data_AF-A0A8D1EVS0-F1
#
_entry.id   AF-A0A8D1EVS0-F1
#
_cell.length_a   1.000
_cell.length_b   1.000
_cell.length_c   1.000
_cell.angle_alpha   90.00
_cell.angle_beta   90.00
_cell.angle_gamma   90.00
#
_symmetry.space_group_name_H-M   'P 1'
#
loop_
_entity.id
_entity.type
_entity.pdbx_description
1 polymer ?
#
loop_
_entity_poly.entity_id
_entity_poly.type
_entity_poly.pdbx_seq_one_letter_code
_entity_poly.pdbx_strand_id
1 'polypeptide(L)'
;MDSCSAASTFLTDSLELELEREWCNPPCFSCDFDNRGGGRHFSGESYLSSGALKRLILNLDPLPTNFEEDTVEIFGIQWVTETALVNSSRVLFHLFRQQLYNLETLLHANCDFGKISTLHCKAANIRQQCVTFLHYVKVFIFRSLKVQNAESHVSVHPYEALEAQLPSVLVDELHGLLLYIGHLSEFPSINAGAFVNQNQTKLFPPSWHLLHLHLDIHWLVLEILHMLGEKSKQVVYSHQFMNLTGDNLTNVSLFEEHCENLLYNLISLSLNRYDKVRPSEALMSHHCACPCIKELWILFIHLLDHRSKWSHSESFWHWLNKVLKTFFEKSNDQRRPSVPLIQPRDPLGFTWWIITHVASFYRFDRHGAPDEMRQMESNWNFVEELLKKSINVQDGVLEEQLRMYLHCCLTLCDFWEPNIAIVTILWEYYSKNLNSSFSISWLPLKGLAYIVKSPLSMLEMVKTCCCDKQDHDLYKSSSSYTIFLCILAKVVKKAMKSNGLHPWKQVKGRIYSKFHQKRMEELTEVGLQNFFSLFLLLAAVAEVEDVASHVLGLLNFLKPAFMTSPLIWKGQMAFLLMYTQKNLDISVLAEKFSGVFREKAKEFLVSKNDDMGQRQTLWTLLSIYIDGVQEVFETSHCLHPSHEKLLNDGFSMLLRACQESELRTLLGFLQALLARISVANKMHEKSLETLIKEKSSTTEVNNQLSFCLMISWSMHQQLCQELQRENSDLVVQSSLAAKERHLAAVASTLWRHFFSFLKSQRMSQIVPLSQLADAAADFTLLAVDLPSTAPSDLQPQPVLSLIQLFGWDDIIWPQVVARYLSHVLQNSMLCEALSHSGCVSFQALTVRSWIRCTLQMYIKNLYVPDDSFIDTNPEQAVEKDYMEQLTELTRLLFKLPEVKDILSKAQVEYLLIPEDPKKALVRFLEAVGITYGNLQTLSDKSAMVTKSLEYLGEILKYIKPYLGKKISSAGLQLTYMMMGVLVKSWAQIFATSKAQKLLFRIIDCLLLPHTVLQQEKELPAPMLTAIQKSLPLYLQGMCVVCCQSQNPNTYLSQLLGNVIELYIGRFLPTSPHGLGVGQHPVLLALRNSATVPLMSSLKKCILQVIRKSYFDFKGSLLPPRLASVLAFILQLVKETNIDVSEIELLLPGVLKCLVLVSEPQVKRLATENLQYMVKSCQVGSGGEPAAQLTSVFRQFIEDYGMRYNYQIYSILETVAALDQQVVINLISTLTQSLKSSERKWGLGRNIAQREAYSKLLSHLGQVGQDEIQRLENDNTESIL
;
A
#
# COMPACT_ATOMS: atom_id res chain seq x y z
N MET A 1 67.81 29.77 6.89
CA MET A 1 67.12 30.92 7.52
C MET A 1 65.89 31.22 6.67
N ASP A 2 64.78 31.54 7.31
CA ASP A 2 63.39 31.56 6.81
C ASP A 2 62.67 30.21 6.74
N SER A 3 62.33 29.68 7.92
CA SER A 3 61.24 28.73 8.12
C SER A 3 60.64 28.84 9.54
N CYS A 4 60.47 30.07 10.02
CA CYS A 4 59.97 30.34 11.37
C CYS A 4 58.85 31.41 11.32
N SER A 5 57.66 31.04 10.81
CA SER A 5 56.49 31.93 10.90
C SER A 5 55.11 31.25 10.84
N ALA A 6 55.01 29.92 10.81
CA ALA A 6 53.71 29.23 10.83
C ALA A 6 53.26 28.77 12.24
N ALA A 7 54.10 28.95 13.27
CA ALA A 7 53.83 28.43 14.61
C ALA A 7 53.00 29.37 15.51
N SER A 8 52.82 30.65 15.12
CA SER A 8 52.26 31.66 16.03
C SER A 8 50.73 31.83 16.00
N THR A 9 50.01 31.23 15.06
CA THR A 9 48.56 31.47 14.89
C THR A 9 47.64 30.44 15.57
N PHE A 10 48.19 29.39 16.20
CA PHE A 10 47.42 28.39 16.97
C PHE A 10 47.66 28.44 18.48
N LEU A 11 48.49 29.37 18.97
CA LEU A 11 48.97 29.39 20.36
C LEU A 11 48.13 30.25 21.32
N THR A 12 47.27 31.14 20.82
CA THR A 12 46.62 32.17 21.68
C THR A 12 45.27 31.76 22.28
N ASP A 13 44.47 30.90 21.65
CA ASP A 13 43.10 30.62 22.13
C ASP A 13 42.99 29.44 23.14
N SER A 14 44.10 28.78 23.50
CA SER A 14 44.08 27.56 24.32
C SER A 14 44.77 27.65 25.69
N LEU A 15 45.48 28.74 25.99
CA LEU A 15 46.13 28.91 27.30
C LEU A 15 45.17 29.47 28.37
N GLU A 16 44.14 30.22 27.98
CA GLU A 16 43.23 30.87 28.93
C GLU A 16 42.17 29.93 29.54
N LEU A 17 41.85 28.81 28.87
CA LEU A 17 40.88 27.80 29.35
C LEU A 17 41.49 26.68 30.20
N GLU A 18 42.82 26.65 30.35
CA GLU A 18 43.55 25.62 31.12
C GLU A 18 43.62 25.91 32.64
N LEU A 19 43.28 27.14 33.07
CA LEU A 19 43.37 27.58 34.48
C LEU A 19 42.13 27.26 35.34
N GLU A 20 41.02 26.77 34.75
CA GLU A 20 39.75 26.55 35.48
C GLU A 20 39.59 25.14 36.10
N ARG A 21 40.46 24.17 35.82
CA ARG A 21 40.42 22.86 36.51
C ARG A 21 41.42 22.86 37.67
N GLU A 22 40.97 22.50 38.86
CA GLU A 22 41.82 22.31 40.04
C GLU A 22 42.75 21.10 39.84
N TRP A 23 44.08 21.33 39.77
CA TRP A 23 45.11 20.29 39.56
C TRP A 23 45.64 19.77 40.90
N CYS A 24 44.79 19.15 41.70
CA CYS A 24 45.20 18.70 43.04
C CYS A 24 45.92 17.34 43.05
N ASN A 25 45.71 16.47 42.05
CA ASN A 25 46.27 15.10 42.03
C ASN A 25 47.13 14.82 40.78
N PRO A 26 48.28 14.11 40.93
CA PRO A 26 49.09 13.68 39.80
C PRO A 26 48.35 12.65 38.93
N PRO A 27 48.53 12.66 37.59
CA PRO A 27 47.77 11.81 36.69
C PRO A 27 48.14 10.33 36.85
N CYS A 28 47.16 9.44 36.72
CA CYS A 28 47.33 7.99 36.83
C CYS A 28 46.28 7.22 36.02
N PHE A 29 46.54 5.94 35.72
CA PHE A 29 45.58 5.11 34.98
C PHE A 29 44.36 4.77 35.82
N SER A 30 43.17 5.23 35.43
CA SER A 30 41.93 4.87 36.13
C SER A 30 40.82 4.49 35.16
N CYS A 31 40.19 3.33 35.41
CA CYS A 31 38.98 2.89 34.71
C CYS A 31 37.70 3.10 35.53
N ASP A 32 37.76 3.96 36.56
CA ASP A 32 36.59 4.46 37.27
C ASP A 32 35.90 5.55 36.42
N PHE A 33 34.71 5.24 35.88
CA PHE A 33 33.92 6.17 35.05
C PHE A 33 32.71 6.67 35.82
N ASP A 34 32.50 8.00 35.82
CA ASP A 34 31.19 8.55 36.14
C ASP A 34 30.26 8.32 34.93
N ASN A 35 29.18 7.54 35.13
CA ASN A 35 28.22 7.09 34.10
C ASN A 35 27.48 8.20 33.31
N ARG A 36 27.86 9.48 33.42
CA ARG A 36 27.18 10.60 32.72
C ARG A 36 27.64 10.82 31.27
N GLY A 37 28.74 10.21 30.83
CA GLY A 37 29.41 10.55 29.56
C GLY A 37 29.59 9.42 28.54
N GLY A 38 28.59 8.56 28.33
CA GLY A 38 28.47 7.73 27.11
C GLY A 38 29.70 6.97 26.60
N GLY A 39 30.62 6.51 27.46
CA GLY A 39 31.78 5.67 27.10
C GLY A 39 32.80 6.29 26.12
N ARG A 40 32.71 7.59 25.80
CA ARG A 40 33.56 8.27 24.81
C ARG A 40 34.75 9.03 25.39
N HIS A 41 34.83 9.15 26.71
CA HIS A 41 35.85 9.94 27.40
C HIS A 41 36.61 9.10 28.42
N PHE A 42 37.91 9.37 28.58
CA PHE A 42 38.75 8.80 29.64
C PHE A 42 38.44 9.45 30.99
N SER A 43 38.85 8.81 32.10
CA SER A 43 38.71 9.40 33.45
C SER A 43 39.39 10.77 33.51
N GLY A 44 38.90 11.70 34.33
CA GLY A 44 39.49 13.03 34.48
C GLY A 44 40.92 13.03 35.04
N GLU A 45 41.31 11.94 35.73
CA GLU A 45 42.66 11.75 36.29
C GLU A 45 43.64 11.06 35.33
N SER A 46 43.19 10.73 34.12
CA SER A 46 43.97 9.97 33.14
C SER A 46 45.08 10.82 32.50
N TYR A 47 46.13 10.18 31.96
CA TYR A 47 47.26 10.90 31.34
C TYR A 47 46.86 11.67 30.08
N LEU A 48 45.85 11.17 29.33
CA LEU A 48 45.31 11.88 28.17
C LEU A 48 44.46 13.08 28.58
N SER A 49 43.49 12.89 29.47
CA SER A 49 42.50 13.93 29.82
C SER A 49 43.09 15.05 30.70
N SER A 50 44.11 14.75 31.50
CA SER A 50 44.89 15.72 32.28
C SER A 50 45.81 16.60 31.43
N GLY A 51 46.01 16.25 30.15
CA GLY A 51 46.96 16.95 29.27
C GLY A 51 48.42 16.62 29.52
N ALA A 52 48.73 15.58 30.32
CA ALA A 52 50.10 15.16 30.61
C ALA A 52 50.88 14.81 29.33
N LEU A 53 50.26 14.07 28.40
CA LEU A 53 50.86 13.74 27.11
C LEU A 53 51.17 14.99 26.26
N LYS A 54 50.26 15.98 26.21
CA LYS A 54 50.48 17.24 25.48
C LYS A 54 51.70 17.96 26.02
N ARG A 55 51.85 18.02 27.35
CA ARG A 55 52.98 18.68 28.01
C ARG A 55 54.29 17.97 27.75
N LEU A 56 54.30 16.63 27.81
CA LEU A 56 55.46 15.83 27.45
C LEU A 56 55.90 16.11 26.00
N ILE A 57 54.97 16.03 25.04
CA ILE A 57 55.27 16.26 23.60
C ILE A 57 55.74 17.70 23.33
N LEU A 58 55.21 18.69 24.04
CA LEU A 58 55.60 20.10 23.89
C LEU A 58 56.80 20.50 24.75
N ASN A 59 57.41 19.55 25.49
CA ASN A 59 58.48 19.78 26.45
C ASN A 59 58.17 20.91 27.46
N LEU A 60 56.96 20.87 28.01
CA LEU A 60 56.48 21.79 29.06
C LEU A 60 56.65 21.16 30.44
N ASP A 61 56.50 21.98 31.50
CA ASP A 61 56.52 21.50 32.87
C ASP A 61 55.48 20.37 33.09
N PRO A 62 55.91 19.16 33.51
CA PRO A 62 55.01 18.03 33.72
C PRO A 62 53.88 18.30 34.72
N LEU A 63 54.14 19.02 35.82
CA LEU A 63 53.18 19.29 36.90
C LEU A 63 53.47 20.66 37.56
N PRO A 64 52.96 21.77 37.01
CA PRO A 64 53.31 23.13 37.37
C PRO A 64 52.97 23.40 38.84
N THR A 65 51.77 23.01 39.27
CA THR A 65 51.23 23.26 40.61
C THR A 65 51.76 22.33 41.69
N ASN A 66 52.52 21.27 41.36
CA ASN A 66 52.99 20.28 42.32
C ASN A 66 54.49 20.45 42.58
N PHE A 67 54.93 20.12 43.80
CA PHE A 67 56.33 20.16 44.22
C PHE A 67 56.98 21.55 44.10
N GLU A 68 56.22 22.62 44.36
CA GLU A 68 56.75 23.99 44.46
C GLU A 68 57.33 24.32 45.84
N GLU A 69 56.93 23.57 46.88
CA GLU A 69 57.40 23.77 48.25
C GLU A 69 58.86 23.32 48.45
N ASP A 70 59.58 23.96 49.39
CA ASP A 70 60.97 23.64 49.74
C ASP A 70 61.14 22.20 50.23
N THR A 71 60.08 21.61 50.80
CA THR A 71 60.03 20.23 51.26
C THR A 71 58.91 19.43 50.60
N VAL A 72 59.18 18.17 50.29
CA VAL A 72 58.22 17.22 49.72
C VAL A 72 58.08 16.00 50.61
N GLU A 73 56.84 15.58 50.88
CA GLU A 73 56.57 14.31 51.57
C GLU A 73 56.60 13.15 50.58
N ILE A 74 57.53 12.21 50.75
CA ILE A 74 57.65 11.00 49.92
C ILE A 74 57.72 9.79 50.85
N PHE A 75 56.82 8.82 50.65
CA PHE A 75 56.67 7.62 51.49
C PHE A 75 56.48 7.92 52.99
N GLY A 76 55.82 9.02 53.34
CA GLY A 76 55.57 9.42 54.73
C GLY A 76 56.75 10.12 55.42
N ILE A 77 57.78 10.51 54.66
CA ILE A 77 58.99 11.17 55.15
C ILE A 77 59.13 12.53 54.44
N GLN A 78 59.45 13.61 55.17
CA GLN A 78 59.73 14.91 54.58
C GLN A 78 61.17 14.99 54.05
N TRP A 79 61.32 15.39 52.79
CA TRP A 79 62.60 15.55 52.09
C TRP A 79 62.74 16.96 51.54
N VAL A 80 63.97 17.43 51.31
CA VAL A 80 64.22 18.72 50.63
C VAL A 80 64.01 18.54 49.12
N THR A 81 63.04 19.25 48.55
CA THR A 81 62.53 19.01 47.18
C THR A 81 63.62 19.05 46.11
N GLU A 82 64.55 20.01 46.18
CA GLU A 82 65.60 20.18 45.15
C GLU A 82 66.81 19.25 45.31
N THR A 83 66.97 18.54 46.43
CA THR A 83 68.20 17.75 46.69
C THR A 83 67.94 16.29 47.05
N ALA A 84 66.70 15.91 47.37
CA ALA A 84 66.35 14.57 47.83
C ALA A 84 66.75 13.48 46.83
N LEU A 85 66.47 13.70 45.55
CA LEU A 85 66.79 12.73 44.51
C LEU A 85 68.30 12.57 44.32
N VAL A 86 69.08 13.66 44.37
CA VAL A 86 70.55 13.62 44.25
C VAL A 86 71.19 12.91 45.44
N ASN A 87 70.76 13.25 46.65
CA ASN A 87 71.38 12.76 47.88
C ASN A 87 70.93 11.34 48.28
N SER A 88 69.75 10.90 47.86
CA SER A 88 69.11 9.68 48.41
C SER A 88 68.34 8.84 47.39
N SER A 89 68.69 8.92 46.09
CA SER A 89 68.07 8.13 45.01
C SER A 89 67.85 6.65 45.38
N ARG A 90 68.92 5.93 45.76
CA ARG A 90 68.85 4.49 46.09
C ARG A 90 67.90 4.18 47.26
N VAL A 91 67.85 5.05 48.27
CA VAL A 91 66.96 4.88 49.42
C VAL A 91 65.51 5.08 49.01
N LEU A 92 65.23 6.10 48.20
CA LEU A 92 63.88 6.38 47.70
C LEU A 92 63.35 5.23 46.81
N PHE A 93 64.18 4.69 45.91
CA PHE A 93 63.80 3.51 45.10
C PHE A 93 63.69 2.24 45.93
N HIS A 94 64.44 2.09 47.03
CA HIS A 94 64.24 0.99 47.98
C HIS A 94 62.88 1.09 48.68
N LEU A 95 62.51 2.28 49.17
CA LEU A 95 61.19 2.52 49.77
C LEU A 95 60.06 2.27 48.77
N PHE A 96 60.24 2.65 47.51
CA PHE A 96 59.31 2.32 46.43
C PHE A 96 59.08 0.80 46.32
N ARG A 97 60.16 0.01 46.22
CA ARG A 97 60.06 -1.46 46.12
C ARG A 97 59.43 -2.08 47.36
N GLN A 98 59.69 -1.51 48.55
CA GLN A 98 59.05 -1.94 49.79
C GLN A 98 57.53 -1.71 49.76
N GLN A 99 57.07 -0.56 49.27
CA GLN A 99 55.64 -0.28 49.14
C GLN A 99 54.97 -1.19 48.09
N LEU A 100 55.64 -1.48 46.99
CA LEU A 100 55.16 -2.42 45.99
C LEU A 100 55.00 -3.84 46.57
N TYR A 101 56.01 -4.33 47.31
CA TYR A 101 55.91 -5.60 48.04
C TYR A 101 54.73 -5.61 49.04
N ASN A 102 54.53 -4.52 49.79
CA ASN A 102 53.39 -4.39 50.69
C ASN A 102 52.06 -4.55 49.93
N LEU A 103 51.92 -3.96 48.74
CA LEU A 103 50.73 -4.11 47.92
C LEU A 103 50.51 -5.55 47.45
N GLU A 104 51.58 -6.26 47.07
CA GLU A 104 51.53 -7.67 46.69
C GLU A 104 51.07 -8.56 47.86
N THR A 105 51.55 -8.29 49.09
CA THR A 105 51.10 -9.06 50.27
C THR A 105 49.60 -8.91 50.56
N LEU A 106 48.98 -7.78 50.18
CA LEU A 106 47.54 -7.56 50.34
C LEU A 106 46.68 -8.47 49.44
N LEU A 107 47.26 -9.07 48.38
CA LEU A 107 46.56 -10.00 47.50
C LEU A 107 46.23 -11.35 48.17
N HIS A 108 47.04 -11.75 49.15
CA HIS A 108 46.88 -13.03 49.85
C HIS A 108 45.87 -12.96 51.02
N ALA A 109 45.27 -11.79 51.28
CA ALA A 109 44.26 -11.61 52.32
C ALA A 109 42.87 -12.10 51.83
N ASN A 110 42.29 -13.08 52.52
CA ASN A 110 40.92 -13.55 52.25
C ASN A 110 39.90 -12.39 52.32
N CYS A 111 39.20 -12.13 51.21
CA CYS A 111 38.24 -11.04 51.08
C CYS A 111 36.84 -11.42 51.59
N ASP A 112 36.50 -10.98 52.82
CA ASP A 112 35.10 -10.87 53.28
C ASP A 112 34.52 -9.51 52.85
N PHE A 113 33.21 -9.43 52.51
CA PHE A 113 32.55 -8.18 52.09
C PHE A 113 32.75 -7.00 53.05
N GLY A 114 32.95 -7.24 54.35
CA GLY A 114 33.22 -6.20 55.36
C GLY A 114 34.64 -5.62 55.37
N LYS A 115 35.65 -6.28 54.78
CA LYS A 115 37.05 -5.83 54.78
C LYS A 115 37.46 -5.08 53.50
N ILE A 116 36.62 -5.11 52.46
CA ILE A 116 36.91 -4.56 51.13
C ILE A 116 37.25 -3.07 51.19
N SER A 117 36.52 -2.26 51.98
CA SER A 117 36.79 -0.82 52.11
C SER A 117 38.16 -0.55 52.74
N THR A 118 38.53 -1.27 53.79
CA THR A 118 39.84 -1.09 54.45
C THR A 118 41.01 -1.53 53.57
N LEU A 119 40.86 -2.62 52.82
CA LEU A 119 41.86 -3.10 51.86
C LEU A 119 41.98 -2.14 50.68
N HIS A 120 40.86 -1.62 50.18
CA HIS A 120 40.83 -0.62 49.12
C HIS A 120 41.59 0.65 49.52
N CYS A 121 41.30 1.25 50.70
CA CYS A 121 41.96 2.47 51.14
C CYS A 121 43.47 2.28 51.35
N LYS A 122 43.90 1.14 51.91
CA LYS A 122 45.33 0.81 52.07
C LYS A 122 46.03 0.65 50.72
N ALA A 123 45.44 -0.11 49.80
CA ALA A 123 45.99 -0.32 48.48
C ALA A 123 46.02 0.97 47.64
N ALA A 124 44.99 1.81 47.75
CA ALA A 124 44.92 3.12 47.10
C ALA A 124 46.03 4.05 47.59
N ASN A 125 46.26 4.12 48.91
CA ASN A 125 47.33 4.95 49.49
C ASN A 125 48.71 4.49 49.00
N ILE A 126 48.99 3.18 49.03
CA ILE A 126 50.26 2.62 48.52
C ILE A 126 50.47 3.00 47.05
N ARG A 127 49.45 2.79 46.21
CA ARG A 127 49.51 3.16 44.79
C ARG A 127 49.79 4.65 44.62
N GLN A 128 49.09 5.51 45.35
CA GLN A 128 49.26 6.96 45.28
C GLN A 128 50.68 7.40 45.68
N GLN A 129 51.26 6.82 46.73
CA GLN A 129 52.64 7.10 47.14
C GLN A 129 53.65 6.74 46.04
N CYS A 130 53.51 5.57 45.43
CA CYS A 130 54.37 5.12 44.34
C CYS A 130 54.24 6.03 43.10
N VAL A 131 53.02 6.34 42.67
CA VAL A 131 52.76 7.23 41.53
C VAL A 131 53.31 8.64 41.78
N THR A 132 53.08 9.18 42.98
CA THR A 132 53.57 10.51 43.38
C THR A 132 55.10 10.58 43.34
N PHE A 133 55.80 9.54 43.80
CA PHE A 133 57.26 9.47 43.73
C PHE A 133 57.78 9.51 42.29
N LEU A 134 57.21 8.73 41.37
CA LEU A 134 57.65 8.73 39.97
C LEU A 134 57.37 10.08 39.28
N HIS A 135 56.26 10.74 39.61
CA HIS A 135 56.01 12.11 39.16
C HIS A 135 56.98 13.12 39.76
N TYR A 136 57.37 12.97 41.03
CA TYR A 136 58.43 13.78 41.62
C TYR A 136 59.75 13.62 40.86
N VAL A 137 60.15 12.39 40.50
CA VAL A 137 61.34 12.13 39.68
C VAL A 137 61.25 12.89 38.35
N LYS A 138 60.09 12.87 37.69
CA LYS A 138 59.89 13.61 36.44
C LYS A 138 60.06 15.12 36.60
N VAL A 139 59.36 15.71 37.58
CA VAL A 139 59.39 17.15 37.85
C VAL A 139 60.81 17.59 38.21
N PHE A 140 61.51 16.78 39.02
CA PHE A 140 62.90 17.00 39.36
C PHE A 140 63.81 17.05 38.12
N ILE A 141 63.68 16.09 37.20
CA ILE A 141 64.47 16.07 35.95
C ILE A 141 64.18 17.30 35.09
N PHE A 142 62.93 17.77 35.07
CA PHE A 142 62.57 18.93 34.26
C PHE A 142 63.09 20.24 34.85
N ARG A 143 62.88 20.48 36.15
CA ARG A 143 63.14 21.75 36.85
C ARG A 143 64.55 21.87 37.42
N SER A 144 65.07 20.81 38.02
CA SER A 144 66.24 20.87 38.90
C SER A 144 67.51 20.30 38.28
N LEU A 145 67.40 19.30 37.38
CA LEU A 145 68.58 18.68 36.75
C LEU A 145 69.25 19.62 35.74
N LYS A 146 70.49 20.04 36.03
CA LYS A 146 71.31 20.86 35.11
C LYS A 146 72.23 19.99 34.25
N VAL A 147 72.25 20.25 32.94
CA VAL A 147 73.14 19.57 31.99
C VAL A 147 74.50 20.27 32.00
N GLN A 148 75.54 19.60 32.52
CA GLN A 148 76.91 20.12 32.41
C GLN A 148 77.42 19.93 30.97
N ASN A 149 77.81 21.03 30.31
CA ASN A 149 78.54 20.96 29.05
C ASN A 149 79.93 20.37 29.34
N ALA A 150 80.33 19.36 28.56
CA ALA A 150 81.56 18.59 28.73
C ALA A 150 82.89 19.38 28.61
N GLU A 151 82.87 20.72 28.63
CA GLU A 151 84.04 21.58 28.38
C GLU A 151 84.50 22.41 29.59
N SER A 152 83.83 22.41 30.75
CA SER A 152 84.30 23.16 31.93
C SER A 152 84.98 22.27 32.97
N HIS A 153 86.30 22.10 32.84
CA HIS A 153 87.15 21.54 33.90
C HIS A 153 87.42 22.60 35.00
N VAL A 154 86.55 22.72 36.01
CA VAL A 154 86.89 23.37 37.30
C VAL A 154 86.20 22.64 38.47
N SER A 155 86.88 22.61 39.61
CA SER A 155 86.59 21.90 40.87
C SER A 155 85.10 21.78 41.24
N VAL A 156 84.60 20.54 41.21
CA VAL A 156 83.21 20.15 41.41
C VAL A 156 82.88 20.09 42.91
N HIS A 157 81.88 20.85 43.36
CA HIS A 157 81.32 20.69 44.72
C HIS A 157 80.77 19.26 44.89
N PRO A 158 80.83 18.59 46.07
CA PRO A 158 80.40 17.20 46.24
C PRO A 158 78.97 16.92 45.74
N TYR A 159 78.08 17.90 45.88
CA TYR A 159 76.73 17.87 45.33
C TYR A 159 76.71 17.85 43.79
N GLU A 160 77.49 18.69 43.12
CA GLU A 160 77.55 18.77 41.66
C GLU A 160 78.12 17.47 41.04
N ALA A 161 79.00 16.77 41.78
CA ALA A 161 79.54 15.47 41.37
C ALA A 161 78.49 14.36 41.47
N LEU A 162 77.66 14.40 42.52
CA LEU A 162 76.52 13.50 42.67
C LEU A 162 75.40 13.82 41.67
N GLU A 163 75.15 15.09 41.38
CA GLU A 163 74.17 15.55 40.38
C GLU A 163 74.57 15.11 38.96
N ALA A 164 75.86 15.19 38.62
CA ALA A 164 76.38 14.71 37.33
C ALA A 164 76.26 13.18 37.16
N GLN A 165 76.32 12.42 38.27
CA GLN A 165 76.13 10.95 38.27
C GLN A 165 74.64 10.55 38.39
N LEU A 166 73.73 11.48 38.70
CA LEU A 166 72.33 11.15 38.93
C LEU A 166 71.65 10.48 37.72
N PRO A 167 71.84 10.93 36.46
CA PRO A 167 71.21 10.27 35.30
C PRO A 167 71.56 8.77 35.20
N SER A 168 72.78 8.38 35.58
CA SER A 168 73.19 6.97 35.58
C SER A 168 72.55 6.15 36.67
N VAL A 169 72.56 6.68 37.89
CA VAL A 169 71.87 6.04 39.02
C VAL A 169 70.38 5.89 38.73
N LEU A 170 69.75 6.88 38.09
CA LEU A 170 68.33 6.80 37.71
C LEU A 170 68.07 5.71 36.68
N VAL A 171 68.88 5.57 35.63
CA VAL A 171 68.68 4.48 34.66
C VAL A 171 68.86 3.10 35.29
N ASP A 172 69.87 2.93 36.14
CA ASP A 172 70.09 1.67 36.86
C ASP A 172 68.90 1.31 37.77
N GLU A 173 68.39 2.27 38.55
CA GLU A 173 67.25 2.05 39.44
C GLU A 173 65.94 1.82 38.67
N LEU A 174 65.72 2.52 37.55
CA LEU A 174 64.57 2.31 36.67
C LEU A 174 64.63 0.94 35.99
N HIS A 175 65.79 0.50 35.53
CA HIS A 175 65.99 -0.85 34.99
C HIS A 175 65.71 -1.91 36.05
N GLY A 176 66.27 -1.74 37.26
CA GLY A 176 66.00 -2.63 38.39
C GLY A 176 64.53 -2.65 38.81
N LEU A 177 63.81 -1.53 38.65
CA LEU A 177 62.37 -1.47 38.88
C LEU A 177 61.58 -2.24 37.82
N LEU A 178 61.93 -2.10 36.53
CA LEU A 178 61.31 -2.85 35.43
C LEU A 178 61.52 -4.37 35.58
N LEU A 179 62.72 -4.80 35.98
CA LEU A 179 63.02 -6.19 36.27
C LEU A 179 62.22 -6.73 37.46
N TYR A 180 61.98 -5.90 38.48
CA TYR A 180 61.21 -6.28 39.67
C TYR A 180 59.73 -6.51 39.36
N ILE A 181 59.10 -5.62 38.59
CA ILE A 181 57.67 -5.73 38.24
C ILE A 181 57.38 -6.82 37.19
N GLY A 182 58.38 -7.21 36.40
CA GLY A 182 58.26 -8.24 35.37
C GLY A 182 57.33 -7.88 34.21
N HIS A 183 56.83 -8.92 33.51
CA HIS A 183 55.99 -8.78 32.33
C HIS A 183 54.50 -8.62 32.69
N LEU A 184 53.82 -7.61 32.14
CA LEU A 184 52.36 -7.43 32.30
C LEU A 184 51.54 -8.65 31.86
N SER A 185 52.05 -9.45 30.92
CA SER A 185 51.36 -10.63 30.39
C SER A 185 51.40 -11.86 31.31
N GLU A 186 52.32 -11.89 32.29
CA GLU A 186 52.44 -12.98 33.27
C GLU A 186 51.53 -12.78 34.49
N PHE A 187 50.87 -11.62 34.60
CA PHE A 187 49.97 -11.32 35.68
C PHE A 187 48.76 -12.29 35.67
N PRO A 188 48.45 -12.99 36.77
CA PRO A 188 47.39 -14.00 36.77
C PRO A 188 46.06 -13.38 36.33
N SER A 189 45.41 -14.07 35.39
CA SER A 189 44.21 -13.64 34.67
C SER A 189 42.96 -13.51 35.56
N ILE A 190 43.00 -12.61 36.55
CA ILE A 190 41.81 -12.19 37.29
C ILE A 190 41.06 -11.25 36.36
N ASN A 191 40.10 -11.80 35.61
CA ASN A 191 39.16 -11.14 34.70
C ASN A 191 39.18 -9.60 34.81
N ALA A 192 40.06 -8.92 34.06
CA ALA A 192 40.11 -7.46 34.04
C ALA A 192 38.76 -6.85 33.60
N GLY A 193 37.97 -7.60 32.81
CA GLY A 193 36.60 -7.23 32.44
C GLY A 193 35.54 -7.41 33.54
N ALA A 194 35.82 -8.11 34.64
CA ALA A 194 34.89 -8.24 35.76
C ALA A 194 34.86 -6.98 36.63
N PHE A 195 35.95 -6.19 36.66
CA PHE A 195 36.04 -5.00 37.50
C PHE A 195 35.24 -3.80 36.96
N VAL A 196 34.93 -3.78 35.66
CA VAL A 196 34.23 -2.67 34.99
C VAL A 196 32.71 -2.73 35.19
N ASN A 197 32.13 -3.94 35.35
CA ASN A 197 30.67 -4.12 35.36
C ASN A 197 30.02 -4.18 36.77
N GLN A 198 30.80 -4.20 37.86
CA GLN A 198 30.26 -4.58 39.18
C GLN A 198 30.25 -3.51 40.28
N ASN A 199 30.98 -2.38 40.17
CA ASN A 199 31.19 -1.52 41.35
C ASN A 199 30.61 -0.11 41.20
N GLN A 200 29.31 0.05 41.51
CA GLN A 200 28.67 1.37 41.69
C GLN A 200 29.20 2.15 42.91
N THR A 201 29.97 1.50 43.79
CA THR A 201 30.48 2.05 45.06
C THR A 201 31.94 2.53 45.02
N LYS A 202 32.61 2.52 43.86
CA LYS A 202 34.04 2.92 43.68
C LYS A 202 35.04 2.19 44.59
N LEU A 203 34.68 1.03 45.15
CA LEU A 203 35.57 0.21 45.97
C LEU A 203 36.21 -0.90 45.13
N PHE A 204 37.53 -0.88 45.00
CA PHE A 204 38.29 -1.82 44.17
C PHE A 204 39.19 -2.75 45.00
N PRO A 205 39.34 -4.04 44.61
CA PRO A 205 40.22 -4.99 45.30
C PRO A 205 41.71 -4.65 45.08
N PRO A 206 42.62 -5.13 45.96
CA PRO A 206 44.06 -4.88 45.81
C PRO A 206 44.65 -5.31 44.45
N SER A 207 44.12 -6.37 43.82
CA SER A 207 44.52 -6.81 42.48
C SER A 207 44.26 -5.78 41.39
N TRP A 208 43.21 -4.96 41.54
CA TRP A 208 42.93 -3.85 40.64
C TRP A 208 43.99 -2.75 40.80
N HIS A 209 44.31 -2.38 42.04
CA HIS A 209 45.32 -1.35 42.33
C HIS A 209 46.71 -1.76 41.85
N LEU A 210 47.08 -3.04 42.04
CA LEU A 210 48.37 -3.53 41.57
C LEU A 210 48.47 -3.49 40.04
N LEU A 211 47.45 -3.95 39.31
CA LEU A 211 47.45 -3.88 37.85
C LEU A 211 47.63 -2.44 37.35
N HIS A 212 46.87 -1.50 37.89
CA HIS A 212 46.95 -0.10 37.44
C HIS A 212 48.27 0.55 37.87
N LEU A 213 48.85 0.18 39.02
CA LEU A 213 50.19 0.61 39.40
C LEU A 213 51.26 0.08 38.45
N HIS A 214 51.17 -1.18 38.00
CA HIS A 214 52.09 -1.70 36.98
C HIS A 214 51.98 -0.90 35.66
N LEU A 215 50.77 -0.56 35.23
CA LEU A 215 50.56 0.31 34.06
C LEU A 215 51.21 1.69 34.27
N ASP A 216 50.98 2.30 35.45
CA ASP A 216 51.57 3.60 35.81
C ASP A 216 53.11 3.54 35.78
N ILE A 217 53.71 2.50 36.38
CA ILE A 217 55.16 2.33 36.39
C ILE A 217 55.70 2.20 34.96
N HIS A 218 55.14 1.32 34.14
CA HIS A 218 55.64 1.14 32.77
C HIS A 218 55.54 2.41 31.92
N TRP A 219 54.47 3.20 32.07
CA TRP A 219 54.30 4.47 31.36
C TRP A 219 55.23 5.57 31.91
N LEU A 220 55.25 5.78 33.23
CA LEU A 220 56.06 6.83 33.85
C LEU A 220 57.56 6.58 33.65
N VAL A 221 58.02 5.32 33.66
CA VAL A 221 59.40 4.98 33.32
C VAL A 221 59.72 5.39 31.87
N LEU A 222 58.81 5.17 30.90
CA LEU A 222 59.01 5.62 29.52
C LEU A 222 59.08 7.15 29.41
N GLU A 223 58.22 7.88 30.12
CA GLU A 223 58.25 9.34 30.16
C GLU A 223 59.56 9.86 30.79
N ILE A 224 59.99 9.28 31.91
CA ILE A 224 61.25 9.63 32.58
C ILE A 224 62.43 9.40 31.64
N LEU A 225 62.52 8.22 31.01
CA LEU A 225 63.59 7.90 30.07
C LEU A 225 63.58 8.81 28.83
N HIS A 226 62.40 9.18 28.34
CA HIS A 226 62.25 10.14 27.25
C HIS A 226 62.80 11.53 27.64
N MET A 227 62.39 12.07 28.79
CA MET A 227 62.86 13.38 29.27
C MET A 227 64.36 13.38 29.58
N LEU A 228 64.89 12.30 30.16
CA LEU A 228 66.34 12.12 30.34
C LEU A 228 67.07 12.14 29.00
N GLY A 229 66.51 11.51 27.97
CA GLY A 229 67.05 11.53 26.60
C GLY A 229 67.07 12.93 25.98
N GLU A 230 66.06 13.76 26.24
CA GLU A 230 66.02 15.14 25.73
C GLU A 230 67.01 16.07 26.46
N LYS A 231 67.14 15.93 27.78
CA LYS A 231 68.03 16.76 28.60
C LYS A 231 69.50 16.36 28.47
N SER A 232 69.80 15.06 28.55
CA SER A 232 71.17 14.54 28.56
C SER A 232 71.42 13.73 27.28
N LYS A 233 72.05 14.35 26.27
CA LYS A 233 72.39 13.68 25.01
C LYS A 233 73.28 12.46 25.32
N GLN A 234 72.72 11.26 25.09
CA GLN A 234 73.30 9.92 25.27
C GLN A 234 74.26 9.77 26.47
N VAL A 235 73.73 9.36 27.62
CA VAL A 235 74.56 9.06 28.80
C VAL A 235 75.02 7.61 28.74
N VAL A 236 76.34 7.40 28.72
CA VAL A 236 76.98 6.07 28.71
C VAL A 236 77.24 5.63 30.16
N TYR A 237 76.78 4.43 30.53
CA TYR A 237 76.86 3.93 31.91
C TYR A 237 78.00 2.96 32.19
N SER A 238 78.39 2.90 33.46
CA SER A 238 79.49 2.10 34.02
C SER A 238 79.01 0.77 34.63
N HIS A 239 79.42 -0.34 34.00
CA HIS A 239 79.80 -1.67 34.51
C HIS A 239 78.94 -2.52 35.49
N GLN A 240 77.86 -2.07 36.15
CA GLN A 240 77.20 -2.91 37.17
C GLN A 240 76.09 -3.86 36.68
N PHE A 241 75.44 -3.60 35.54
CA PHE A 241 74.54 -4.55 34.89
C PHE A 241 74.77 -4.49 33.37
N MET A 242 75.26 -5.59 32.79
CA MET A 242 75.33 -5.76 31.33
C MET A 242 73.97 -6.23 30.84
N ASN A 243 73.51 -5.73 29.69
CA ASN A 243 72.36 -6.33 29.02
C ASN A 243 72.62 -7.82 28.75
N LEU A 244 71.56 -8.62 28.55
CA LEU A 244 71.67 -10.06 28.21
C LEU A 244 72.58 -10.32 26.98
N THR A 245 72.85 -9.29 26.17
CA THR A 245 73.72 -9.30 24.98
C THR A 245 75.16 -8.84 25.22
N GLY A 246 75.51 -8.34 26.41
CA GLY A 246 76.87 -7.86 26.74
C GLY A 246 77.20 -6.42 26.34
N ASP A 247 76.21 -5.64 25.88
CA ASP A 247 76.38 -4.23 25.51
C ASP A 247 76.19 -3.27 26.70
N ASN A 248 76.83 -2.09 26.65
CA ASN A 248 76.64 -1.04 27.65
C ASN A 248 75.19 -0.52 27.61
N LEU A 249 74.49 -0.61 28.74
CA LEU A 249 73.15 -0.03 28.91
C LEU A 249 73.24 1.49 28.78
N THR A 250 72.34 2.09 28.00
CA THR A 250 72.17 3.55 27.85
C THR A 250 70.70 3.88 28.09
N ASN A 251 70.40 5.16 28.33
CA ASN A 251 69.01 5.61 28.41
C ASN A 251 68.21 5.34 27.11
N VAL A 252 68.88 5.39 25.95
CA VAL A 252 68.27 5.10 24.65
C VAL A 252 68.01 3.60 24.47
N SER A 253 69.00 2.75 24.77
CA SER A 253 68.85 1.30 24.63
C SER A 253 67.84 0.72 25.63
N LEU A 254 67.80 1.23 26.87
CA LEU A 254 66.78 0.83 27.84
C LEU A 254 65.37 1.27 27.41
N PHE A 255 65.24 2.47 26.83
CA PHE A 255 63.97 2.94 26.30
C PHE A 255 63.47 2.03 25.17
N GLU A 256 64.33 1.69 24.21
CA GLU A 256 64.00 0.80 23.09
C GLU A 256 63.65 -0.62 23.56
N GLU A 257 64.46 -1.20 24.45
CA GLU A 257 64.21 -2.52 25.05
C GLU A 257 62.88 -2.57 25.80
N HIS A 258 62.59 -1.54 26.61
CA HIS A 258 61.33 -1.44 27.34
C HIS A 258 60.12 -1.23 26.40
N CYS A 259 60.28 -0.47 25.31
CA CYS A 259 59.27 -0.33 24.27
C CYS A 259 58.93 -1.67 23.61
N GLU A 260 59.94 -2.47 23.26
CA GLU A 260 59.75 -3.81 22.67
C GLU A 260 59.03 -4.75 23.63
N ASN A 261 59.47 -4.79 24.90
CA ASN A 261 58.86 -5.60 25.95
C ASN A 261 57.41 -5.17 26.25
N LEU A 262 57.13 -3.87 26.28
CA LEU A 262 55.78 -3.36 26.53
C LEU A 262 54.84 -3.68 25.36
N LEU A 263 55.30 -3.50 24.12
CA LEU A 263 54.55 -3.86 22.92
C LEU A 263 54.21 -5.35 22.88
N TYR A 264 55.19 -6.19 23.21
CA TYR A 264 55.01 -7.63 23.32
C TYR A 264 53.94 -8.00 24.38
N ASN A 265 54.01 -7.37 25.55
CA ASN A 265 53.03 -7.56 26.61
C ASN A 265 51.61 -7.17 26.16
N LEU A 266 51.45 -6.03 25.48
CA LEU A 266 50.16 -5.57 24.97
C LEU A 266 49.58 -6.49 23.89
N ILE A 267 50.44 -7.06 23.02
CA ILE A 267 50.05 -8.06 22.02
C ILE A 267 49.62 -9.36 22.71
N SER A 268 50.37 -9.84 23.70
CA SER A 268 50.04 -11.05 24.48
C SER A 268 48.71 -10.92 25.22
N LEU A 269 48.44 -9.77 25.84
CA LEU A 269 47.15 -9.46 26.45
C LEU A 269 46.00 -9.49 25.42
N SER A 270 46.25 -9.01 24.20
CA SER A 270 45.28 -9.03 23.10
C SER A 270 45.06 -10.45 22.55
N LEU A 271 46.10 -11.28 22.48
CA LEU A 271 46.04 -12.69 22.06
C LEU A 271 45.12 -13.52 22.97
N ASN A 272 45.26 -13.37 24.29
CA ASN A 272 44.43 -14.04 25.29
C ASN A 272 42.92 -13.72 25.14
N ARG A 273 42.59 -12.58 24.52
CA ARG A 273 41.21 -12.19 24.19
C ARG A 273 40.78 -12.78 22.85
N TYR A 274 41.63 -12.71 21.83
CA TYR A 274 41.34 -13.22 20.49
C TYR A 274 40.98 -14.71 20.48
N ASP A 275 41.62 -15.55 21.31
CA ASP A 275 41.31 -16.98 21.42
C ASP A 275 39.83 -17.27 21.79
N LYS A 276 39.10 -16.27 22.29
CA LYS A 276 37.67 -16.35 22.64
C LYS A 276 36.76 -15.67 21.61
N VAL A 277 37.32 -15.00 20.60
CA VAL A 277 36.59 -14.23 19.59
C VAL A 277 36.23 -15.11 18.40
N ARG A 278 34.97 -15.07 17.99
CA ARG A 278 34.53 -15.70 16.74
C ARG A 278 34.81 -14.76 15.56
N PRO A 279 35.13 -15.27 14.35
CA PRO A 279 35.33 -14.44 13.16
C PRO A 279 34.17 -13.46 12.87
N SER A 280 32.93 -13.85 13.17
CA SER A 280 31.74 -13.02 13.05
C SER A 280 31.64 -11.86 14.05
N GLU A 281 32.34 -11.96 15.19
CA GLU A 281 32.33 -10.99 16.29
C GLU A 281 33.63 -10.16 16.33
N ALA A 282 34.52 -10.38 15.35
CA ALA A 282 35.85 -9.80 15.32
C ALA A 282 35.85 -8.26 15.44
N LEU A 283 34.99 -7.54 14.73
CA LEU A 283 34.94 -6.07 14.82
C LEU A 283 34.12 -5.52 15.99
N MET A 284 33.32 -6.35 16.66
CA MET A 284 32.49 -5.95 17.80
C MET A 284 33.21 -6.18 19.13
N SER A 285 34.19 -7.10 19.15
CA SER A 285 34.98 -7.45 20.32
C SER A 285 36.16 -6.49 20.49
N HIS A 286 36.15 -5.72 21.58
CA HIS A 286 37.26 -4.81 21.88
C HIS A 286 38.48 -5.62 22.35
N HIS A 287 39.64 -5.36 21.75
CA HIS A 287 40.89 -6.05 22.10
C HIS A 287 41.43 -5.71 23.50
N CYS A 288 41.06 -4.54 24.05
CA CYS A 288 41.47 -4.11 25.38
C CYS A 288 40.53 -4.68 26.47
N ALA A 289 41.10 -5.26 27.52
CA ALA A 289 40.32 -5.75 28.66
C ALA A 289 39.89 -4.66 29.66
N CYS A 290 40.62 -3.54 29.67
CA CYS A 290 40.40 -2.36 30.49
C CYS A 290 40.62 -1.10 29.64
N PRO A 291 39.84 -0.02 29.82
CA PRO A 291 40.08 1.25 29.14
C PRO A 291 41.46 1.87 29.40
N CYS A 292 42.12 1.56 30.51
CA CYS A 292 43.51 1.99 30.77
C CYS A 292 44.52 1.31 29.84
N ILE A 293 44.27 0.07 29.42
CA ILE A 293 45.11 -0.60 28.41
C ILE A 293 44.93 0.08 27.05
N LYS A 294 43.69 0.49 26.72
CA LYS A 294 43.40 1.31 25.54
C LYS A 294 44.12 2.66 25.60
N GLU A 295 44.07 3.32 26.76
CA GLU A 295 44.80 4.57 26.99
C GLU A 295 46.30 4.38 26.81
N LEU A 296 46.89 3.32 27.37
CA LEU A 296 48.30 2.99 27.21
C LEU A 296 48.70 2.78 25.74
N TRP A 297 47.88 2.09 24.94
CA TRP A 297 48.11 1.96 23.50
C TRP A 297 48.15 3.34 22.81
N ILE A 298 47.20 4.23 23.13
CA ILE A 298 47.13 5.58 22.53
C ILE A 298 48.35 6.40 22.93
N LEU A 299 48.69 6.43 24.23
CA LEU A 299 49.88 7.10 24.76
C LEU A 299 51.15 6.62 24.06
N PHE A 300 51.28 5.30 23.89
CA PHE A 300 52.44 4.68 23.25
C PHE A 300 52.55 5.01 21.75
N ILE A 301 51.42 5.01 21.02
CA ILE A 301 51.36 5.45 19.61
C ILE A 301 51.87 6.89 19.49
N HIS A 302 51.31 7.83 20.26
CA HIS A 302 51.69 9.24 20.16
C HIS A 302 53.14 9.50 20.55
N LEU A 303 53.67 8.80 21.57
CA LEU A 303 55.06 8.94 22.00
C LEU A 303 56.04 8.47 20.92
N LEU A 304 55.82 7.30 20.33
CA LEU A 304 56.70 6.75 19.30
C LEU A 304 56.60 7.52 17.99
N ASP A 305 55.41 7.96 17.59
CA ASP A 305 55.22 8.80 16.40
C ASP A 305 55.82 10.20 16.58
N HIS A 306 55.84 10.73 17.81
CA HIS A 306 56.59 11.94 18.12
C HIS A 306 58.09 11.67 17.95
N ARG A 307 58.64 10.64 18.59
CA ARG A 307 60.07 10.33 18.51
C ARG A 307 60.55 10.05 17.08
N SER A 308 59.77 9.35 16.26
CA SER A 308 60.16 9.05 14.87
C SER A 308 60.36 10.32 14.04
N LYS A 309 59.50 11.33 14.23
CA LYS A 309 59.57 12.62 13.51
C LYS A 309 60.76 13.49 13.95
N TRP A 310 61.15 13.41 15.21
CA TRP A 310 62.15 14.32 15.79
C TRP A 310 63.54 13.68 16.02
N SER A 311 63.66 12.35 16.03
CA SER A 311 64.90 11.66 16.44
C SER A 311 65.41 10.54 15.50
N HIS A 312 64.93 10.45 14.25
CA HIS A 312 65.28 9.37 13.29
C HIS A 312 65.02 7.93 13.81
N SER A 313 64.22 7.77 14.87
CA SER A 313 63.83 6.45 15.38
C SER A 313 62.76 5.80 14.49
N GLU A 314 62.63 4.48 14.58
CA GLU A 314 61.59 3.73 13.88
C GLU A 314 60.17 4.17 14.29
N SER A 315 59.20 4.15 13.36
CA SER A 315 57.80 4.50 13.66
C SER A 315 57.09 3.40 14.42
N PHE A 316 55.97 3.72 15.09
CA PHE A 316 55.18 2.74 15.84
C PHE A 316 54.79 1.52 14.98
N TRP A 317 54.36 1.75 13.74
CA TRP A 317 54.01 0.66 12.82
C TRP A 317 55.19 -0.25 12.49
N HIS A 318 56.42 0.27 12.43
CA HIS A 318 57.60 -0.56 12.20
C HIS A 318 57.81 -1.54 13.36
N TRP A 319 57.78 -1.04 14.61
CA TRP A 319 57.88 -1.87 15.81
C TRP A 319 56.79 -2.94 15.86
N LEU A 320 55.53 -2.56 15.60
CA LEU A 320 54.42 -3.50 15.57
C LEU A 320 54.59 -4.55 14.48
N ASN A 321 54.95 -4.15 13.26
CA ASN A 321 55.17 -5.07 12.15
C ASN A 321 56.31 -6.05 12.42
N LYS A 322 57.40 -5.60 13.06
CA LYS A 322 58.52 -6.46 13.47
C LYS A 322 58.02 -7.61 14.35
N VAL A 323 57.24 -7.29 15.39
CA VAL A 323 56.67 -8.32 16.29
C VAL A 323 55.67 -9.21 15.55
N LEU A 324 54.75 -8.64 14.78
CA LEU A 324 53.73 -9.41 14.04
C LEU A 324 54.33 -10.35 12.98
N LYS A 325 55.47 -9.97 12.36
CA LYS A 325 56.16 -10.81 11.38
C LYS A 325 56.70 -12.11 11.97
N THR A 326 57.13 -12.09 13.24
CA THR A 326 57.64 -13.29 13.93
C THR A 326 56.60 -14.42 14.00
N PHE A 327 55.29 -14.11 13.99
CA PHE A 327 54.24 -15.13 13.96
C PHE A 327 54.19 -15.95 12.66
N PHE A 328 54.79 -15.44 11.58
CA PHE A 328 54.78 -16.09 10.26
C PHE A 328 56.11 -16.79 9.93
N GLU A 329 57.14 -16.64 10.77
CA GLU A 329 58.45 -17.23 10.57
C GLU A 329 58.46 -18.67 11.10
N LYS A 330 58.96 -19.62 10.28
CA LYS A 330 59.16 -21.01 10.71
C LYS A 330 60.34 -21.06 11.67
N SER A 331 60.22 -21.84 12.75
CA SER A 331 61.08 -21.90 13.94
C SER A 331 62.57 -22.28 13.76
N ASN A 332 63.18 -22.03 12.60
CA ASN A 332 64.54 -22.48 12.27
C ASN A 332 65.62 -21.39 12.35
N ASP A 333 65.30 -20.12 12.62
CA ASP A 333 66.31 -19.07 12.77
C ASP A 333 66.66 -18.81 14.25
N GLN A 334 67.97 -18.84 14.54
CA GLN A 334 68.58 -18.82 15.88
C GLN A 334 68.52 -17.46 16.63
N ARG A 335 67.69 -16.51 16.19
CA ARG A 335 67.45 -15.27 16.94
C ARG A 335 66.07 -15.33 17.60
N ARG A 336 65.96 -16.14 18.66
CA ARG A 336 64.79 -16.07 19.54
C ARG A 336 64.76 -14.71 20.22
N PRO A 337 63.63 -13.98 20.22
CA PRO A 337 63.42 -12.94 21.23
C PRO A 337 63.54 -13.57 22.62
N SER A 338 64.01 -12.79 23.59
CA SER A 338 64.25 -13.20 24.99
C SER A 338 62.98 -13.72 25.70
N VAL A 339 61.79 -13.55 25.12
CA VAL A 339 60.49 -13.92 25.71
C VAL A 339 59.75 -14.96 24.84
N PRO A 340 59.33 -16.12 25.40
CA PRO A 340 58.64 -17.18 24.66
C PRO A 340 57.22 -16.75 24.24
N LEU A 341 57.05 -16.50 22.94
CA LEU A 341 55.79 -16.01 22.36
C LEU A 341 54.74 -17.12 22.28
N ILE A 342 53.56 -16.87 22.88
CA ILE A 342 52.37 -17.69 22.71
C ILE A 342 51.98 -17.63 21.23
N GLN A 343 52.03 -18.76 20.54
CA GLN A 343 51.63 -18.82 19.14
C GLN A 343 50.09 -18.78 19.03
N PRO A 344 49.51 -17.82 18.29
CA PRO A 344 48.07 -17.78 18.05
C PRO A 344 47.58 -19.03 17.31
N ARG A 345 46.38 -19.49 17.64
CA ARG A 345 45.69 -20.57 16.89
C ARG A 345 45.47 -20.22 15.42
N ASP A 346 45.22 -18.94 15.16
CA ASP A 346 45.07 -18.35 13.84
C ASP A 346 45.94 -17.08 13.75
N PRO A 347 47.21 -17.22 13.35
CA PRO A 347 48.14 -16.09 13.25
C PRO A 347 47.70 -15.01 12.27
N LEU A 348 47.07 -15.43 11.17
CA LEU A 348 46.64 -14.52 10.12
C LEU A 348 45.43 -13.69 10.55
N GLY A 349 44.40 -14.34 11.12
CA GLY A 349 43.23 -13.63 11.63
C GLY A 349 43.52 -12.74 12.84
N PHE A 350 44.41 -13.17 13.75
CA PHE A 350 44.85 -12.31 14.85
C PHE A 350 45.53 -11.04 14.32
N THR A 351 46.41 -11.18 13.33
CA THR A 351 47.14 -10.05 12.73
C THR A 351 46.19 -9.05 12.06
N TRP A 352 45.18 -9.53 11.31
CA TRP A 352 44.12 -8.67 10.77
C TRP A 352 43.34 -7.95 11.87
N TRP A 353 42.94 -8.69 12.89
CA TRP A 353 42.14 -8.18 14.00
C TRP A 353 42.86 -7.08 14.79
N ILE A 354 44.12 -7.32 15.19
CA ILE A 354 44.88 -6.36 16.00
C ILE A 354 45.19 -5.08 15.21
N ILE A 355 45.58 -5.18 13.94
CA ILE A 355 45.87 -3.99 13.11
C ILE A 355 44.63 -3.13 12.95
N THR A 356 43.47 -3.72 12.68
CA THR A 356 42.23 -2.95 12.52
C THR A 356 41.86 -2.20 13.80
N HIS A 357 42.03 -2.82 14.97
CA HIS A 357 41.71 -2.14 16.21
C HIS A 357 42.76 -1.10 16.63
N VAL A 358 44.04 -1.37 16.43
CA VAL A 358 45.13 -0.41 16.71
C VAL A 358 45.02 0.79 15.78
N ALA A 359 44.67 0.59 14.50
CA ALA A 359 44.40 1.68 13.57
C ALA A 359 43.26 2.59 14.06
N SER A 360 42.24 2.03 14.73
CA SER A 360 41.15 2.83 15.30
C SER A 360 41.59 3.80 16.40
N PHE A 361 42.72 3.55 17.06
CA PHE A 361 43.23 4.37 18.15
C PHE A 361 43.88 5.67 17.69
N TYR A 362 44.32 5.76 16.44
CA TYR A 362 44.81 7.00 15.84
C TYR A 362 43.72 8.10 15.74
N ARG A 363 42.44 7.74 15.91
CA ARG A 363 41.32 8.70 15.99
C ARG A 363 41.32 9.52 17.27
N PHE A 364 42.06 9.11 18.31
CA PHE A 364 42.14 9.88 19.55
C PHE A 364 43.27 10.91 19.46
N ASP A 365 42.95 12.15 19.78
CA ASP A 365 43.94 13.23 19.87
C ASP A 365 44.79 13.11 21.14
N ARG A 366 45.67 14.08 21.36
CA ARG A 366 46.55 14.15 22.54
C ARG A 366 45.81 14.38 23.87
N HIS A 367 44.51 14.66 23.83
CA HIS A 367 43.61 14.87 24.97
C HIS A 367 42.70 13.67 25.21
N GLY A 368 42.78 12.64 24.36
CA GLY A 368 41.88 11.49 24.40
C GLY A 368 40.48 11.80 23.87
N ALA A 369 40.30 12.92 23.16
CA ALA A 369 39.07 13.25 22.43
C ALA A 369 39.11 12.63 21.02
N PRO A 370 37.99 12.13 20.49
CA PRO A 370 37.92 11.64 19.12
C PRO A 370 38.04 12.81 18.13
N ASP A 371 39.11 12.84 17.35
CA ASP A 371 39.35 13.78 16.26
C ASP A 371 39.18 13.05 14.91
N GLU A 372 38.04 13.30 14.26
CA GLU A 372 37.71 12.70 12.97
C GLU A 372 38.47 13.34 11.78
N MET A 373 39.10 14.50 11.96
CA MET A 373 39.76 15.25 10.88
C MET A 373 41.27 15.01 10.80
N ARG A 374 41.85 14.29 11.76
CA ARG A 374 43.28 14.01 11.78
C ARG A 374 43.72 13.08 10.65
N GLN A 375 44.78 13.45 9.94
CA GLN A 375 45.41 12.57 8.96
C GLN A 375 46.17 11.45 9.71
N MET A 376 45.73 10.20 9.52
CA MET A 376 46.24 9.02 10.22
C MET A 376 47.43 8.42 9.46
N GLU A 377 48.50 8.00 10.16
CA GLU A 377 49.61 7.28 9.52
C GLU A 377 49.16 5.88 9.11
N SER A 378 49.34 5.53 7.84
CA SER A 378 48.88 4.27 7.29
C SER A 378 49.97 3.20 7.31
N ASN A 379 49.53 1.94 7.42
CA ASN A 379 50.41 0.78 7.36
C ASN A 379 50.10 -0.11 6.15
N TRP A 380 49.81 0.53 5.00
CA TRP A 380 49.36 -0.16 3.81
C TRP A 380 50.36 -1.19 3.28
N ASN A 381 51.67 -0.91 3.34
CA ASN A 381 52.70 -1.82 2.85
C ASN A 381 52.62 -3.20 3.52
N PHE A 382 52.43 -3.24 4.85
CA PHE A 382 52.28 -4.49 5.59
C PHE A 382 50.94 -5.17 5.31
N VAL A 383 49.87 -4.37 5.20
CA VAL A 383 48.53 -4.89 4.86
C VAL A 383 48.50 -5.50 3.46
N GLU A 384 49.25 -4.96 2.49
CA GLU A 384 49.40 -5.56 1.16
C GLU A 384 50.11 -6.92 1.21
N GLU A 385 51.15 -7.08 2.04
CA GLU A 385 51.80 -8.38 2.29
C GLU A 385 50.81 -9.37 2.93
N LEU A 386 50.06 -8.90 3.92
CA LEU A 386 49.07 -9.71 4.65
C LEU A 386 47.92 -10.16 3.73
N LEU A 387 47.46 -9.27 2.86
CA LEU A 387 46.40 -9.54 1.90
C LEU A 387 46.83 -10.59 0.86
N LYS A 388 48.06 -10.51 0.36
CA LYS A 388 48.65 -11.52 -0.54
C LYS A 388 48.72 -12.91 0.10
N LYS A 389 49.07 -12.99 1.39
CA LYS A 389 49.02 -14.24 2.16
C LYS A 389 47.58 -14.75 2.35
N SER A 390 46.63 -13.85 2.57
CA SER A 390 45.22 -14.17 2.83
C SER A 390 44.47 -14.79 1.64
N ILE A 391 44.93 -14.54 0.41
CA ILE A 391 44.32 -15.02 -0.84
C ILE A 391 45.11 -16.17 -1.49
N ASN A 392 46.19 -16.63 -0.86
CA ASN A 392 47.04 -17.67 -1.41
C ASN A 392 46.33 -19.04 -1.36
N VAL A 393 46.15 -19.66 -2.53
CA VAL A 393 45.38 -20.91 -2.69
C VAL A 393 46.07 -22.09 -1.98
N GLN A 394 47.38 -22.02 -1.77
CA GLN A 394 48.15 -23.08 -1.10
C GLN A 394 47.82 -23.22 0.40
N ASP A 395 47.30 -22.17 1.03
CA ASP A 395 47.08 -22.11 2.47
C ASP A 395 45.64 -22.52 2.90
N GLY A 396 44.76 -22.85 1.93
CA GLY A 396 43.46 -23.46 2.21
C GLY A 396 42.47 -22.64 3.06
N VAL A 397 42.54 -21.30 2.99
CA VAL A 397 41.72 -20.37 3.79
C VAL A 397 40.22 -20.58 3.53
N LEU A 398 39.44 -20.72 4.61
CA LEU A 398 37.98 -20.87 4.52
C LEU A 398 37.31 -19.55 4.15
N GLU A 399 36.20 -19.60 3.41
CA GLU A 399 35.40 -18.42 3.03
C GLU A 399 34.97 -17.58 4.25
N GLU A 400 34.69 -18.22 5.39
CA GLU A 400 34.34 -17.57 6.66
C GLU A 400 35.48 -16.68 7.20
N GLN A 401 36.72 -17.14 7.08
CA GLN A 401 37.93 -16.41 7.48
C GLN A 401 38.23 -15.28 6.49
N LEU A 402 38.11 -15.54 5.19
CA LEU A 402 38.32 -14.52 4.16
C LEU A 402 37.35 -13.34 4.32
N ARG A 403 36.08 -13.61 4.68
CA ARG A 403 35.11 -12.54 4.99
C ARG A 403 35.56 -11.67 6.16
N MET A 404 36.09 -12.26 7.23
CA MET A 404 36.62 -11.51 8.37
C MET A 404 37.78 -10.61 7.94
N TYR A 405 38.73 -11.16 7.16
CA TYR A 405 39.91 -10.41 6.70
C TYR A 405 39.52 -9.23 5.82
N LEU A 406 38.59 -9.43 4.90
CA LEU A 406 38.08 -8.35 4.05
C LEU A 406 37.27 -7.32 4.83
N HIS A 407 36.52 -7.73 5.84
CA HIS A 407 35.79 -6.80 6.71
C HIS A 407 36.76 -5.93 7.53
N CYS A 408 37.86 -6.52 8.02
CA CYS A 408 38.97 -5.80 8.63
C CYS A 408 39.60 -4.81 7.64
N CYS A 409 39.89 -5.24 6.41
CA CYS A 409 40.42 -4.39 5.34
C CYS A 409 39.48 -3.24 4.95
N LEU A 410 38.17 -3.49 4.88
CA LEU A 410 37.16 -2.46 4.60
C LEU A 410 37.14 -1.39 5.70
N THR A 411 37.28 -1.81 6.95
CA THR A 411 37.37 -0.90 8.10
C THR A 411 38.67 -0.10 8.08
N LEU A 412 39.79 -0.69 7.66
CA LEU A 412 41.03 0.07 7.44
C LEU A 412 40.88 1.15 6.36
N CYS A 413 40.08 0.90 5.31
CA CYS A 413 39.77 1.92 4.29
C CYS A 413 38.96 3.11 4.84
N ASP A 414 38.24 2.95 5.96
CA ASP A 414 37.62 4.08 6.67
C ASP A 414 38.68 5.01 7.26
N PHE A 415 39.65 4.43 7.96
CA PHE A 415 40.67 5.17 8.69
C PHE A 415 41.73 5.80 7.76
N TRP A 416 42.29 5.04 6.82
CA TRP A 416 43.48 5.45 6.06
C TRP A 416 43.17 6.04 4.69
N GLU A 417 44.15 6.71 4.07
CA GLU A 417 44.08 7.23 2.71
C GLU A 417 43.84 6.12 1.67
N PRO A 418 43.21 6.42 0.52
CA PRO A 418 42.82 5.39 -0.44
C PRO A 418 44.03 4.77 -1.13
N ASN A 419 44.12 3.43 -1.09
CA ASN A 419 45.17 2.66 -1.75
C ASN A 419 44.61 1.80 -2.90
N ILE A 420 45.11 1.97 -4.12
CA ILE A 420 44.67 1.22 -5.32
C ILE A 420 45.28 -0.19 -5.38
N ALA A 421 46.43 -0.42 -4.72
CA ALA A 421 47.13 -1.69 -4.73
C ALA A 421 46.30 -2.81 -4.07
N ILE A 422 45.62 -2.53 -2.95
CA ILE A 422 44.72 -3.50 -2.29
C ILE A 422 43.59 -3.98 -3.22
N VAL A 423 42.98 -3.07 -3.98
CA VAL A 423 41.95 -3.39 -4.98
C VAL A 423 42.54 -4.27 -6.07
N THR A 424 43.78 -4.01 -6.47
CA THR A 424 44.47 -4.78 -7.51
C THR A 424 44.77 -6.20 -7.05
N ILE A 425 45.31 -6.36 -5.84
CA ILE A 425 45.62 -7.66 -5.23
C ILE A 425 44.35 -8.52 -5.14
N LEU A 426 43.24 -7.94 -4.67
CA LEU A 426 41.95 -8.64 -4.59
C LEU A 426 41.36 -8.93 -5.96
N TRP A 427 41.46 -8.01 -6.90
CA TRP A 427 40.97 -8.21 -8.26
C TRP A 427 41.70 -9.37 -8.96
N GLU A 428 43.00 -9.53 -8.75
CA GLU A 428 43.75 -10.67 -9.31
C GLU A 428 43.24 -12.02 -8.80
N TYR A 429 42.79 -12.10 -7.56
CA TYR A 429 42.16 -13.29 -6.99
C TYR A 429 40.73 -13.51 -7.52
N TYR A 430 39.86 -12.50 -7.39
CA TYR A 430 38.44 -12.63 -7.77
C TYR A 430 38.24 -12.74 -9.27
N SER A 431 39.11 -12.14 -10.09
CA SER A 431 39.05 -12.29 -11.55
C SER A 431 39.27 -13.73 -12.00
N LYS A 432 40.10 -14.52 -11.30
CA LYS A 432 40.29 -15.95 -11.58
C LYS A 432 39.09 -16.77 -11.11
N ASN A 433 38.57 -16.46 -9.93
CA ASN A 433 37.51 -17.22 -9.26
C ASN A 433 36.08 -16.73 -9.53
N LEU A 434 35.86 -15.89 -10.54
CA LEU A 434 34.59 -15.20 -10.79
C LEU A 434 33.37 -16.14 -10.90
N ASN A 435 33.57 -17.38 -11.36
CA ASN A 435 32.52 -18.41 -11.47
C ASN A 435 32.14 -19.09 -10.14
N SER A 436 32.77 -18.72 -9.03
CA SER A 436 32.52 -19.30 -7.70
C SER A 436 31.34 -18.61 -7.02
N SER A 437 30.61 -19.36 -6.19
CA SER A 437 29.44 -18.83 -5.46
C SER A 437 29.79 -18.05 -4.18
N PHE A 438 31.04 -18.17 -3.67
CA PHE A 438 31.52 -17.52 -2.44
C PHE A 438 30.56 -17.69 -1.24
N SER A 439 29.98 -18.90 -1.11
CA SER A 439 28.99 -19.24 -0.09
C SER A 439 29.58 -20.11 1.02
N ILE A 440 29.05 -19.97 2.24
CA ILE A 440 29.40 -20.80 3.40
C ILE A 440 28.41 -21.96 3.46
N SER A 441 28.90 -23.19 3.58
CA SER A 441 28.12 -24.43 3.44
C SER A 441 27.05 -24.66 4.53
N TRP A 442 27.22 -24.10 5.73
CA TRP A 442 26.27 -24.26 6.85
C TRP A 442 25.35 -23.06 7.10
N LEU A 443 25.53 -21.93 6.42
CA LEU A 443 24.57 -20.82 6.53
C LEU A 443 23.27 -21.21 5.81
N PRO A 444 22.08 -20.99 6.40
CA PRO A 444 20.81 -21.38 5.79
C PRO A 444 20.63 -20.78 4.39
N LEU A 445 19.83 -21.44 3.54
CA LEU A 445 19.39 -21.04 2.20
C LEU A 445 18.90 -19.58 2.03
N LYS A 446 18.82 -18.77 3.10
CA LYS A 446 18.75 -17.30 3.00
C LYS A 446 19.99 -16.69 2.31
N GLY A 447 21.16 -17.34 2.33
CA GLY A 447 22.31 -16.92 1.51
C GLY A 447 22.08 -17.07 -0.01
N LEU A 448 21.14 -17.94 -0.41
CA LEU A 448 20.63 -18.05 -1.79
C LEU A 448 19.50 -17.04 -2.08
N ALA A 449 19.08 -16.21 -1.11
CA ALA A 449 18.14 -15.12 -1.36
C ALA A 449 18.74 -14.01 -2.26
N TYR A 450 20.05 -14.10 -2.58
CA TYR A 450 20.71 -13.35 -3.65
C TYR A 450 20.48 -13.92 -5.06
N ILE A 451 19.54 -14.84 -5.27
CA ILE A 451 18.97 -14.99 -6.61
C ILE A 451 18.30 -13.65 -6.92
N VAL A 452 18.87 -12.90 -7.86
CA VAL A 452 18.35 -11.59 -8.29
C VAL A 452 16.85 -11.74 -8.58
N LYS A 453 16.00 -11.26 -7.68
CA LYS A 453 14.55 -11.40 -7.83
C LYS A 453 14.06 -10.40 -8.88
N SER A 454 14.50 -9.15 -8.77
CA SER A 454 14.18 -8.04 -9.67
C SER A 454 15.42 -7.22 -10.07
N PRO A 455 15.38 -6.46 -11.17
CA PRO A 455 16.42 -5.50 -11.53
C PRO A 455 16.73 -4.50 -10.39
N LEU A 456 15.70 -3.99 -9.70
CA LEU A 456 15.87 -3.11 -8.53
C LEU A 456 16.70 -3.74 -7.41
N SER A 457 16.52 -5.03 -7.12
CA SER A 457 17.32 -5.71 -6.07
C SER A 457 18.82 -5.72 -6.38
N MET A 458 19.21 -5.71 -7.67
CA MET A 458 20.62 -5.55 -8.07
C MET A 458 21.15 -4.15 -7.76
N LEU A 459 20.30 -3.13 -7.93
CA LEU A 459 20.66 -1.75 -7.62
C LEU A 459 20.69 -1.48 -6.12
N GLU A 460 19.79 -2.08 -5.33
CA GLU A 460 19.81 -1.99 -3.87
C GLU A 460 21.09 -2.59 -3.28
N MET A 461 21.56 -3.70 -3.83
CA MET A 461 22.89 -4.24 -3.51
C MET A 461 23.98 -3.19 -3.71
N VAL A 462 23.99 -2.55 -4.89
CA VAL A 462 25.01 -1.56 -5.26
C VAL A 462 24.92 -0.34 -4.35
N LYS A 463 23.70 0.12 -4.03
CA LYS A 463 23.48 1.21 -3.08
C LYS A 463 24.05 0.86 -1.71
N THR A 464 23.78 -0.34 -1.20
CA THR A 464 24.32 -0.85 0.07
C THR A 464 25.86 -0.87 0.06
N CYS A 465 26.48 -1.39 -1.01
CA CYS A 465 27.95 -1.39 -1.16
C CYS A 465 28.54 0.03 -1.24
N CYS A 466 27.75 0.98 -1.72
CA CYS A 466 28.14 2.37 -1.90
C CYS A 466 27.90 3.25 -0.66
N CYS A 467 27.24 2.75 0.38
CA CYS A 467 26.93 3.50 1.58
C CYS A 467 28.17 3.76 2.44
N ASP A 468 28.29 4.96 3.00
CA ASP A 468 29.41 5.33 3.87
C ASP A 468 29.27 4.74 5.29
N LYS A 469 28.06 4.36 5.71
CA LYS A 469 27.79 3.72 7.01
C LYS A 469 27.99 2.21 6.91
N GLN A 470 28.90 1.67 7.72
CA GLN A 470 29.08 0.21 7.86
C GLN A 470 27.86 -0.39 8.55
N ASP A 471 27.25 -1.39 7.93
CA ASP A 471 26.15 -2.15 8.53
C ASP A 471 26.75 -3.26 9.41
N HIS A 472 26.35 -3.32 10.68
CA HIS A 472 26.96 -4.20 11.68
C HIS A 472 26.76 -5.70 11.36
N ASP A 473 25.80 -6.03 10.50
CA ASP A 473 25.50 -7.40 10.07
C ASP A 473 26.08 -7.78 8.69
N LEU A 474 26.93 -6.93 8.06
CA LEU A 474 27.56 -7.21 6.74
C LEU A 474 28.22 -8.58 6.67
N TYR A 475 28.87 -9.02 7.75
CA TYR A 475 29.52 -10.33 7.83
C TYR A 475 28.54 -11.51 7.63
N LYS A 476 27.32 -11.40 8.17
CA LYS A 476 26.31 -12.46 8.13
C LYS A 476 25.48 -12.42 6.83
N SER A 477 25.32 -11.24 6.24
CA SER A 477 24.45 -11.01 5.09
C SER A 477 25.16 -11.10 3.73
N SER A 478 26.50 -10.99 3.69
CA SER A 478 27.27 -10.78 2.46
C SER A 478 28.32 -11.87 2.21
N SER A 479 28.67 -12.09 0.93
CA SER A 479 29.79 -12.95 0.53
C SER A 479 31.12 -12.19 0.58
N SER A 480 32.25 -12.91 0.57
CA SER A 480 33.58 -12.29 0.46
C SER A 480 33.68 -11.38 -0.77
N TYR A 481 33.04 -11.78 -1.88
CA TYR A 481 32.95 -10.97 -3.10
C TYR A 481 32.19 -9.66 -2.92
N THR A 482 31.05 -9.67 -2.23
CA THR A 482 30.29 -8.44 -1.93
C THR A 482 31.07 -7.49 -1.03
N ILE A 483 31.81 -8.01 -0.04
CA ILE A 483 32.70 -7.19 0.80
C ILE A 483 33.85 -6.59 -0.04
N PHE A 484 34.41 -7.35 -0.98
CA PHE A 484 35.36 -6.80 -1.97
C PHE A 484 34.75 -5.67 -2.80
N LEU A 485 33.49 -5.80 -3.25
CA LEU A 485 32.79 -4.72 -3.96
C LEU A 485 32.63 -3.47 -3.08
N CYS A 486 32.37 -3.62 -1.79
CA CYS A 486 32.36 -2.49 -0.84
C CYS A 486 33.73 -1.81 -0.76
N ILE A 487 34.82 -2.58 -0.66
CA ILE A 487 36.20 -2.05 -0.64
C ILE A 487 36.48 -1.29 -1.93
N LEU A 488 36.17 -1.88 -3.09
CA LEU A 488 36.35 -1.28 -4.41
C LEU A 488 35.59 0.06 -4.51
N ALA A 489 34.31 0.08 -4.13
CA ALA A 489 33.49 1.29 -4.17
C ALA A 489 34.09 2.40 -3.30
N LYS A 490 34.48 2.05 -2.07
CA LYS A 490 34.99 2.99 -1.09
C LYS A 490 36.34 3.58 -1.50
N VAL A 491 37.28 2.73 -1.92
CA VAL A 491 38.61 3.15 -2.38
C VAL A 491 38.49 4.05 -3.60
N VAL A 492 37.69 3.67 -4.60
CA VAL A 492 37.54 4.48 -5.83
C VAL A 492 36.85 5.82 -5.51
N LYS A 493 35.77 5.84 -4.72
CA LYS A 493 35.12 7.09 -4.30
C LYS A 493 36.07 8.02 -3.54
N LYS A 494 36.81 7.49 -2.56
CA LYS A 494 37.76 8.27 -1.75
C LYS A 494 38.94 8.76 -2.60
N ALA A 495 39.48 7.93 -3.49
CA ALA A 495 40.55 8.29 -4.41
C ALA A 495 40.13 9.34 -5.45
N MET A 496 38.89 9.27 -5.95
CA MET A 496 38.36 10.26 -6.89
C MET A 496 38.16 11.63 -6.24
N LYS A 497 37.72 11.65 -4.97
CA LYS A 497 37.62 12.88 -4.17
C LYS A 497 38.99 13.54 -3.94
N SER A 498 40.05 12.77 -3.74
CA SER A 498 41.38 13.30 -3.42
C SER A 498 42.25 13.62 -4.64
N ASN A 499 42.25 12.75 -5.68
CA ASN A 499 43.22 12.77 -6.78
C ASN A 499 42.57 12.85 -8.19
N GLY A 500 41.29 13.22 -8.27
CA GLY A 500 40.55 13.37 -9.53
C GLY A 500 40.28 12.04 -10.27
N LEU A 501 40.14 12.10 -11.61
CA LEU A 501 39.75 10.93 -12.43
C LEU A 501 40.87 9.90 -12.69
N HIS A 502 42.12 10.19 -12.31
CA HIS A 502 43.27 9.34 -12.63
C HIS A 502 43.25 7.97 -11.92
N PRO A 503 42.97 7.86 -10.61
CA PRO A 503 42.78 6.58 -9.91
C PRO A 503 41.72 5.67 -10.56
N TRP A 504 40.60 6.24 -10.98
CA TRP A 504 39.55 5.52 -11.68
C TRP A 504 40.06 4.91 -12.99
N LYS A 505 40.77 5.69 -13.81
CA LYS A 505 41.35 5.18 -15.08
C LYS A 505 42.29 4.00 -14.88
N GLN A 506 43.08 4.00 -13.82
CA GLN A 506 43.97 2.87 -13.48
C GLN A 506 43.19 1.60 -13.12
N VAL A 507 42.18 1.72 -12.25
CA VAL A 507 41.32 0.60 -11.86
C VAL A 507 40.54 0.08 -13.07
N LYS A 508 39.95 0.98 -13.87
CA LYS A 508 39.24 0.67 -15.12
C LYS A 508 40.10 -0.17 -16.06
N GLY A 509 41.32 0.27 -16.36
CA GLY A 509 42.22 -0.47 -17.26
C GLY A 509 42.56 -1.88 -16.76
N ARG A 510 42.76 -2.05 -15.45
CA ARG A 510 43.05 -3.37 -14.83
C ARG A 510 41.84 -4.31 -14.81
N ILE A 511 40.63 -3.77 -14.62
CA ILE A 511 39.41 -4.57 -14.65
C ILE A 511 39.05 -4.95 -16.08
N TYR A 512 39.00 -3.98 -16.99
CA TYR A 512 38.51 -4.18 -18.36
C TYR A 512 39.42 -5.14 -19.14
N SER A 513 40.74 -5.08 -18.94
CA SER A 513 41.69 -5.98 -19.61
C SER A 513 41.51 -7.47 -19.30
N LYS A 514 40.81 -7.85 -18.21
CA LYS A 514 40.50 -9.26 -17.91
C LYS A 514 39.29 -9.78 -18.68
N PHE A 515 38.40 -8.90 -19.15
CA PHE A 515 37.20 -9.27 -19.90
C PHE A 515 37.45 -9.17 -21.41
N HIS A 516 37.80 -10.30 -22.00
CA HIS A 516 38.00 -10.51 -23.43
C HIS A 516 37.05 -11.63 -23.90
N GLN A 517 36.88 -11.79 -25.21
CA GLN A 517 35.89 -12.72 -25.79
C GLN A 517 35.94 -14.12 -25.14
N LYS A 518 37.12 -14.75 -25.07
CA LYS A 518 37.30 -16.08 -24.45
C LYS A 518 36.83 -16.12 -22.99
N ARG A 519 37.15 -15.09 -22.20
CA ARG A 519 36.72 -15.04 -20.79
C ARG A 519 35.21 -14.87 -20.66
N MET A 520 34.58 -14.09 -21.54
CA MET A 520 33.12 -13.94 -21.56
C MET A 520 32.42 -15.26 -21.88
N GLU A 521 32.96 -16.07 -22.81
CA GLU A 521 32.42 -17.37 -23.18
C GLU A 521 32.56 -18.45 -22.08
N GLU A 522 33.54 -18.28 -21.17
CA GLU A 522 33.81 -19.17 -20.03
C GLU A 522 32.93 -18.87 -18.79
N LEU A 523 32.15 -17.80 -18.80
CA LEU A 523 31.30 -17.44 -17.66
C LEU A 523 30.16 -18.45 -17.46
N THR A 524 29.95 -18.81 -16.19
CA THR A 524 28.77 -19.54 -15.71
C THR A 524 27.66 -18.55 -15.34
N GLU A 525 26.44 -19.02 -15.03
CA GLU A 525 25.36 -18.15 -14.56
C GLU A 525 25.74 -17.36 -13.29
N VAL A 526 26.43 -18.02 -12.34
CA VAL A 526 27.00 -17.39 -11.14
C VAL A 526 28.06 -16.33 -11.51
N GLY A 527 28.94 -16.67 -12.46
CA GLY A 527 29.94 -15.72 -12.96
C GLY A 527 29.34 -14.50 -13.65
N LEU A 528 28.24 -14.67 -14.39
CA LEU A 528 27.51 -13.59 -15.02
C LEU A 528 26.82 -12.69 -13.99
N GLN A 529 26.33 -13.25 -12.88
CA GLN A 529 25.77 -12.46 -11.78
C GLN A 529 26.84 -11.61 -11.09
N ASN A 530 28.01 -12.20 -10.83
CA ASN A 530 29.17 -11.48 -10.28
C ASN A 530 29.64 -10.39 -11.25
N PHE A 531 29.65 -10.68 -12.55
CA PHE A 531 29.93 -9.70 -13.60
C PHE A 531 28.99 -8.49 -13.53
N PHE A 532 27.67 -8.70 -13.52
CA PHE A 532 26.72 -7.57 -13.41
C PHE A 532 26.88 -6.82 -12.09
N SER A 533 27.10 -7.53 -10.98
CA SER A 533 27.35 -6.92 -9.67
C SER A 533 28.53 -5.94 -9.68
N LEU A 534 29.64 -6.37 -10.30
CA LEU A 534 30.83 -5.53 -10.47
C LEU A 534 30.55 -4.32 -11.36
N PHE A 535 30.03 -4.52 -12.56
CA PHE A 535 29.88 -3.43 -13.53
C PHE A 535 28.77 -2.44 -13.15
N LEU A 536 27.71 -2.88 -12.46
CA LEU A 536 26.72 -1.96 -11.88
C LEU A 536 27.35 -1.13 -10.74
N LEU A 537 28.20 -1.73 -9.90
CA LEU A 537 28.95 -0.99 -8.89
C LEU A 537 29.88 0.06 -9.54
N LEU A 538 30.63 -0.35 -10.56
CA LEU A 538 31.53 0.54 -11.30
C LEU A 538 30.76 1.71 -11.92
N ALA A 539 29.60 1.44 -12.53
CA ALA A 539 28.73 2.49 -13.07
C ALA A 539 28.19 3.42 -11.99
N ALA A 540 27.88 2.92 -10.79
CA ALA A 540 27.40 3.76 -9.69
C ALA A 540 28.49 4.67 -9.08
N VAL A 541 29.76 4.24 -9.15
CA VAL A 541 30.92 4.95 -8.58
C VAL A 541 31.59 5.89 -9.60
N ALA A 542 31.50 5.57 -10.89
CA ALA A 542 32.11 6.32 -11.98
C ALA A 542 31.05 6.86 -12.98
N GLU A 543 31.43 7.02 -14.24
CA GLU A 543 30.54 7.48 -15.32
C GLU A 543 29.70 6.30 -15.86
N VAL A 544 28.39 6.37 -15.64
CA VAL A 544 27.43 5.31 -16.00
C VAL A 544 27.50 4.98 -17.50
N GLU A 545 27.65 5.99 -18.37
CA GLU A 545 27.59 5.82 -19.83
C GLU A 545 28.77 5.04 -20.42
N ASP A 546 29.98 5.35 -19.98
CA ASP A 546 31.22 4.67 -20.37
C ASP A 546 31.21 3.19 -19.91
N VAL A 547 30.71 2.93 -18.70
CA VAL A 547 30.62 1.56 -18.17
C VAL A 547 29.53 0.75 -18.90
N ALA A 548 28.34 1.32 -19.06
CA ALA A 548 27.22 0.64 -19.71
C ALA A 548 27.49 0.33 -21.19
N SER A 549 28.09 1.26 -21.93
CA SER A 549 28.47 1.04 -23.34
C SER A 549 29.48 -0.09 -23.49
N HIS A 550 30.49 -0.16 -22.61
CA HIS A 550 31.46 -1.26 -22.61
C HIS A 550 30.81 -2.61 -22.28
N VAL A 551 29.95 -2.67 -21.25
CA VAL A 551 29.22 -3.88 -20.87
C VAL A 551 28.36 -4.39 -22.03
N LEU A 552 27.63 -3.50 -22.71
CA LEU A 552 26.83 -3.88 -23.87
C LEU A 552 27.67 -4.48 -25.01
N GLY A 553 28.92 -4.04 -25.17
CA GLY A 553 29.86 -4.65 -26.11
C GLY A 553 30.30 -6.05 -25.65
N LEU A 554 30.60 -6.21 -24.37
CA LEU A 554 31.03 -7.49 -23.78
C LEU A 554 29.92 -8.56 -23.80
N LEU A 555 28.65 -8.17 -23.58
CA LEU A 555 27.52 -9.10 -23.59
C LEU A 555 27.33 -9.78 -24.96
N ASN A 556 27.78 -9.15 -26.06
CA ASN A 556 27.72 -9.76 -27.40
C ASN A 556 28.67 -10.97 -27.54
N PHE A 557 29.65 -11.13 -26.65
CA PHE A 557 30.58 -12.27 -26.64
C PHE A 557 30.09 -13.48 -25.82
N LEU A 558 28.92 -13.39 -25.17
CA LEU A 558 28.36 -14.51 -24.41
C LEU A 558 27.86 -15.61 -25.36
N LYS A 559 27.92 -16.87 -24.90
CA LYS A 559 27.40 -18.02 -25.65
C LYS A 559 25.91 -17.83 -25.97
N PRO A 560 25.42 -18.28 -27.15
CA PRO A 560 24.01 -18.17 -27.52
C PRO A 560 23.04 -18.77 -26.49
N ALA A 561 23.46 -19.81 -25.76
CA ALA A 561 22.67 -20.42 -24.68
C ALA A 561 22.34 -19.45 -23.52
N PHE A 562 23.12 -18.38 -23.32
CA PHE A 562 22.83 -17.35 -22.32
C PHE A 562 21.92 -16.24 -22.84
N MET A 563 21.67 -16.13 -24.16
CA MET A 563 20.82 -15.07 -24.72
C MET A 563 19.36 -15.16 -24.27
N THR A 564 18.94 -16.35 -23.83
CA THR A 564 17.62 -16.60 -23.21
C THR A 564 17.68 -16.59 -21.67
N SER A 565 18.80 -16.21 -21.07
CA SER A 565 18.92 -16.14 -19.61
C SER A 565 18.16 -14.93 -19.06
N PRO A 566 17.26 -15.13 -18.08
CA PRO A 566 16.62 -14.05 -17.34
C PRO A 566 17.58 -13.03 -16.74
N LEU A 567 18.81 -13.46 -16.41
CA LEU A 567 19.82 -12.64 -15.76
C LEU A 567 20.34 -11.52 -16.67
N ILE A 568 20.46 -11.75 -17.98
CA ILE A 568 20.87 -10.71 -18.93
C ILE A 568 19.83 -9.60 -18.99
N TRP A 569 18.54 -9.97 -19.06
CA TRP A 569 17.43 -9.02 -19.09
C TRP A 569 17.38 -8.19 -17.80
N LYS A 570 17.55 -8.85 -16.65
CA LYS A 570 17.61 -8.16 -15.34
C LYS A 570 18.80 -7.21 -15.26
N GLY A 571 19.98 -7.63 -15.72
CA GLY A 571 21.18 -6.80 -15.74
C GLY A 571 21.07 -5.58 -16.67
N GLN A 572 20.57 -5.76 -17.88
CA GLN A 572 20.33 -4.66 -18.83
C GLN A 572 19.27 -3.68 -18.31
N MET A 573 18.20 -4.19 -17.70
CA MET A 573 17.18 -3.36 -17.06
C MET A 573 17.72 -2.60 -15.85
N ALA A 574 18.60 -3.21 -15.05
CA ALA A 574 19.26 -2.52 -13.94
C ALA A 574 20.12 -1.33 -14.41
N PHE A 575 20.79 -1.42 -15.56
CA PHE A 575 21.47 -0.27 -16.16
C PHE A 575 20.48 0.82 -16.59
N LEU A 576 19.37 0.47 -17.24
CA LEU A 576 18.31 1.43 -17.61
C LEU A 576 17.73 2.16 -16.38
N LEU A 577 17.46 1.42 -15.31
CA LEU A 577 17.00 1.98 -14.03
C LEU A 577 18.05 2.89 -13.39
N MET A 578 19.34 2.56 -13.51
CA MET A 578 20.41 3.41 -12.98
C MET A 578 20.54 4.72 -13.76
N TYR A 579 20.43 4.69 -15.09
CA TYR A 579 20.34 5.90 -15.92
C TYR A 579 19.17 6.76 -15.47
N THR A 580 18.02 6.13 -15.24
CA THR A 580 16.80 6.81 -14.77
C THR A 580 17.01 7.46 -13.40
N GLN A 581 17.56 6.74 -12.41
CA GLN A 581 17.87 7.28 -11.07
C GLN A 581 18.88 8.44 -11.11
N LYS A 582 19.73 8.49 -12.13
CA LYS A 582 20.73 9.55 -12.34
C LYS A 582 20.26 10.66 -13.29
N ASN A 583 19.01 10.61 -13.77
CA ASN A 583 18.43 11.53 -14.76
C ASN A 583 19.26 11.64 -16.06
N LEU A 584 19.80 10.52 -16.55
CA LEU A 584 20.52 10.43 -17.82
C LEU A 584 19.59 10.00 -18.98
N ASP A 585 19.98 10.27 -20.22
CA ASP A 585 19.17 9.87 -21.39
C ASP A 585 19.21 8.35 -21.62
N ILE A 586 18.05 7.72 -21.49
CA ILE A 586 17.88 6.28 -21.71
C ILE A 586 17.73 5.89 -23.20
N SER A 587 17.66 6.85 -24.12
CA SER A 587 17.26 6.62 -25.53
C SER A 587 17.99 5.47 -26.22
N VAL A 588 19.31 5.41 -26.13
CA VAL A 588 20.15 4.42 -26.84
C VAL A 588 19.94 3.02 -26.26
N LEU A 589 19.90 2.91 -24.93
CA LEU A 589 19.69 1.64 -24.23
C LEU A 589 18.26 1.14 -24.44
N ALA A 590 17.27 2.05 -24.35
CA ALA A 590 15.86 1.75 -24.54
C ALA A 590 15.58 1.25 -25.96
N GLU A 591 16.17 1.86 -26.98
CA GLU A 591 16.01 1.45 -28.39
C GLU A 591 16.58 0.06 -28.65
N LYS A 592 17.79 -0.22 -28.14
CA LYS A 592 18.42 -1.54 -28.29
C LYS A 592 17.63 -2.62 -27.56
N PHE A 593 17.23 -2.38 -26.31
CA PHE A 593 16.56 -3.40 -25.49
C PHE A 593 15.10 -3.63 -25.92
N SER A 594 14.39 -2.57 -26.29
CA SER A 594 13.03 -2.68 -26.86
C SER A 594 13.05 -3.46 -28.19
N GLY A 595 14.09 -3.31 -29.02
CA GLY A 595 14.29 -4.13 -30.22
C GLY A 595 14.38 -5.62 -29.91
N VAL A 596 15.12 -6.01 -28.88
CA VAL A 596 15.20 -7.42 -28.42
C VAL A 596 13.84 -7.90 -27.89
N PHE A 597 13.13 -7.07 -27.13
CA PHE A 597 11.77 -7.35 -26.67
C PHE A 597 10.79 -7.62 -27.81
N ARG A 598 10.82 -6.81 -28.87
CA ARG A 598 9.95 -6.98 -30.04
C ARG A 598 10.17 -8.32 -30.73
N GLU A 599 11.42 -8.73 -30.93
CA GLU A 599 11.70 -10.03 -31.57
C GLU A 599 11.20 -11.20 -30.70
N LYS A 600 11.36 -11.13 -29.37
CA LYS A 600 10.81 -12.16 -28.46
C LYS A 600 9.29 -12.14 -28.36
N ALA A 601 8.66 -10.97 -28.43
CA ALA A 601 7.20 -10.87 -28.52
C ALA A 601 6.66 -11.49 -29.81
N LYS A 602 7.39 -11.35 -30.92
CA LYS A 602 7.07 -11.98 -32.21
C LYS A 602 7.20 -13.50 -32.15
N GLU A 603 8.28 -14.02 -31.55
CA GLU A 603 8.44 -15.46 -31.30
C GLU A 603 7.29 -16.02 -30.44
N PHE A 604 6.89 -15.28 -29.40
CA PHE A 604 5.77 -15.65 -28.52
C PHE A 604 4.43 -15.70 -29.26
N LEU A 605 4.17 -14.76 -30.18
CA LEU A 605 2.96 -14.74 -31.01
C LEU A 605 2.87 -15.93 -31.96
N VAL A 606 3.99 -16.39 -32.51
CA VAL A 606 4.03 -17.51 -33.47
C VAL A 606 4.02 -18.88 -32.78
N SER A 607 4.42 -18.95 -31.51
CA SER A 607 4.40 -20.20 -30.73
C SER A 607 2.99 -20.78 -30.63
N LYS A 608 2.82 -22.05 -31.03
CA LYS A 608 1.55 -22.78 -30.90
C LYS A 608 1.35 -23.22 -29.45
N ASN A 609 0.09 -23.38 -29.03
CA ASN A 609 -0.29 -23.81 -27.66
C ASN A 609 0.29 -25.18 -27.23
N ASP A 610 0.84 -25.98 -28.15
CA ASP A 610 1.37 -27.32 -27.86
C ASP A 610 2.79 -27.31 -27.25
N ASP A 611 3.54 -26.21 -27.36
CA ASP A 611 4.91 -26.07 -26.79
C ASP A 611 4.91 -25.17 -25.53
N MET A 612 4.23 -25.65 -24.48
CA MET A 612 4.02 -24.92 -23.23
C MET A 612 5.34 -24.57 -22.51
N GLY A 613 6.40 -25.38 -22.68
CA GLY A 613 7.71 -25.14 -22.05
C GLY A 613 8.45 -23.95 -22.67
N GLN A 614 8.46 -23.86 -24.00
CA GLN A 614 9.06 -22.72 -24.70
C GLN A 614 8.28 -21.43 -24.41
N ARG A 615 6.95 -21.50 -24.41
CA ARG A 615 6.08 -20.37 -24.12
C ARG A 615 6.31 -19.81 -22.71
N GLN A 616 6.41 -20.66 -21.70
CA GLN A 616 6.69 -20.23 -20.32
C GLN A 616 8.06 -19.56 -20.19
N THR A 617 9.06 -20.06 -20.91
CA THR A 617 10.42 -19.48 -20.93
C THR A 617 10.39 -18.08 -21.57
N LEU A 618 9.70 -17.93 -22.71
CA LEU A 618 9.51 -16.63 -23.36
C LEU A 618 8.72 -15.65 -22.49
N TRP A 619 7.63 -16.09 -21.86
CA TRP A 619 6.83 -15.27 -20.96
C TRP A 619 7.64 -14.78 -19.76
N THR A 620 8.54 -15.61 -19.21
CA THR A 620 9.43 -15.21 -18.11
C THR A 620 10.32 -14.02 -18.52
N LEU A 621 10.87 -14.04 -19.74
CA LEU A 621 11.69 -12.93 -20.26
C LEU A 621 10.85 -11.68 -20.53
N LEU A 622 9.68 -11.85 -21.15
CA LEU A 622 8.76 -10.76 -21.44
C LEU A 622 8.24 -10.09 -20.16
N SER A 623 7.95 -10.88 -19.11
CA SER A 623 7.52 -10.37 -17.81
C SER A 623 8.62 -9.53 -17.15
N ILE A 624 9.88 -9.95 -17.21
CA ILE A 624 11.01 -9.15 -16.69
C ILE A 624 11.11 -7.79 -17.39
N TYR A 625 10.83 -7.74 -18.69
CA TYR A 625 10.77 -6.48 -19.43
C TYR A 625 9.59 -5.61 -18.99
N ILE A 626 8.40 -6.19 -18.89
CA ILE A 626 7.18 -5.49 -18.48
C ILE A 626 7.36 -4.90 -17.07
N ASP A 627 7.76 -5.72 -16.11
CA ASP A 627 8.00 -5.32 -14.71
C ASP A 627 9.09 -4.25 -14.66
N GLY A 628 10.19 -4.44 -15.38
CA GLY A 628 11.29 -3.49 -15.41
C GLY A 628 10.92 -2.14 -16.04
N VAL A 629 10.11 -2.12 -17.09
CA VAL A 629 9.61 -0.87 -17.69
C VAL A 629 8.68 -0.17 -16.71
N GLN A 630 7.83 -0.92 -16.00
CA GLN A 630 7.00 -0.35 -14.94
C GLN A 630 7.87 0.33 -13.87
N GLU A 631 8.91 -0.37 -13.39
CA GLU A 631 9.87 0.16 -12.40
C GLU A 631 10.56 1.44 -12.90
N VAL A 632 10.92 1.52 -14.20
CA VAL A 632 11.50 2.73 -14.80
C VAL A 632 10.51 3.90 -14.70
N PHE A 633 9.27 3.71 -15.13
CA PHE A 633 8.24 4.75 -15.07
C PHE A 633 7.88 5.17 -13.64
N GLU A 634 7.92 4.24 -12.68
CA GLU A 634 7.66 4.53 -11.27
C GLU A 634 8.80 5.29 -10.58
N THR A 635 10.05 5.04 -11.01
CA THR A 635 11.27 5.67 -10.47
C THR A 635 11.52 7.05 -11.07
N SER A 636 11.08 7.30 -12.31
CA SER A 636 11.25 8.58 -13.00
C SER A 636 10.51 9.73 -12.32
N HIS A 637 11.23 10.81 -12.01
CA HIS A 637 10.64 12.05 -11.50
C HIS A 637 9.92 12.87 -12.57
N CYS A 638 10.32 12.74 -13.84
CA CYS A 638 9.74 13.39 -15.01
C CYS A 638 9.76 12.41 -16.20
N LEU A 639 8.74 12.48 -17.07
CA LEU A 639 8.69 11.67 -18.28
C LEU A 639 9.51 12.32 -19.39
N HIS A 640 10.51 11.60 -19.90
CA HIS A 640 11.38 12.02 -21.00
C HIS A 640 10.92 11.36 -22.31
N PRO A 641 11.18 11.95 -23.49
CA PRO A 641 10.74 11.37 -24.77
C PRO A 641 11.40 10.01 -25.04
N SER A 642 12.54 9.75 -24.41
CA SER A 642 13.22 8.47 -24.43
C SER A 642 12.44 7.32 -23.78
N HIS A 643 11.45 7.60 -22.92
CA HIS A 643 10.55 6.61 -22.33
C HIS A 643 9.56 6.04 -23.35
N GLU A 644 9.20 6.81 -24.38
CA GLU A 644 8.37 6.34 -25.49
C GLU A 644 9.02 5.14 -26.20
N LYS A 645 10.35 5.15 -26.33
CA LYS A 645 11.11 4.08 -27.00
C LYS A 645 10.99 2.72 -26.31
N LEU A 646 10.65 2.68 -25.02
CA LEU A 646 10.39 1.43 -24.28
C LEU A 646 9.02 0.83 -24.64
N LEU A 647 8.09 1.65 -25.13
CA LEU A 647 6.73 1.23 -25.50
C LEU A 647 6.66 1.04 -27.03
N ASN A 648 6.96 -0.16 -27.50
CA ASN A 648 6.97 -0.45 -28.94
C ASN A 648 5.82 -1.38 -29.40
N ASP A 649 5.83 -1.72 -30.69
CA ASP A 649 4.88 -2.60 -31.36
C ASP A 649 4.87 -4.05 -30.85
N GLY A 650 5.90 -4.46 -30.10
CA GLY A 650 5.94 -5.74 -29.39
C GLY A 650 4.76 -5.91 -28.43
N PHE A 651 4.31 -4.84 -27.74
CA PHE A 651 3.14 -4.90 -26.88
C PHE A 651 1.86 -5.23 -27.66
N SER A 652 1.70 -4.67 -28.86
CA SER A 652 0.56 -4.99 -29.73
C SER A 652 0.56 -6.45 -30.20
N MET A 653 1.74 -7.07 -30.34
CA MET A 653 1.89 -8.49 -30.64
C MET A 653 1.52 -9.35 -29.42
N LEU A 654 2.00 -8.98 -28.22
CA LEU A 654 1.70 -9.70 -26.98
C LEU A 654 0.21 -9.70 -26.66
N LEU A 655 -0.46 -8.55 -26.77
CA LEU A 655 -1.90 -8.44 -26.48
C LEU A 655 -2.75 -9.40 -27.31
N ARG A 656 -2.32 -9.73 -28.54
CA ARG A 656 -3.00 -10.70 -29.41
C ARG A 656 -2.64 -12.15 -29.09
N ALA A 657 -1.48 -12.38 -28.49
CA ALA A 657 -0.95 -13.71 -28.19
C ALA A 657 -1.32 -14.22 -26.79
N CYS A 658 -1.57 -13.33 -25.83
CA CYS A 658 -1.69 -13.67 -24.41
C CYS A 658 -2.98 -14.42 -24.06
N GLN A 659 -2.88 -15.32 -23.09
CA GLN A 659 -4.01 -15.96 -22.39
C GLN A 659 -4.53 -15.06 -21.26
N GLU A 660 -5.61 -15.46 -20.56
CA GLU A 660 -6.27 -14.62 -19.56
C GLU A 660 -5.34 -14.13 -18.43
N SER A 661 -4.49 -15.00 -17.88
CA SER A 661 -3.55 -14.65 -16.79
C SER A 661 -2.43 -13.71 -17.24
N GLU A 662 -1.89 -13.94 -18.43
CA GLU A 662 -0.86 -13.12 -19.06
C GLU A 662 -1.43 -11.74 -19.42
N LEU A 663 -2.65 -11.70 -19.95
CA LEU A 663 -3.36 -10.47 -20.28
C LEU A 663 -3.68 -9.65 -19.02
N ARG A 664 -4.02 -10.31 -17.90
CA ARG A 664 -4.23 -9.65 -16.61
C ARG A 664 -2.99 -8.89 -16.13
N THR A 665 -1.81 -9.47 -16.37
CA THR A 665 -0.51 -8.85 -16.05
C THR A 665 -0.26 -7.63 -16.94
N LEU A 666 -0.48 -7.76 -18.25
CA LEU A 666 -0.32 -6.65 -19.20
C LEU A 666 -1.29 -5.48 -18.96
N LEU A 667 -2.54 -5.78 -18.59
CA LEU A 667 -3.51 -4.73 -18.26
C LEU A 667 -3.18 -4.06 -16.92
N GLY A 668 -2.70 -4.81 -15.94
CA GLY A 668 -2.18 -4.24 -14.68
C GLY A 668 -0.99 -3.30 -14.92
N PHE A 669 -0.05 -3.71 -15.76
CA PHE A 669 1.06 -2.86 -16.22
C PHE A 669 0.56 -1.57 -16.89
N LEU A 670 -0.39 -1.68 -17.82
CA LEU A 670 -0.97 -0.52 -18.52
C LEU A 670 -1.63 0.46 -17.54
N GLN A 671 -2.37 -0.03 -16.55
CA GLN A 671 -2.97 0.78 -15.50
C GLN A 671 -1.91 1.52 -14.67
N ALA A 672 -0.83 0.83 -14.27
CA ALA A 672 0.26 1.44 -13.52
C ALA A 672 0.92 2.58 -14.31
N LEU A 673 1.14 2.40 -15.62
CA LEU A 673 1.67 3.44 -16.50
C LEU A 673 0.71 4.64 -16.63
N LEU A 674 -0.57 4.40 -16.91
CA LEU A 674 -1.57 5.46 -17.06
C LEU A 674 -1.73 6.28 -15.77
N ALA A 675 -1.74 5.61 -14.61
CA ALA A 675 -1.78 6.27 -13.31
C ALA A 675 -0.55 7.18 -13.11
N ARG A 676 0.65 6.73 -13.47
CA ARG A 676 1.87 7.54 -13.38
C ARG A 676 1.86 8.75 -14.32
N ILE A 677 1.34 8.59 -15.54
CA ILE A 677 1.19 9.71 -16.49
C ILE A 677 0.22 10.75 -15.94
N SER A 678 -0.92 10.32 -15.38
CA SER A 678 -1.89 11.25 -14.77
C SER A 678 -1.31 12.00 -13.57
N VAL A 679 -0.52 11.33 -12.71
CA VAL A 679 0.17 11.99 -11.58
C VAL A 679 1.21 12.99 -12.07
N ALA A 680 2.01 12.63 -13.07
CA ALA A 680 3.00 13.53 -13.66
C ALA A 680 2.34 14.81 -14.25
N ASN A 681 1.18 14.65 -14.87
CA ASN A 681 0.41 15.78 -15.41
C ASN A 681 -0.17 16.68 -14.30
N LYS A 682 -0.76 16.12 -13.24
CA LYS A 682 -1.27 16.91 -12.10
C LYS A 682 -0.18 17.68 -11.35
N MET A 683 1.02 17.10 -11.22
CA MET A 683 2.17 17.82 -10.66
C MET A 683 2.60 19.00 -11.56
N HIS A 684 2.46 18.83 -12.87
CA HIS A 684 2.73 19.90 -13.84
C HIS A 684 1.73 21.06 -13.70
N GLU A 685 0.43 20.78 -13.69
CA GLU A 685 -0.63 21.79 -13.49
C GLU A 685 -0.44 22.58 -12.20
N LYS A 686 -0.18 21.89 -11.08
CA LYS A 686 0.09 22.56 -9.79
C LYS A 686 1.31 23.48 -9.83
N SER A 687 2.38 23.04 -10.51
CA SER A 687 3.61 23.84 -10.66
C SER A 687 3.35 25.10 -11.50
N LEU A 688 2.52 24.98 -12.54
CA LEU A 688 2.03 26.09 -13.36
C LEU A 688 1.18 27.07 -12.56
N GLU A 689 0.22 26.57 -11.77
CA GLU A 689 -0.62 27.41 -10.90
C GLU A 689 0.20 28.19 -9.87
N THR A 690 1.25 27.57 -9.28
CA THR A 690 2.16 28.28 -8.37
C THR A 690 2.97 29.35 -9.09
N LEU A 691 3.47 29.09 -10.31
CA LEU A 691 4.20 30.08 -11.11
C LEU A 691 3.31 31.25 -11.55
N ILE A 692 2.05 30.97 -11.88
CA ILE A 692 1.06 31.99 -12.23
C ILE A 692 0.69 32.82 -10.99
N LYS A 693 0.56 32.21 -9.80
CA LYS A 693 0.35 32.91 -8.52
C LYS A 693 1.55 33.75 -8.10
N GLU A 694 2.77 33.28 -8.34
CA GLU A 694 3.99 34.07 -8.09
C GLU A 694 4.06 35.26 -9.05
N LYS A 695 3.80 35.08 -10.36
CA LYS A 695 3.77 36.19 -11.32
C LYS A 695 2.60 37.16 -11.09
N SER A 696 1.44 36.71 -10.59
CA SER A 696 0.33 37.60 -10.26
C SER A 696 0.51 38.38 -8.96
N SER A 697 1.44 37.97 -8.09
CA SER A 697 1.85 38.76 -6.91
C SER A 697 2.73 39.96 -7.27
N THR A 698 3.29 40.00 -8.49
CA THR A 698 4.17 41.09 -8.96
C THR A 698 3.48 42.16 -9.81
N THR A 699 2.19 42.03 -10.11
CA THR A 699 1.41 43.04 -10.86
C THR A 699 0.10 43.36 -10.14
N GLU A 700 0.06 44.55 -9.54
CA GLU A 700 -1.15 45.17 -8.99
C GLU A 700 -2.19 45.42 -10.09
N VAL A 701 -3.01 44.41 -10.42
CA VAL A 701 -4.37 44.61 -10.95
C VAL A 701 -5.29 43.54 -10.36
N ASN A 702 -5.52 43.62 -9.04
CA ASN A 702 -6.57 42.86 -8.38
C ASN A 702 -7.89 43.63 -8.55
N ASN A 703 -8.78 43.11 -9.43
CA ASN A 703 -10.24 43.02 -9.18
C ASN A 703 -11.10 42.47 -10.34
N GLN A 704 -10.54 41.89 -11.40
CA GLN A 704 -11.34 41.17 -12.41
C GLN A 704 -10.91 39.71 -12.69
N LEU A 705 -9.83 39.23 -12.07
CA LEU A 705 -9.30 37.88 -12.36
C LEU A 705 -10.07 36.72 -11.69
N SER A 706 -10.85 36.96 -10.65
CA SER A 706 -11.64 35.89 -10.00
C SER A 706 -12.75 35.34 -10.90
N PHE A 707 -13.17 36.10 -11.93
CA PHE A 707 -14.18 35.67 -12.89
C PHE A 707 -13.55 34.99 -14.13
N CYS A 708 -12.29 35.32 -14.46
CA CYS A 708 -11.56 34.72 -15.58
C CYS A 708 -10.95 33.34 -15.26
N LEU A 709 -10.69 33.02 -13.99
CA LEU A 709 -10.15 31.72 -13.59
C LEU A 709 -11.10 30.53 -13.88
N MET A 710 -12.40 30.77 -14.08
CA MET A 710 -13.36 29.72 -14.51
C MET A 710 -13.44 29.51 -16.03
N ILE A 711 -12.84 30.39 -16.84
CA ILE A 711 -12.83 30.29 -18.32
C ILE A 711 -11.51 29.61 -18.81
N SER A 712 -10.71 29.11 -17.87
CA SER A 712 -9.30 28.74 -18.04
C SER A 712 -9.01 27.59 -19.00
N TRP A 713 -9.94 26.68 -19.34
CA TRP A 713 -9.58 25.57 -20.25
C TRP A 713 -9.64 26.00 -21.74
N SER A 714 -10.72 26.70 -22.13
CA SER A 714 -10.89 27.17 -23.52
C SER A 714 -9.94 28.33 -23.85
N MET A 715 -9.65 29.19 -22.87
CA MET A 715 -8.70 30.28 -23.08
C MET A 715 -7.25 29.84 -22.92
N HIS A 716 -6.90 28.72 -22.28
CA HIS A 716 -5.51 28.26 -22.23
C HIS A 716 -4.95 27.97 -23.63
N GLN A 717 -5.77 27.41 -24.53
CA GLN A 717 -5.36 27.15 -25.91
C GLN A 717 -5.21 28.44 -26.74
N GLN A 718 -5.99 29.47 -26.42
CA GLN A 718 -6.00 30.78 -27.08
C GLN A 718 -4.92 31.71 -26.50
N LEU A 719 -4.66 31.64 -25.19
CA LEU A 719 -3.61 32.34 -24.46
C LEU A 719 -2.24 31.72 -24.77
N CYS A 720 -2.12 30.41 -25.01
CA CYS A 720 -0.89 29.81 -25.53
C CYS A 720 -0.60 30.26 -26.99
N GLN A 721 -1.63 30.59 -27.78
CA GLN A 721 -1.48 31.20 -29.10
C GLN A 721 -1.19 32.71 -29.04
N GLU A 722 -1.69 33.42 -28.03
CA GLU A 722 -1.41 34.85 -27.80
C GLU A 722 -0.08 35.10 -27.08
N LEU A 723 0.34 34.22 -26.15
CA LEU A 723 1.68 34.23 -25.52
C LEU A 723 2.80 33.83 -26.50
N GLN A 724 2.46 33.21 -27.64
CA GLN A 724 3.38 33.07 -28.77
C GLN A 724 3.64 34.40 -29.51
N ARG A 725 2.82 35.45 -29.30
CA ARG A 725 2.98 36.75 -29.95
C ARG A 725 3.76 37.78 -29.13
N GLU A 726 3.84 37.65 -27.81
CA GLU A 726 4.58 38.59 -26.97
C GLU A 726 5.87 37.95 -26.41
N ASN A 727 6.97 38.24 -27.10
CA ASN A 727 8.33 37.83 -26.73
C ASN A 727 8.79 38.56 -25.46
N SER A 728 8.70 37.93 -24.30
CA SER A 728 9.41 38.32 -23.07
C SER A 728 9.43 37.18 -22.02
N ASP A 729 10.04 36.01 -22.32
CA ASP A 729 10.68 35.07 -21.36
C ASP A 729 10.91 33.68 -22.00
N LEU A 730 11.89 33.59 -22.92
CA LEU A 730 12.15 32.43 -23.78
C LEU A 730 12.63 31.14 -23.06
N VAL A 731 13.14 31.22 -21.82
CA VAL A 731 13.79 30.06 -21.15
C VAL A 731 12.80 29.22 -20.33
N VAL A 732 11.82 29.85 -19.67
CA VAL A 732 10.82 29.12 -18.87
C VAL A 732 9.74 28.52 -19.77
N GLN A 733 9.28 29.25 -20.78
CA GLN A 733 8.28 28.78 -21.76
C GLN A 733 8.78 27.60 -22.61
N SER A 734 10.05 27.59 -23.00
CA SER A 734 10.63 26.48 -23.80
C SER A 734 10.74 25.18 -23.01
N SER A 735 11.06 25.26 -21.71
CA SER A 735 11.13 24.10 -20.82
C SER A 735 9.76 23.47 -20.51
N LEU A 736 8.72 24.32 -20.42
CA LEU A 736 7.33 23.92 -20.19
C LEU A 736 6.74 23.22 -21.42
N ALA A 737 6.88 23.83 -22.60
CA ALA A 737 6.44 23.25 -23.86
C ALA A 737 7.20 21.95 -24.22
N ALA A 738 8.45 21.79 -23.75
CA ALA A 738 9.19 20.54 -23.93
C ALA A 738 8.58 19.37 -23.13
N LYS A 739 8.20 19.60 -21.87
CA LYS A 739 7.58 18.57 -21.01
C LYS A 739 6.22 18.10 -21.53
N GLU A 740 5.39 19.02 -22.03
CA GLU A 740 4.11 18.68 -22.66
C GLU A 740 4.30 17.82 -23.91
N ARG A 741 5.30 18.13 -24.76
CA ARG A 741 5.63 17.31 -25.93
C ARG A 741 6.06 15.89 -25.54
N HIS A 742 6.72 15.71 -24.39
CA HIS A 742 7.15 14.40 -23.91
C HIS A 742 5.99 13.55 -23.40
N LEU A 743 5.07 14.15 -22.62
CA LEU A 743 3.84 13.49 -22.20
C LEU A 743 2.98 13.12 -23.41
N ALA A 744 2.88 14.02 -24.38
CA ALA A 744 2.13 13.79 -25.61
C ALA A 744 2.69 12.62 -26.45
N ALA A 745 4.02 12.49 -26.52
CA ALA A 745 4.68 11.41 -27.24
C ALA A 745 4.41 10.03 -26.61
N VAL A 746 4.54 9.92 -25.28
CA VAL A 746 4.22 8.70 -24.53
C VAL A 746 2.73 8.35 -24.66
N ALA A 747 1.84 9.34 -24.52
CA ALA A 747 0.40 9.16 -24.67
C ALA A 747 0.05 8.65 -26.08
N SER A 748 0.58 9.28 -27.14
CA SER A 748 0.39 8.86 -28.53
C SER A 748 0.79 7.40 -28.76
N THR A 749 1.89 6.97 -28.16
CA THR A 749 2.37 5.59 -28.26
C THR A 749 1.51 4.59 -27.48
N LEU A 750 0.96 4.97 -26.31
CA LEU A 750 -0.06 4.16 -25.62
C LEU A 750 -1.34 3.99 -26.45
N TRP A 751 -1.83 5.08 -27.06
CA TRP A 751 -2.97 5.05 -27.98
C TRP A 751 -2.71 4.12 -29.17
N ARG A 752 -1.51 4.20 -29.76
CA ARG A 752 -1.13 3.38 -30.91
C ARG A 752 -1.12 1.89 -30.58
N HIS A 753 -0.51 1.51 -29.45
CA HIS A 753 -0.21 0.10 -29.17
C HIS A 753 -1.27 -0.64 -28.36
N PHE A 754 -2.01 0.04 -27.47
CA PHE A 754 -2.95 -0.59 -26.54
C PHE A 754 -4.42 -0.28 -26.86
N PHE A 755 -4.75 0.95 -27.25
CA PHE A 755 -6.16 1.36 -27.41
C PHE A 755 -6.89 0.59 -28.52
N SER A 756 -6.23 0.33 -29.65
CA SER A 756 -6.81 -0.46 -30.75
C SER A 756 -7.24 -1.86 -30.30
N PHE A 757 -6.46 -2.48 -29.41
CA PHE A 757 -6.81 -3.76 -28.81
C PHE A 757 -8.01 -3.62 -27.87
N LEU A 758 -7.99 -2.67 -26.91
CA LEU A 758 -9.13 -2.44 -26.00
C LEU A 758 -10.44 -2.20 -26.77
N LYS A 759 -10.39 -1.41 -27.85
CA LYS A 759 -11.52 -1.14 -28.73
C LYS A 759 -12.05 -2.41 -29.43
N SER A 760 -11.19 -3.37 -29.78
CA SER A 760 -11.62 -4.64 -30.38
C SER A 760 -12.19 -5.62 -29.35
N GLN A 761 -11.75 -5.56 -28.09
CA GLN A 761 -12.18 -6.45 -27.01
C GLN A 761 -13.46 -6.01 -26.29
N ARG A 762 -14.06 -4.88 -26.66
CA ARG A 762 -15.30 -4.35 -26.05
C ARG A 762 -16.47 -5.33 -25.98
N MET A 763 -16.49 -6.30 -26.88
CA MET A 763 -17.54 -7.30 -27.05
C MET A 763 -17.12 -8.72 -26.63
N SER A 764 -15.85 -8.90 -26.29
CA SER A 764 -15.24 -10.20 -26.02
C SER A 764 -15.38 -10.58 -24.54
N GLN A 765 -15.57 -11.87 -24.27
CA GLN A 765 -15.58 -12.42 -22.90
C GLN A 765 -14.20 -12.91 -22.44
N ILE A 766 -13.19 -12.83 -23.32
CA ILE A 766 -11.84 -13.37 -23.06
C ILE A 766 -11.05 -12.47 -22.09
N VAL A 767 -11.37 -11.17 -22.05
CA VAL A 767 -10.69 -10.19 -21.21
C VAL A 767 -11.41 -10.03 -19.88
N PRO A 768 -10.70 -9.94 -18.73
CA PRO A 768 -11.30 -9.56 -17.46
C PRO A 768 -12.07 -8.22 -17.60
N LEU A 769 -13.41 -8.28 -17.51
CA LEU A 769 -14.30 -7.16 -17.78
C LEU A 769 -14.01 -5.94 -16.88
N SER A 770 -13.52 -6.18 -15.66
CA SER A 770 -13.15 -5.13 -14.71
C SER A 770 -11.94 -4.31 -15.18
N GLN A 771 -10.85 -4.98 -15.54
CA GLN A 771 -9.63 -4.33 -16.00
C GLN A 771 -9.81 -3.64 -17.35
N LEU A 772 -10.65 -4.19 -18.24
CA LEU A 772 -11.03 -3.54 -19.49
C LEU A 772 -11.73 -2.19 -19.23
N ALA A 773 -12.68 -2.17 -18.30
CA ALA A 773 -13.40 -0.94 -17.93
C ALA A 773 -12.46 0.11 -17.33
N ASP A 774 -11.57 -0.31 -16.44
CA ASP A 774 -10.60 0.56 -15.78
C ASP A 774 -9.61 1.17 -16.78
N ALA A 775 -8.98 0.35 -17.63
CA ALA A 775 -8.06 0.84 -18.64
C ALA A 775 -8.76 1.79 -19.64
N ALA A 776 -10.01 1.50 -20.02
CA ALA A 776 -10.79 2.39 -20.87
C ALA A 776 -11.12 3.72 -20.17
N ALA A 777 -11.43 3.70 -18.87
CA ALA A 777 -11.66 4.90 -18.08
C ALA A 777 -10.38 5.74 -17.97
N ASP A 778 -9.24 5.12 -17.70
CA ASP A 778 -7.93 5.78 -17.66
C ASP A 778 -7.56 6.43 -19.00
N PHE A 779 -7.83 5.75 -20.13
CA PHE A 779 -7.70 6.36 -21.46
C PHE A 779 -8.66 7.54 -21.68
N THR A 780 -9.87 7.48 -21.10
CA THR A 780 -10.83 8.60 -21.16
C THR A 780 -10.31 9.80 -20.38
N LEU A 781 -9.74 9.58 -19.19
CA LEU A 781 -9.08 10.63 -18.41
C LEU A 781 -7.85 11.19 -19.12
N LEU A 782 -7.03 10.34 -19.74
CA LEU A 782 -5.89 10.79 -20.56
C LEU A 782 -6.34 11.64 -21.75
N ALA A 783 -7.50 11.35 -22.35
CA ALA A 783 -8.06 12.15 -23.44
C ALA A 783 -8.62 13.51 -22.97
N VAL A 784 -9.02 13.64 -21.70
CA VAL A 784 -9.36 14.94 -21.10
C VAL A 784 -8.11 15.79 -20.98
N ASP A 785 -7.05 15.18 -20.46
CA ASP A 785 -5.77 15.83 -20.18
C ASP A 785 -5.03 16.23 -21.48
N LEU A 786 -5.02 15.36 -22.50
CA LEU A 786 -4.24 15.54 -23.73
C LEU A 786 -5.09 15.31 -25.00
N PRO A 787 -6.10 16.17 -25.27
CA PRO A 787 -7.04 15.94 -26.35
C PRO A 787 -6.38 15.91 -27.72
N SER A 788 -5.36 16.72 -27.99
CA SER A 788 -4.65 16.79 -29.27
C SER A 788 -3.88 15.51 -29.64
N THR A 789 -3.64 14.62 -28.68
CA THR A 789 -2.84 13.39 -28.86
C THR A 789 -3.69 12.16 -29.15
N ALA A 790 -5.01 12.26 -28.98
CA ALA A 790 -5.91 11.17 -29.23
C ALA A 790 -5.97 10.82 -30.74
N PRO A 791 -6.19 9.53 -31.09
CA PRO A 791 -6.30 9.08 -32.48
C PRO A 791 -7.23 9.94 -33.33
N SER A 792 -6.89 10.12 -34.61
CA SER A 792 -7.69 10.88 -35.58
C SER A 792 -9.16 10.43 -35.64
N ASP A 793 -9.41 9.13 -35.44
CA ASP A 793 -10.75 8.53 -35.42
C ASP A 793 -11.64 9.02 -34.27
N LEU A 794 -11.04 9.60 -33.22
CA LEU A 794 -11.71 10.13 -32.03
C LEU A 794 -11.75 11.66 -32.01
N GLN A 795 -11.00 12.34 -32.89
CA GLN A 795 -11.05 13.81 -33.02
C GLN A 795 -12.35 14.24 -33.73
N PRO A 796 -12.95 15.40 -33.41
CA PRO A 796 -12.45 16.50 -32.56
C PRO A 796 -12.88 16.42 -31.08
N GLN A 797 -13.70 15.45 -30.67
CA GLN A 797 -14.20 15.32 -29.29
C GLN A 797 -13.84 13.94 -28.70
N PRO A 798 -12.56 13.68 -28.39
CA PRO A 798 -12.08 12.33 -28.05
C PRO A 798 -12.72 11.79 -26.77
N VAL A 799 -12.93 12.64 -25.77
CA VAL A 799 -13.59 12.29 -24.51
C VAL A 799 -15.03 11.81 -24.76
N LEU A 800 -15.81 12.55 -25.56
CA LEU A 800 -17.20 12.19 -25.86
C LEU A 800 -17.26 10.88 -26.64
N SER A 801 -16.39 10.71 -27.64
CA SER A 801 -16.31 9.48 -28.43
C SER A 801 -15.93 8.27 -27.57
N LEU A 802 -15.02 8.41 -26.59
CA LEU A 802 -14.65 7.31 -25.69
C LEU A 802 -15.80 6.92 -24.75
N ILE A 803 -16.50 7.90 -24.17
CA ILE A 803 -17.66 7.64 -23.32
C ILE A 803 -18.79 7.00 -24.14
N GLN A 804 -18.98 7.41 -25.39
CA GLN A 804 -19.87 6.71 -26.32
C GLN A 804 -19.42 5.26 -26.53
N LEU A 805 -18.15 5.04 -26.83
CA LEU A 805 -17.59 3.71 -27.18
C LEU A 805 -17.53 2.71 -26.02
N PHE A 806 -17.53 3.14 -24.75
CA PHE A 806 -17.40 2.27 -23.57
C PHE A 806 -18.53 2.40 -22.54
N GLY A 807 -19.28 3.51 -22.53
CA GLY A 807 -20.31 3.81 -21.53
C GLY A 807 -21.73 3.91 -22.08
N TRP A 808 -21.95 4.60 -23.19
CA TRP A 808 -23.30 4.87 -23.71
C TRP A 808 -23.74 3.94 -24.86
N ASP A 809 -22.83 3.17 -25.44
CA ASP A 809 -23.18 2.19 -26.48
C ASP A 809 -23.96 0.99 -25.88
N ASP A 810 -25.13 0.75 -26.47
CA ASP A 810 -26.05 -0.34 -26.13
C ASP A 810 -25.47 -1.73 -26.37
N ILE A 811 -24.37 -1.88 -27.12
CA ILE A 811 -23.82 -3.18 -27.50
C ILE A 811 -22.97 -3.78 -26.35
N ILE A 812 -22.41 -2.95 -25.47
CA ILE A 812 -21.40 -3.34 -24.47
C ILE A 812 -22.01 -4.05 -23.26
N TRP A 813 -21.28 -4.95 -22.62
CA TRP A 813 -21.72 -5.62 -21.39
C TRP A 813 -22.03 -4.63 -20.25
N PRO A 814 -23.20 -4.75 -19.57
CA PRO A 814 -23.58 -3.87 -18.46
C PRO A 814 -22.54 -3.76 -17.34
N GLN A 815 -21.80 -4.83 -17.05
CA GLN A 815 -20.74 -4.85 -16.04
C GLN A 815 -19.58 -3.90 -16.38
N VAL A 816 -19.16 -3.88 -17.65
CA VAL A 816 -18.13 -2.95 -18.13
C VAL A 816 -18.64 -1.52 -18.02
N VAL A 817 -19.88 -1.26 -18.46
CA VAL A 817 -20.50 0.06 -18.43
C VAL A 817 -20.62 0.59 -16.99
N ALA A 818 -21.10 -0.24 -16.06
CA ALA A 818 -21.28 0.14 -14.67
C ALA A 818 -19.97 0.56 -14.01
N ARG A 819 -18.90 -0.21 -14.22
CA ARG A 819 -17.57 0.09 -13.69
C ARG A 819 -16.91 1.28 -14.39
N TYR A 820 -16.95 1.32 -15.72
CA TYR A 820 -16.39 2.41 -16.53
C TYR A 820 -17.01 3.75 -16.16
N LEU A 821 -18.35 3.85 -16.15
CA LEU A 821 -19.04 5.08 -15.78
C LEU A 821 -18.80 5.46 -14.32
N SER A 822 -18.65 4.49 -13.41
CA SER A 822 -18.28 4.79 -12.02
C SER A 822 -16.92 5.47 -11.93
N HIS A 823 -15.91 4.97 -12.64
CA HIS A 823 -14.57 5.60 -12.66
C HIS A 823 -14.59 6.99 -13.31
N VAL A 824 -15.32 7.15 -14.42
CA VAL A 824 -15.42 8.41 -15.16
C VAL A 824 -16.16 9.47 -14.33
N LEU A 825 -17.28 9.12 -13.69
CA LEU A 825 -18.10 10.05 -12.89
C LEU A 825 -17.46 10.44 -11.55
N GLN A 826 -16.49 9.68 -11.06
CA GLN A 826 -15.72 10.06 -9.86
C GLN A 826 -14.84 11.30 -10.09
N ASN A 827 -14.48 11.60 -11.34
CA ASN A 827 -13.68 12.77 -11.67
C ASN A 827 -14.58 14.01 -11.85
N SER A 828 -14.52 14.93 -10.87
CA SER A 828 -15.33 16.16 -10.87
C SER A 828 -14.98 17.10 -12.02
N MET A 829 -13.69 17.23 -12.36
CA MET A 829 -13.22 18.10 -13.46
C MET A 829 -13.81 17.66 -14.81
N LEU A 830 -13.85 16.35 -15.05
CA LEU A 830 -14.47 15.81 -16.25
C LEU A 830 -15.98 16.11 -16.28
N CYS A 831 -16.68 15.95 -15.16
CA CYS A 831 -18.12 16.22 -15.08
C CYS A 831 -18.44 17.70 -15.32
N GLU A 832 -17.60 18.62 -14.84
CA GLU A 832 -17.70 20.06 -15.10
C GLU A 832 -17.42 20.37 -16.58
N ALA A 833 -16.34 19.83 -17.16
CA ALA A 833 -16.00 20.00 -18.57
C ALA A 833 -17.12 19.51 -19.51
N LEU A 834 -17.71 18.35 -19.21
CA LEU A 834 -18.87 17.83 -19.95
C LEU A 834 -20.09 18.74 -19.83
N SER A 835 -20.30 19.37 -18.68
CA SER A 835 -21.41 20.30 -18.43
C SER A 835 -21.24 21.63 -19.20
N HIS A 836 -20.00 22.10 -19.38
CA HIS A 836 -19.70 23.35 -20.10
C HIS A 836 -19.64 23.19 -21.63
N SER A 837 -19.36 21.97 -22.13
CA SER A 837 -19.21 21.67 -23.57
C SER A 837 -20.51 21.74 -24.41
N GLY A 838 -21.63 22.21 -23.85
CA GLY A 838 -22.92 22.26 -24.55
C GLY A 838 -23.57 20.89 -24.76
N CYS A 839 -23.05 19.83 -24.14
CA CYS A 839 -23.60 18.47 -24.23
C CYS A 839 -24.81 18.33 -23.28
N VAL A 840 -25.95 18.92 -23.65
CA VAL A 840 -27.22 18.88 -22.89
C VAL A 840 -27.75 17.45 -22.67
N SER A 841 -27.15 16.44 -23.32
CA SER A 841 -27.57 15.04 -23.26
C SER A 841 -26.67 14.11 -22.41
N PHE A 842 -25.47 14.51 -21.94
CA PHE A 842 -24.57 13.52 -21.31
C PHE A 842 -25.14 12.95 -20.00
N GLN A 843 -25.81 13.78 -19.18
CA GLN A 843 -26.45 13.33 -17.94
C GLN A 843 -27.64 12.41 -18.27
N ALA A 844 -28.45 12.76 -19.26
CA ALA A 844 -29.55 11.92 -19.73
C ALA A 844 -29.09 10.58 -20.33
N LEU A 845 -27.98 10.57 -21.08
CA LEU A 845 -27.36 9.36 -21.62
C LEU A 845 -26.78 8.47 -20.51
N THR A 846 -26.19 9.08 -19.48
CA THR A 846 -25.69 8.37 -18.30
C THR A 846 -26.84 7.75 -17.50
N VAL A 847 -27.95 8.48 -17.32
CA VAL A 847 -29.19 7.94 -16.73
C VAL A 847 -29.73 6.79 -17.56
N ARG A 848 -29.75 6.92 -18.90
CA ARG A 848 -30.18 5.85 -19.81
C ARG A 848 -29.31 4.59 -19.66
N SER A 849 -27.99 4.73 -19.66
CA SER A 849 -27.07 3.62 -19.44
C SER A 849 -27.27 2.96 -18.07
N TRP A 850 -27.50 3.74 -17.01
CA TRP A 850 -27.80 3.21 -15.68
C TRP A 850 -29.12 2.44 -15.62
N ILE A 851 -30.19 2.98 -16.22
CA ILE A 851 -31.48 2.29 -16.35
C ILE A 851 -31.28 0.96 -17.07
N ARG A 852 -30.55 0.97 -18.19
CA ARG A 852 -30.19 -0.25 -18.93
C ARG A 852 -29.42 -1.24 -18.07
N CYS A 853 -28.37 -0.81 -17.36
CA CYS A 853 -27.56 -1.70 -16.51
C CYS A 853 -28.37 -2.33 -15.38
N THR A 854 -29.29 -1.55 -14.79
CA THR A 854 -30.21 -2.02 -13.77
C THR A 854 -31.17 -3.05 -14.35
N LEU A 855 -31.82 -2.76 -15.47
CA LEU A 855 -32.74 -3.70 -16.13
C LEU A 855 -32.04 -4.99 -16.56
N GLN A 856 -30.78 -4.91 -17.02
CA GLN A 856 -30.01 -6.05 -17.54
C GLN A 856 -29.17 -6.76 -16.48
N MET A 857 -29.43 -6.56 -15.19
CA MET A 857 -28.56 -7.09 -14.13
C MET A 857 -28.46 -8.63 -14.06
N TYR A 858 -29.44 -9.34 -14.61
CA TYR A 858 -29.47 -10.82 -14.65
C TYR A 858 -29.09 -11.41 -16.02
N ILE A 859 -28.49 -10.62 -16.93
CA ILE A 859 -28.29 -11.05 -18.32
C ILE A 859 -27.27 -12.19 -18.47
N LYS A 860 -26.27 -12.28 -17.59
CA LYS A 860 -25.23 -13.33 -17.59
C LYS A 860 -25.82 -14.72 -17.28
N ASN A 861 -26.88 -14.78 -16.48
CA ASN A 861 -27.57 -16.01 -16.09
C ASN A 861 -28.34 -16.66 -17.26
N LEU A 862 -28.44 -16.01 -18.42
CA LEU A 862 -29.04 -16.60 -19.63
C LEU A 862 -28.05 -17.46 -20.45
N TYR A 863 -26.75 -17.32 -20.18
CA TYR A 863 -25.67 -17.94 -20.96
C TYR A 863 -25.01 -19.14 -20.25
N VAL A 864 -25.31 -19.38 -18.97
CA VAL A 864 -24.86 -20.56 -18.20
C VAL A 864 -25.90 -21.69 -18.35
N PRO A 865 -25.50 -22.95 -18.65
CA PRO A 865 -26.45 -24.08 -18.71
C PRO A 865 -27.06 -24.39 -17.33
N ASP A 866 -28.36 -24.70 -17.31
CA ASP A 866 -29.21 -24.90 -16.12
C ASP A 866 -28.83 -26.09 -15.20
N ASP A 867 -27.75 -26.83 -15.47
CA ASP A 867 -27.43 -28.07 -14.75
C ASP A 867 -26.67 -27.89 -13.42
N SER A 868 -26.46 -26.66 -12.93
CA SER A 868 -25.56 -26.43 -11.76
C SER A 868 -26.13 -25.71 -10.54
N PHE A 869 -27.40 -25.28 -10.51
CA PHE A 869 -27.95 -24.62 -9.32
C PHE A 869 -29.41 -25.02 -9.03
N ILE A 870 -29.56 -26.11 -8.30
CA ILE A 870 -30.76 -26.36 -7.49
C ILE A 870 -30.51 -25.66 -6.14
N ASP A 871 -31.42 -24.76 -5.75
CA ASP A 871 -31.44 -23.98 -4.51
C ASP A 871 -30.35 -22.91 -4.29
N THR A 872 -30.40 -21.83 -5.08
CA THR A 872 -29.72 -20.57 -4.69
C THR A 872 -30.70 -19.39 -4.79
N ASN A 873 -30.72 -18.58 -3.73
CA ASN A 873 -31.59 -17.40 -3.63
C ASN A 873 -31.39 -16.49 -4.86
N PRO A 874 -32.44 -15.95 -5.50
CA PRO A 874 -32.31 -15.12 -6.71
C PRO A 874 -31.44 -13.86 -6.51
N GLU A 875 -31.22 -13.44 -5.27
CA GLU A 875 -30.31 -12.34 -4.89
C GLU A 875 -28.82 -12.76 -4.83
N GLN A 876 -28.51 -14.05 -4.64
CA GLN A 876 -27.14 -14.60 -4.70
C GLN A 876 -26.70 -14.92 -6.14
N ALA A 877 -27.63 -14.89 -7.10
CA ALA A 877 -27.37 -15.17 -8.51
C ALA A 877 -26.79 -13.97 -9.29
N VAL A 878 -26.71 -12.78 -8.67
CA VAL A 878 -25.96 -11.65 -9.24
C VAL A 878 -24.54 -11.70 -8.68
N GLU A 879 -23.55 -11.62 -9.56
CA GLU A 879 -22.14 -11.53 -9.17
C GLU A 879 -21.96 -10.35 -8.19
N LYS A 880 -21.46 -10.66 -6.99
CA LYS A 880 -21.31 -9.70 -5.88
C LYS A 880 -20.61 -8.41 -6.35
N ASP A 881 -19.55 -8.58 -7.14
CA ASP A 881 -18.75 -7.50 -7.70
C ASP A 881 -19.55 -6.58 -8.65
N TYR A 882 -20.52 -7.13 -9.40
CA TYR A 882 -21.37 -6.32 -10.28
C TYR A 882 -22.42 -5.53 -9.48
N MET A 883 -22.99 -6.10 -8.42
CA MET A 883 -23.89 -5.38 -7.53
C MET A 883 -23.19 -4.22 -6.83
N GLU A 884 -21.95 -4.41 -6.36
CA GLU A 884 -21.14 -3.34 -5.77
C GLU A 884 -20.87 -2.22 -6.78
N GLN A 885 -20.47 -2.56 -8.01
CA GLN A 885 -20.24 -1.59 -9.09
C GLN A 885 -21.51 -0.80 -9.46
N LEU A 886 -22.65 -1.48 -9.56
CA LEU A 886 -23.93 -0.82 -9.89
C LEU A 886 -24.43 0.06 -8.74
N THR A 887 -24.18 -0.34 -7.49
CA THR A 887 -24.49 0.48 -6.31
C THR A 887 -23.64 1.75 -6.29
N GLU A 888 -22.35 1.65 -6.60
CA GLU A 888 -21.47 2.81 -6.72
C GLU A 888 -21.87 3.74 -7.87
N LEU A 889 -22.20 3.20 -9.05
CA LEU A 889 -22.75 3.99 -10.15
C LEU A 889 -24.02 4.73 -9.73
N THR A 890 -24.93 4.04 -9.03
CA THR A 890 -26.19 4.64 -8.54
C THR A 890 -25.90 5.80 -7.58
N ARG A 891 -24.96 5.62 -6.65
CA ARG A 891 -24.55 6.67 -5.70
C ARG A 891 -23.96 7.90 -6.42
N LEU A 892 -23.12 7.70 -7.44
CA LEU A 892 -22.51 8.78 -8.22
C LEU A 892 -23.55 9.49 -9.10
N LEU A 893 -24.44 8.74 -9.74
CA LEU A 893 -25.51 9.29 -10.57
C LEU A 893 -26.44 10.23 -9.80
N PHE A 894 -26.77 9.90 -8.55
CA PHE A 894 -27.63 10.74 -7.71
C PHE A 894 -26.94 12.06 -7.27
N LYS A 895 -25.63 12.19 -7.46
CA LYS A 895 -24.91 13.46 -7.27
C LYS A 895 -24.97 14.37 -8.49
N LEU A 896 -25.39 13.87 -9.66
CA LEU A 896 -25.49 14.67 -10.86
C LEU A 896 -26.52 15.80 -10.68
N PRO A 897 -26.23 17.03 -11.14
CA PRO A 897 -27.13 18.18 -10.98
C PRO A 897 -28.54 17.93 -11.51
N GLU A 898 -28.67 17.27 -12.67
CA GLU A 898 -29.96 16.98 -13.31
C GLU A 898 -30.82 16.01 -12.49
N VAL A 899 -30.22 14.99 -11.90
CA VAL A 899 -30.92 14.01 -11.04
C VAL A 899 -31.31 14.64 -9.71
N LYS A 900 -30.40 15.43 -9.11
CA LYS A 900 -30.65 16.16 -7.87
C LYS A 900 -31.79 17.18 -8.03
N ASP A 901 -31.84 17.88 -9.15
CA ASP A 901 -32.91 18.83 -9.48
C ASP A 901 -34.28 18.12 -9.54
N ILE A 902 -34.38 16.99 -10.25
CA ILE A 902 -35.62 16.19 -10.33
C ILE A 902 -36.08 15.70 -8.95
N LEU A 903 -35.17 15.15 -8.14
CA LEU A 903 -35.51 14.65 -6.81
C LEU A 903 -35.97 15.79 -5.88
N SER A 904 -35.32 16.95 -5.96
CA SER A 904 -35.69 18.13 -5.15
C SER A 904 -37.07 18.69 -5.52
N LYS A 905 -37.40 18.77 -6.82
CA LYS A 905 -38.70 19.21 -7.33
C LYS A 905 -39.84 18.25 -6.96
N ALA A 906 -39.52 16.98 -6.75
CA ALA A 906 -40.46 15.95 -6.32
C ALA A 906 -40.66 15.90 -4.78
N GLN A 907 -39.90 16.68 -3.99
CA GLN A 907 -39.94 16.66 -2.51
C GLN A 907 -39.67 15.28 -1.89
N VAL A 908 -38.87 14.44 -2.55
CA VAL A 908 -38.51 13.11 -2.05
C VAL A 908 -37.27 13.24 -1.16
N GLU A 909 -37.39 12.89 0.12
CA GLU A 909 -36.30 12.98 1.11
C GLU A 909 -35.13 12.05 0.73
N TYR A 910 -33.94 12.64 0.50
CA TYR A 910 -32.73 11.90 0.12
C TYR A 910 -32.10 11.24 1.35
N LEU A 911 -32.15 9.91 1.42
CA LEU A 911 -31.38 9.15 2.42
C LEU A 911 -29.96 8.93 1.89
N LEU A 912 -28.96 9.36 2.67
CA LEU A 912 -27.51 9.23 2.38
C LEU A 912 -26.98 7.78 2.35
N ILE A 913 -27.85 6.77 2.42
CA ILE A 913 -27.49 5.35 2.53
C ILE A 913 -27.37 4.76 1.11
N PRO A 914 -26.39 3.88 0.81
CA PRO A 914 -26.33 3.16 -0.46
C PRO A 914 -27.65 2.39 -0.67
N GLU A 915 -28.49 2.90 -1.55
CA GLU A 915 -29.75 2.26 -1.90
C GLU A 915 -29.51 1.10 -2.88
N ASP A 916 -30.28 0.02 -2.69
CA ASP A 916 -30.42 -1.02 -3.70
C ASP A 916 -30.76 -0.38 -5.06
N PRO A 917 -29.96 -0.61 -6.14
CA PRO A 917 -30.18 -0.01 -7.45
C PRO A 917 -31.62 -0.18 -7.97
N LYS A 918 -32.29 -1.28 -7.63
CA LYS A 918 -33.69 -1.52 -7.99
C LYS A 918 -34.62 -0.49 -7.31
N LYS A 919 -34.43 -0.24 -6.01
CA LYS A 919 -35.24 0.71 -5.24
C LYS A 919 -34.95 2.15 -5.68
N ALA A 920 -33.69 2.47 -5.95
CA ALA A 920 -33.27 3.76 -6.47
C ALA A 920 -33.93 4.07 -7.83
N LEU A 921 -34.00 3.08 -8.73
CA LEU A 921 -34.71 3.21 -10.01
C LEU A 921 -36.20 3.49 -9.82
N VAL A 922 -36.88 2.78 -8.92
CA VAL A 922 -38.30 3.02 -8.60
C VAL A 922 -38.52 4.46 -8.14
N ARG A 923 -37.70 4.94 -7.18
CA ARG A 923 -37.78 6.31 -6.66
C ARG A 923 -37.52 7.36 -7.74
N PHE A 924 -36.54 7.13 -8.61
CA PHE A 924 -36.25 8.03 -9.72
C PHE A 924 -37.44 8.13 -10.69
N LEU A 925 -38.03 6.99 -11.08
CA LEU A 925 -39.20 6.97 -11.96
C LEU A 925 -40.42 7.67 -11.32
N GLU A 926 -40.65 7.47 -10.01
CA GLU A 926 -41.69 8.18 -9.25
C GLU A 926 -41.44 9.69 -9.21
N ALA A 927 -40.22 10.12 -8.91
CA ALA A 927 -39.84 11.54 -8.86
C ALA A 927 -40.02 12.24 -10.21
N VAL A 928 -39.68 11.58 -11.32
CA VAL A 928 -39.92 12.11 -12.68
C VAL A 928 -41.42 12.33 -12.93
N GLY A 929 -42.26 11.37 -12.53
CA GLY A 929 -43.73 11.47 -12.66
C GLY A 929 -44.33 12.59 -11.81
N ILE A 930 -43.90 12.72 -10.55
CA ILE A 930 -44.34 13.77 -9.62
C ILE A 930 -43.91 15.15 -10.13
N THR A 931 -42.64 15.27 -10.56
CA THR A 931 -42.10 16.52 -11.11
C THR A 931 -42.93 16.98 -12.30
N TYR A 932 -43.27 16.08 -13.23
CA TYR A 932 -44.16 16.40 -14.35
C TYR A 932 -45.56 16.87 -13.89
N GLY A 933 -46.14 16.20 -12.89
CA GLY A 933 -47.43 16.57 -12.31
C GLY A 933 -47.44 17.97 -11.67
N ASN A 934 -46.32 18.38 -11.08
CA ASN A 934 -46.15 19.68 -10.44
C ASN A 934 -45.89 20.84 -11.42
N LEU A 935 -45.54 20.56 -12.68
CA LEU A 935 -45.32 21.60 -13.69
C LEU A 935 -46.65 22.29 -14.07
N GLN A 936 -46.61 23.61 -14.27
CA GLN A 936 -47.79 24.39 -14.66
C GLN A 936 -47.79 24.78 -16.14
N THR A 937 -46.64 25.10 -16.74
CA THR A 937 -46.59 25.58 -18.13
C THR A 937 -46.60 24.42 -19.14
N LEU A 938 -47.25 24.62 -20.29
CA LEU A 938 -47.30 23.63 -21.37
C LEU A 938 -45.91 23.40 -22.02
N SER A 939 -45.10 24.45 -22.12
CA SER A 939 -43.74 24.37 -22.66
C SER A 939 -42.86 23.46 -21.78
N ASP A 940 -42.85 23.69 -20.46
CA ASP A 940 -42.05 22.89 -19.54
C ASP A 940 -42.54 21.45 -19.48
N LYS A 941 -43.87 21.22 -19.55
CA LYS A 941 -44.43 19.87 -19.67
C LYS A 941 -43.96 19.16 -20.93
N SER A 942 -43.98 19.82 -22.09
CA SER A 942 -43.53 19.23 -23.36
C SER A 942 -42.02 18.92 -23.36
N ALA A 943 -41.20 19.82 -22.81
CA ALA A 943 -39.77 19.61 -22.62
C ALA A 943 -39.51 18.42 -21.68
N MET A 944 -40.24 18.33 -20.57
CA MET A 944 -40.14 17.24 -19.61
C MET A 944 -40.54 15.88 -20.20
N VAL A 945 -41.59 15.82 -21.05
CA VAL A 945 -41.93 14.57 -21.78
C VAL A 945 -40.79 14.14 -22.69
N THR A 946 -40.18 15.09 -23.40
CA THR A 946 -39.06 14.79 -24.31
C THR A 946 -37.85 14.25 -23.55
N LYS A 947 -37.48 14.92 -22.45
CA LYS A 947 -36.38 14.52 -21.58
C LYS A 947 -36.64 13.18 -20.88
N SER A 948 -37.87 12.94 -20.45
CA SER A 948 -38.29 11.66 -19.85
C SER A 948 -38.13 10.50 -20.84
N LEU A 949 -38.54 10.69 -22.09
CA LEU A 949 -38.31 9.68 -23.14
C LEU A 949 -36.81 9.53 -23.47
N GLU A 950 -36.03 10.59 -23.35
CA GLU A 950 -34.57 10.52 -23.49
C GLU A 950 -33.93 9.65 -22.39
N TYR A 951 -34.39 9.74 -21.13
CA TYR A 951 -33.91 8.85 -20.06
C TYR A 951 -34.17 7.38 -20.36
N LEU A 952 -35.35 7.04 -20.89
CA LEU A 952 -35.68 5.64 -21.15
C LEU A 952 -34.93 5.05 -22.35
N GLY A 953 -34.64 5.87 -23.38
CA GLY A 953 -34.07 5.38 -24.63
C GLY A 953 -34.93 4.28 -25.27
N GLU A 954 -34.30 3.26 -25.86
CA GLU A 954 -34.98 2.10 -26.43
C GLU A 954 -35.28 1.03 -25.36
N ILE A 955 -36.05 1.38 -24.33
CA ILE A 955 -36.29 0.51 -23.16
C ILE A 955 -36.78 -0.91 -23.49
N LEU A 956 -37.55 -1.07 -24.57
CA LEU A 956 -38.03 -2.36 -25.05
C LEU A 956 -36.90 -3.28 -25.54
N LYS A 957 -35.81 -2.71 -26.09
CA LYS A 957 -34.59 -3.45 -26.46
C LYS A 957 -33.88 -3.98 -25.21
N TYR A 958 -33.91 -3.23 -24.11
CA TYR A 958 -33.22 -3.60 -22.88
C TYR A 958 -33.87 -4.78 -22.16
N ILE A 959 -35.21 -4.89 -22.23
CA ILE A 959 -35.98 -5.97 -21.60
C ILE A 959 -36.15 -7.22 -22.49
N LYS A 960 -35.99 -7.08 -23.82
CA LYS A 960 -36.14 -8.15 -24.80
C LYS A 960 -35.38 -9.45 -24.46
N PRO A 961 -34.14 -9.43 -23.91
CA PRO A 961 -33.41 -10.65 -23.56
C PRO A 961 -34.18 -11.57 -22.59
N TYR A 962 -34.98 -11.02 -21.68
CA TYR A 962 -35.77 -11.80 -20.71
C TYR A 962 -37.08 -12.33 -21.25
N LEU A 963 -37.53 -11.86 -22.43
CA LEU A 963 -38.76 -12.27 -23.09
C LEU A 963 -38.53 -13.39 -24.13
N GLY A 964 -37.30 -13.91 -24.22
CA GLY A 964 -36.90 -14.98 -25.13
C GLY A 964 -37.24 -16.40 -24.62
N LYS A 965 -36.71 -17.42 -25.31
CA LYS A 965 -36.95 -18.85 -24.98
C LYS A 965 -36.32 -19.30 -23.65
N LYS A 966 -35.18 -18.70 -23.27
CA LYS A 966 -34.51 -18.94 -21.98
C LYS A 966 -35.00 -17.89 -20.98
N ILE A 967 -35.67 -18.31 -19.92
CA ILE A 967 -36.39 -17.41 -19.02
C ILE A 967 -35.67 -17.35 -17.66
N SER A 968 -35.03 -16.21 -17.37
CA SER A 968 -34.57 -15.90 -16.02
C SER A 968 -35.75 -15.45 -15.16
N SER A 969 -36.10 -16.21 -14.11
CA SER A 969 -37.19 -15.84 -13.19
C SER A 969 -36.98 -14.47 -12.54
N ALA A 970 -35.76 -14.19 -12.07
CA ALA A 970 -35.42 -12.91 -11.44
C ALA A 970 -35.43 -11.73 -12.46
N GLY A 971 -34.87 -11.92 -13.65
CA GLY A 971 -34.88 -10.91 -14.72
C GLY A 971 -36.29 -10.59 -15.23
N LEU A 972 -37.15 -11.60 -15.30
CA LEU A 972 -38.55 -11.43 -15.69
C LEU A 972 -39.34 -10.66 -14.61
N GLN A 973 -39.19 -11.03 -13.34
CA GLN A 973 -39.82 -10.29 -12.24
C GLN A 973 -39.38 -8.83 -12.19
N LEU A 974 -38.08 -8.56 -12.40
CA LEU A 974 -37.54 -7.21 -12.48
C LEU A 974 -38.16 -6.41 -13.63
N THR A 975 -38.21 -7.00 -14.84
CA THR A 975 -38.78 -6.38 -16.04
C THR A 975 -40.24 -5.98 -15.81
N TYR A 976 -41.06 -6.93 -15.37
CA TYR A 976 -42.49 -6.71 -15.17
C TYR A 976 -42.76 -5.69 -14.05
N MET A 977 -42.01 -5.75 -12.95
CA MET A 977 -42.10 -4.80 -11.85
C MET A 977 -41.72 -3.39 -12.29
N MET A 978 -40.55 -3.20 -12.91
CA MET A 978 -40.05 -1.88 -13.31
C MET A 978 -40.94 -1.23 -14.37
N MET A 979 -41.40 -2.00 -15.37
CA MET A 979 -42.34 -1.46 -16.36
C MET A 979 -43.72 -1.17 -15.74
N GLY A 980 -44.16 -1.94 -14.74
CA GLY A 980 -45.39 -1.66 -14.00
C GLY A 980 -45.31 -0.36 -13.20
N VAL A 981 -44.20 -0.15 -12.47
CA VAL A 981 -43.90 1.11 -11.78
C VAL A 981 -43.86 2.27 -12.78
N LEU A 982 -43.18 2.10 -13.93
CA LEU A 982 -43.13 3.11 -14.97
C LEU A 982 -44.54 3.50 -15.46
N VAL A 983 -45.39 2.53 -15.81
CA VAL A 983 -46.76 2.77 -16.28
C VAL A 983 -47.61 3.50 -15.22
N LYS A 984 -47.46 3.14 -13.95
CA LYS A 984 -48.16 3.81 -12.84
C LYS A 984 -47.66 5.24 -12.63
N SER A 985 -46.36 5.41 -12.43
CA SER A 985 -45.76 6.69 -12.04
C SER A 985 -45.79 7.71 -13.17
N TRP A 986 -45.64 7.27 -14.42
CA TRP A 986 -45.63 8.14 -15.61
C TRP A 986 -46.98 8.20 -16.30
N ALA A 987 -48.08 7.82 -15.64
CA ALA A 987 -49.40 7.80 -16.27
C ALA A 987 -49.79 9.17 -16.89
N GLN A 988 -49.49 10.28 -16.21
CA GLN A 988 -49.76 11.62 -16.74
C GLN A 988 -48.90 11.95 -17.97
N ILE A 989 -47.66 11.45 -18.01
CA ILE A 989 -46.75 11.59 -19.15
C ILE A 989 -47.28 10.74 -20.32
N PHE A 990 -47.71 9.51 -20.08
CA PHE A 990 -48.27 8.61 -21.09
C PHE A 990 -49.61 9.06 -21.66
N ALA A 991 -50.34 9.95 -20.98
CA ALA A 991 -51.53 10.60 -21.52
C ALA A 991 -51.20 11.57 -22.68
N THR A 992 -49.93 11.94 -22.85
CA THR A 992 -49.48 12.76 -23.99
C THR A 992 -49.26 11.92 -25.24
N SER A 993 -49.59 12.48 -26.41
CA SER A 993 -49.47 11.80 -27.71
C SER A 993 -48.04 11.29 -28.03
N LYS A 994 -47.01 11.96 -27.51
CA LYS A 994 -45.59 11.61 -27.73
C LYS A 994 -45.19 10.34 -26.97
N ALA A 995 -45.65 10.18 -25.73
CA ALA A 995 -45.30 9.01 -24.90
C ALA A 995 -46.31 7.86 -25.04
N GLN A 996 -47.55 8.13 -25.45
CA GLN A 996 -48.62 7.11 -25.56
C GLN A 996 -48.24 5.94 -26.48
N LYS A 997 -47.46 6.19 -27.55
CA LYS A 997 -46.94 5.13 -28.43
C LYS A 997 -46.08 4.11 -27.68
N LEU A 998 -45.28 4.56 -26.71
CA LEU A 998 -44.46 3.68 -25.88
C LEU A 998 -45.34 2.84 -24.94
N LEU A 999 -46.39 3.44 -24.35
CA LEU A 999 -47.36 2.72 -23.51
C LEU A 999 -48.00 1.55 -24.28
N PHE A 1000 -48.49 1.78 -25.50
CA PHE A 1000 -49.09 0.70 -26.30
C PHE A 1000 -48.10 -0.45 -26.55
N ARG A 1001 -46.86 -0.13 -26.92
CA ARG A 1001 -45.82 -1.15 -27.12
C ARG A 1001 -45.48 -1.91 -25.84
N ILE A 1002 -45.47 -1.26 -24.67
CA ILE A 1002 -45.27 -1.94 -23.38
C ILE A 1002 -46.42 -2.92 -23.12
N ILE A 1003 -47.67 -2.51 -23.37
CA ILE A 1003 -48.85 -3.37 -23.18
C ILE A 1003 -48.79 -4.56 -24.13
N ASP A 1004 -48.51 -4.34 -25.42
CA ASP A 1004 -48.43 -5.41 -26.42
C ASP A 1004 -47.30 -6.40 -26.12
N CYS A 1005 -46.14 -5.93 -25.64
CA CYS A 1005 -45.00 -6.78 -25.34
C CYS A 1005 -45.14 -7.58 -24.03
N LEU A 1006 -45.77 -7.01 -22.99
CA LEU A 1006 -45.78 -7.61 -21.64
C LEU A 1006 -47.15 -8.12 -21.21
N LEU A 1007 -48.23 -7.38 -21.44
CA LEU A 1007 -49.57 -7.73 -20.96
C LEU A 1007 -50.38 -8.51 -21.99
N LEU A 1008 -50.18 -8.26 -23.28
CA LEU A 1008 -50.89 -8.90 -24.38
C LEU A 1008 -49.96 -9.57 -25.43
N PRO A 1009 -48.87 -10.28 -25.04
CA PRO A 1009 -48.07 -10.99 -26.03
C PRO A 1009 -48.87 -12.14 -26.66
N HIS A 1010 -48.53 -12.52 -27.90
CA HIS A 1010 -49.21 -13.60 -28.63
C HIS A 1010 -49.31 -14.92 -27.84
N THR A 1011 -48.33 -15.21 -26.98
CA THR A 1011 -48.32 -16.39 -26.10
C THR A 1011 -49.37 -16.32 -24.99
N VAL A 1012 -49.68 -15.12 -24.50
CA VAL A 1012 -50.69 -14.87 -23.46
C VAL A 1012 -52.10 -14.91 -24.03
N LEU A 1013 -52.29 -14.51 -25.30
CA LEU A 1013 -53.59 -14.53 -25.98
C LEU A 1013 -54.07 -15.95 -26.32
N GLN A 1014 -53.18 -16.96 -26.36
CA GLN A 1014 -53.56 -18.37 -26.48
C GLN A 1014 -54.07 -18.89 -25.12
N GLN A 1015 -55.38 -18.89 -24.90
CA GLN A 1015 -55.99 -19.32 -23.63
C GLN A 1015 -55.77 -20.81 -23.29
N GLU A 1016 -55.49 -21.65 -24.30
CA GLU A 1016 -55.38 -23.11 -24.13
C GLU A 1016 -53.99 -23.61 -23.70
N LYS A 1017 -52.96 -22.76 -23.74
CA LYS A 1017 -51.57 -23.14 -23.42
C LYS A 1017 -51.14 -22.57 -22.06
N GLU A 1018 -50.65 -23.42 -21.15
CA GLU A 1018 -50.14 -22.99 -19.85
C GLU A 1018 -48.91 -22.07 -20.02
N LEU A 1019 -48.94 -20.92 -19.34
CA LEU A 1019 -47.82 -19.98 -19.32
C LEU A 1019 -46.72 -20.48 -18.38
N PRO A 1020 -45.43 -20.17 -18.65
CA PRO A 1020 -44.35 -20.47 -17.74
C PRO A 1020 -44.61 -19.89 -16.33
N ALA A 1021 -44.43 -20.71 -15.28
CA ALA A 1021 -44.67 -20.31 -13.89
C ALA A 1021 -43.95 -19.01 -13.45
N PRO A 1022 -42.70 -18.72 -13.88
CA PRO A 1022 -42.03 -17.46 -13.57
C PRO A 1022 -42.75 -16.24 -14.16
N MET A 1023 -43.34 -16.38 -15.34
CA MET A 1023 -44.09 -15.32 -16.02
C MET A 1023 -45.41 -15.03 -15.33
N LEU A 1024 -46.14 -16.08 -14.93
CA LEU A 1024 -47.36 -15.93 -14.14
C LEU A 1024 -47.09 -15.21 -12.82
N THR A 1025 -46.03 -15.59 -12.11
CA THR A 1025 -45.64 -14.97 -10.84
C THR A 1025 -45.26 -13.49 -11.02
N ALA A 1026 -44.52 -13.17 -12.09
CA ALA A 1026 -44.13 -11.81 -12.42
C ALA A 1026 -45.37 -10.93 -12.72
N ILE A 1027 -46.27 -11.42 -13.58
CA ILE A 1027 -47.52 -10.73 -13.91
C ILE A 1027 -48.36 -10.52 -12.65
N GLN A 1028 -48.56 -11.56 -11.82
CA GLN A 1028 -49.37 -11.47 -10.61
C GLN A 1028 -48.91 -10.35 -9.68
N LYS A 1029 -47.59 -10.19 -9.50
CA LYS A 1029 -47.03 -9.14 -8.63
C LYS A 1029 -47.12 -7.75 -9.24
N SER A 1030 -46.96 -7.60 -10.56
CA SER A 1030 -46.86 -6.28 -11.21
C SER A 1030 -48.17 -5.76 -11.80
N LEU A 1031 -49.11 -6.63 -12.17
CA LEU A 1031 -50.38 -6.27 -12.83
C LEU A 1031 -51.16 -5.16 -12.10
N PRO A 1032 -51.24 -5.10 -10.75
CA PRO A 1032 -51.88 -3.99 -10.06
C PRO A 1032 -51.37 -2.61 -10.49
N LEU A 1033 -50.05 -2.47 -10.71
CA LEU A 1033 -49.42 -1.21 -11.09
C LEU A 1033 -49.82 -0.79 -12.50
N TYR A 1034 -49.87 -1.73 -13.45
CA TYR A 1034 -50.31 -1.46 -14.81
C TYR A 1034 -51.77 -1.01 -14.87
N LEU A 1035 -52.66 -1.70 -14.16
CA LEU A 1035 -54.09 -1.36 -14.13
C LEU A 1035 -54.32 0.03 -13.54
N GLN A 1036 -53.63 0.36 -12.45
CA GLN A 1036 -53.68 1.69 -11.85
C GLN A 1036 -53.20 2.76 -12.84
N GLY A 1037 -52.04 2.56 -13.48
CA GLY A 1037 -51.48 3.52 -14.44
C GLY A 1037 -52.35 3.70 -15.69
N MET A 1038 -52.79 2.61 -16.32
CA MET A 1038 -53.68 2.64 -17.48
C MET A 1038 -55.01 3.35 -17.17
N CYS A 1039 -55.56 3.16 -15.96
CA CYS A 1039 -56.78 3.85 -15.54
C CYS A 1039 -56.58 5.37 -15.43
N VAL A 1040 -55.46 5.84 -14.88
CA VAL A 1040 -55.12 7.28 -14.84
C VAL A 1040 -55.06 7.87 -16.24
N VAL A 1041 -54.39 7.17 -17.17
CA VAL A 1041 -54.27 7.62 -18.56
C VAL A 1041 -55.65 7.75 -19.21
N CYS A 1042 -56.56 6.78 -18.98
CA CYS A 1042 -57.94 6.83 -19.47
C CYS A 1042 -58.73 8.02 -18.91
N CYS A 1043 -58.51 8.39 -17.64
CA CYS A 1043 -59.26 9.46 -16.98
C CYS A 1043 -58.77 10.88 -17.35
N GLN A 1044 -57.50 11.03 -17.73
CA GLN A 1044 -56.88 12.34 -17.95
C GLN A 1044 -56.83 12.80 -19.41
N SER A 1045 -57.11 11.93 -20.39
CA SER A 1045 -57.03 12.33 -21.80
C SER A 1045 -58.17 13.28 -22.17
N GLN A 1046 -57.84 14.44 -22.73
CA GLN A 1046 -58.80 15.49 -23.15
C GLN A 1046 -59.83 15.02 -24.22
N ASN A 1047 -59.53 13.91 -24.91
CA ASN A 1047 -60.50 13.16 -25.71
C ASN A 1047 -60.78 11.81 -25.03
N PRO A 1048 -62.03 11.32 -24.96
CA PRO A 1048 -62.31 9.98 -24.48
C PRO A 1048 -61.61 8.97 -25.39
N ASN A 1049 -60.45 8.46 -24.96
CA ASN A 1049 -59.71 7.45 -25.69
C ASN A 1049 -60.44 6.10 -25.56
N THR A 1050 -61.45 5.92 -26.39
CA THR A 1050 -62.28 4.70 -26.47
C THR A 1050 -61.40 3.46 -26.63
N TYR A 1051 -60.33 3.55 -27.40
CA TYR A 1051 -59.36 2.48 -27.62
C TYR A 1051 -58.62 2.06 -26.33
N LEU A 1052 -58.12 3.00 -25.53
CA LEU A 1052 -57.40 2.67 -24.28
C LEU A 1052 -58.36 2.10 -23.23
N SER A 1053 -59.59 2.60 -23.19
CA SER A 1053 -60.65 2.07 -22.31
C SER A 1053 -61.02 0.62 -22.70
N GLN A 1054 -61.10 0.33 -24.00
CA GLN A 1054 -61.26 -1.03 -24.50
C GLN A 1054 -60.06 -1.92 -24.16
N LEU A 1055 -58.83 -1.42 -24.33
CA LEU A 1055 -57.61 -2.14 -24.03
C LEU A 1055 -57.51 -2.49 -22.53
N LEU A 1056 -57.85 -1.54 -21.65
CA LEU A 1056 -57.95 -1.76 -20.21
C LEU A 1056 -59.00 -2.85 -19.89
N GLY A 1057 -60.18 -2.77 -20.52
CA GLY A 1057 -61.23 -3.78 -20.39
C GLY A 1057 -60.76 -5.18 -20.80
N ASN A 1058 -60.09 -5.30 -21.94
CA ASN A 1058 -59.55 -6.57 -22.45
C ASN A 1058 -58.49 -7.17 -21.53
N VAL A 1059 -57.58 -6.34 -20.98
CA VAL A 1059 -56.56 -6.79 -20.02
C VAL A 1059 -57.22 -7.29 -18.73
N ILE A 1060 -58.21 -6.56 -18.21
CA ILE A 1060 -58.96 -6.96 -17.00
C ILE A 1060 -59.68 -8.29 -17.24
N GLU A 1061 -60.39 -8.42 -18.36
CA GLU A 1061 -61.13 -9.64 -18.73
C GLU A 1061 -60.23 -10.87 -18.76
N LEU A 1062 -59.09 -10.75 -19.47
CA LEU A 1062 -58.14 -11.83 -19.65
C LEU A 1062 -57.53 -12.31 -18.33
N TYR A 1063 -57.12 -11.38 -17.46
CA TYR A 1063 -56.41 -11.72 -16.23
C TYR A 1063 -57.32 -12.07 -15.05
N ILE A 1064 -58.59 -11.63 -15.05
CA ILE A 1064 -59.60 -12.19 -14.15
C ILE A 1064 -59.73 -13.70 -14.44
N GLY A 1065 -59.98 -14.09 -15.68
CA GLY A 1065 -60.16 -15.51 -16.03
C GLY A 1065 -58.95 -16.38 -15.65
N ARG A 1066 -57.73 -15.85 -15.83
CA ARG A 1066 -56.48 -16.61 -15.67
C ARG A 1066 -56.04 -16.81 -14.21
N PHE A 1067 -56.29 -15.86 -13.31
CA PHE A 1067 -55.89 -15.94 -11.89
C PHE A 1067 -57.02 -16.40 -10.94
N LEU A 1068 -58.20 -16.71 -11.47
CA LEU A 1068 -59.26 -17.32 -10.67
C LEU A 1068 -58.85 -18.72 -10.20
N PRO A 1069 -58.95 -19.02 -8.89
CA PRO A 1069 -58.58 -20.32 -8.36
C PRO A 1069 -59.51 -21.42 -8.90
N THR A 1070 -58.97 -22.63 -9.04
CA THR A 1070 -59.72 -23.84 -9.42
C THR A 1070 -60.74 -24.26 -8.35
N SER A 1071 -60.53 -23.84 -7.09
CA SER A 1071 -61.48 -24.04 -5.98
C SER A 1071 -61.86 -22.69 -5.35
N PRO A 1072 -63.16 -22.44 -5.10
CA PRO A 1072 -63.64 -21.19 -4.51
C PRO A 1072 -63.35 -21.02 -3.01
N HIS A 1073 -62.81 -22.04 -2.33
CA HIS A 1073 -62.56 -22.04 -0.86
C HIS A 1073 -61.12 -21.70 -0.44
N GLY A 1074 -60.22 -21.41 -1.39
CA GLY A 1074 -58.82 -21.10 -1.06
C GLY A 1074 -58.63 -19.67 -0.52
N LEU A 1075 -57.67 -19.47 0.39
CA LEU A 1075 -57.13 -18.16 0.80
C LEU A 1075 -56.64 -17.27 -0.37
N GLY A 1076 -56.62 -17.79 -1.60
CA GLY A 1076 -56.07 -17.14 -2.80
C GLY A 1076 -56.95 -16.07 -3.45
N VAL A 1077 -58.27 -16.05 -3.23
CA VAL A 1077 -59.15 -15.02 -3.87
C VAL A 1077 -58.77 -13.61 -3.41
N GLY A 1078 -58.41 -13.46 -2.13
CA GLY A 1078 -57.93 -12.19 -1.57
C GLY A 1078 -56.51 -11.78 -2.03
N GLN A 1079 -55.80 -12.60 -2.81
CA GLN A 1079 -54.50 -12.22 -3.40
C GLN A 1079 -54.59 -12.03 -4.93
N HIS A 1080 -55.81 -11.92 -5.46
CA HIS A 1080 -56.02 -11.72 -6.89
C HIS A 1080 -55.45 -10.36 -7.33
N PRO A 1081 -54.63 -10.30 -8.40
CA PRO A 1081 -53.92 -9.08 -8.80
C PRO A 1081 -54.87 -7.91 -9.16
N VAL A 1082 -56.01 -8.20 -9.77
CA VAL A 1082 -57.03 -7.17 -10.07
C VAL A 1082 -57.64 -6.58 -8.79
N LEU A 1083 -57.81 -7.37 -7.72
CA LEU A 1083 -58.28 -6.85 -6.41
C LEU A 1083 -57.19 -6.05 -5.70
N LEU A 1084 -55.94 -6.51 -5.78
CA LEU A 1084 -54.80 -5.79 -5.22
C LEU A 1084 -54.62 -4.40 -5.87
N ALA A 1085 -55.05 -4.22 -7.12
CA ALA A 1085 -55.07 -2.92 -7.78
C ALA A 1085 -55.99 -1.89 -7.07
N LEU A 1086 -56.97 -2.34 -6.31
CA LEU A 1086 -57.93 -1.51 -5.58
C LEU A 1086 -57.54 -1.27 -4.11
N ARG A 1087 -56.59 -2.03 -3.53
CA ARG A 1087 -56.23 -1.94 -2.10
C ARG A 1087 -55.19 -0.88 -1.73
N ASN A 1088 -54.36 -0.44 -2.69
CA ASN A 1088 -53.08 0.23 -2.39
C ASN A 1088 -52.92 1.64 -3.02
N SER A 1089 -53.94 2.50 -3.10
CA SER A 1089 -53.72 3.89 -3.56
C SER A 1089 -54.44 4.94 -2.70
N ALA A 1090 -53.72 6.01 -2.37
CA ALA A 1090 -54.21 7.16 -1.60
C ALA A 1090 -55.15 8.09 -2.39
N THR A 1091 -55.54 7.70 -3.61
CA THR A 1091 -56.27 8.55 -4.58
C THR A 1091 -57.71 8.05 -4.79
N VAL A 1092 -58.58 8.43 -3.85
CA VAL A 1092 -60.00 8.02 -3.76
C VAL A 1092 -60.81 8.16 -5.07
N PRO A 1093 -60.68 9.22 -5.91
CA PRO A 1093 -61.49 9.37 -7.13
C PRO A 1093 -61.13 8.37 -8.25
N LEU A 1094 -59.84 8.01 -8.34
CA LEU A 1094 -59.32 7.14 -9.39
C LEU A 1094 -59.76 5.67 -9.17
N MET A 1095 -59.88 5.28 -7.91
CA MET A 1095 -60.34 3.95 -7.50
C MET A 1095 -61.77 3.69 -7.96
N SER A 1096 -62.65 4.71 -7.95
CA SER A 1096 -64.02 4.59 -8.46
C SER A 1096 -64.05 4.29 -9.97
N SER A 1097 -63.20 4.94 -10.77
CA SER A 1097 -63.15 4.70 -12.22
C SER A 1097 -62.64 3.31 -12.59
N LEU A 1098 -61.58 2.83 -11.94
CA LEU A 1098 -61.06 1.46 -12.16
C LEU A 1098 -62.09 0.41 -11.71
N LYS A 1099 -62.72 0.64 -10.55
CA LYS A 1099 -63.78 -0.22 -10.02
C LYS A 1099 -64.95 -0.32 -11.00
N LYS A 1100 -65.46 0.81 -11.52
CA LYS A 1100 -66.52 0.83 -12.54
C LYS A 1100 -66.14 0.02 -13.79
N CYS A 1101 -64.90 0.14 -14.27
CA CYS A 1101 -64.42 -0.65 -15.41
C CYS A 1101 -64.40 -2.16 -15.11
N ILE A 1102 -63.91 -2.57 -13.93
CA ILE A 1102 -63.92 -3.97 -13.49
C ILE A 1102 -65.35 -4.51 -13.42
N LEU A 1103 -66.28 -3.75 -12.83
CA LEU A 1103 -67.69 -4.15 -12.71
C LEU A 1103 -68.37 -4.29 -14.08
N GLN A 1104 -68.08 -3.38 -15.01
CA GLN A 1104 -68.57 -3.47 -16.39
C GLN A 1104 -68.02 -4.70 -17.13
N VAL A 1105 -66.75 -5.04 -16.95
CA VAL A 1105 -66.15 -6.26 -17.51
C VAL A 1105 -66.81 -7.51 -16.92
N ILE A 1106 -67.03 -7.54 -15.60
CA ILE A 1106 -67.68 -8.67 -14.93
C ILE A 1106 -69.10 -8.89 -15.48
N ARG A 1107 -69.89 -7.82 -15.60
CA ARG A 1107 -71.24 -7.88 -16.17
C ARG A 1107 -71.22 -8.44 -17.60
N LYS A 1108 -70.40 -7.82 -18.47
CA LYS A 1108 -70.35 -8.15 -19.90
C LYS A 1108 -69.83 -9.57 -20.17
N SER A 1109 -68.80 -10.01 -19.45
CA SER A 1109 -68.10 -11.27 -19.73
C SER A 1109 -68.67 -12.47 -18.96
N TYR A 1110 -69.27 -12.26 -17.79
CA TYR A 1110 -69.71 -13.36 -16.92
C TYR A 1110 -71.21 -13.37 -16.56
N PHE A 1111 -71.95 -12.27 -16.69
CA PHE A 1111 -73.39 -12.24 -16.38
C PHE A 1111 -74.31 -12.11 -17.61
N ASP A 1112 -73.83 -11.54 -18.71
CA ASP A 1112 -74.57 -11.39 -19.97
C ASP A 1112 -74.58 -12.66 -20.86
N PHE A 1113 -74.62 -13.86 -20.25
CA PHE A 1113 -74.75 -15.12 -21.01
C PHE A 1113 -76.19 -15.40 -21.45
N LYS A 1114 -76.36 -15.85 -22.69
CA LYS A 1114 -77.64 -16.27 -23.29
C LYS A 1114 -77.65 -17.80 -23.43
N GLY A 1115 -78.58 -18.50 -22.75
CA GLY A 1115 -78.77 -19.95 -22.89
C GLY A 1115 -77.94 -20.82 -21.92
N SER A 1116 -77.89 -22.14 -22.18
CA SER A 1116 -77.38 -23.21 -21.29
C SER A 1116 -75.85 -23.32 -21.17
N LEU A 1117 -75.09 -22.47 -21.86
CA LEU A 1117 -73.63 -22.44 -21.77
C LEU A 1117 -73.22 -21.52 -20.61
N LEU A 1118 -72.89 -22.15 -19.48
CA LEU A 1118 -72.43 -21.46 -18.27
C LEU A 1118 -70.98 -20.96 -18.46
N PRO A 1119 -70.64 -19.74 -18.02
CA PRO A 1119 -69.26 -19.28 -18.00
C PRO A 1119 -68.37 -20.24 -17.19
N PRO A 1120 -67.14 -20.55 -17.66
CA PRO A 1120 -66.23 -21.41 -16.93
C PRO A 1120 -65.86 -20.77 -15.57
N ARG A 1121 -65.82 -21.58 -14.50
CA ARG A 1121 -65.47 -21.17 -13.13
C ARG A 1121 -66.38 -20.09 -12.50
N LEU A 1122 -67.68 -20.10 -12.82
CA LEU A 1122 -68.67 -19.16 -12.27
C LEU A 1122 -68.67 -19.08 -10.72
N ALA A 1123 -68.47 -20.19 -10.01
CA ALA A 1123 -68.33 -20.19 -8.55
C ALA A 1123 -67.14 -19.33 -8.07
N SER A 1124 -65.97 -19.45 -8.72
CA SER A 1124 -64.80 -18.64 -8.40
C SER A 1124 -65.01 -17.16 -8.72
N VAL A 1125 -65.75 -16.84 -9.80
CA VAL A 1125 -66.14 -15.46 -10.14
C VAL A 1125 -67.05 -14.86 -9.06
N LEU A 1126 -68.04 -15.60 -8.58
CA LEU A 1126 -68.91 -15.15 -7.48
C LEU A 1126 -68.14 -14.98 -6.16
N ALA A 1127 -67.17 -15.84 -5.88
CA ALA A 1127 -66.27 -15.67 -4.73
C ALA A 1127 -65.40 -14.40 -4.89
N PHE A 1128 -64.92 -14.11 -6.11
CA PHE A 1128 -64.19 -12.88 -6.42
C PHE A 1128 -65.06 -11.63 -6.22
N ILE A 1129 -66.31 -11.64 -6.71
CA ILE A 1129 -67.26 -10.53 -6.53
C ILE A 1129 -67.55 -10.34 -5.04
N LEU A 1130 -67.76 -11.42 -4.29
CA LEU A 1130 -68.00 -11.34 -2.85
C LEU A 1130 -66.85 -10.66 -2.12
N GLN A 1131 -65.61 -10.98 -2.50
CA GLN A 1131 -64.42 -10.35 -1.91
C GLN A 1131 -64.26 -8.89 -2.35
N LEU A 1132 -64.53 -8.58 -3.63
CA LEU A 1132 -64.55 -7.21 -4.15
C LEU A 1132 -65.53 -6.33 -3.36
N VAL A 1133 -66.74 -6.84 -3.13
CA VAL A 1133 -67.81 -6.16 -2.40
C VAL A 1133 -67.48 -6.02 -0.91
N LYS A 1134 -66.82 -7.01 -0.31
CA LYS A 1134 -66.39 -6.95 1.10
C LYS A 1134 -65.31 -5.91 1.36
N GLU A 1135 -64.40 -5.72 0.43
CA GLU A 1135 -63.21 -4.89 0.62
C GLU A 1135 -63.37 -3.45 0.12
N THR A 1136 -64.37 -3.20 -0.71
CA THR A 1136 -64.63 -1.87 -1.27
C THR A 1136 -66.03 -1.40 -0.86
N ASN A 1137 -66.16 -0.18 -0.32
CA ASN A 1137 -67.47 0.42 -0.12
C ASN A 1137 -68.19 0.51 -1.47
N ILE A 1138 -69.34 -0.18 -1.59
CA ILE A 1138 -70.11 -0.23 -2.83
C ILE A 1138 -71.15 0.88 -2.85
N ASP A 1139 -71.19 1.62 -3.95
CA ASP A 1139 -72.22 2.64 -4.20
C ASP A 1139 -73.50 1.99 -4.75
N VAL A 1140 -74.66 2.64 -4.55
CA VAL A 1140 -75.96 2.10 -4.99
C VAL A 1140 -76.01 1.80 -6.49
N SER A 1141 -75.41 2.67 -7.32
CA SER A 1141 -75.31 2.49 -8.79
C SER A 1141 -74.49 1.26 -9.21
N GLU A 1142 -73.58 0.78 -8.36
CA GLU A 1142 -72.77 -0.41 -8.63
C GLU A 1142 -73.52 -1.70 -8.27
N ILE A 1143 -74.40 -1.63 -7.27
CA ILE A 1143 -75.31 -2.72 -6.88
C ILE A 1143 -76.33 -2.95 -7.99
N GLU A 1144 -76.88 -1.87 -8.57
CA GLU A 1144 -77.78 -1.95 -9.73
C GLU A 1144 -77.14 -2.68 -10.92
N LEU A 1145 -75.82 -2.57 -11.08
CA LEU A 1145 -75.08 -3.21 -12.17
C LEU A 1145 -74.88 -4.73 -11.96
N LEU A 1146 -74.63 -5.17 -10.72
CA LEU A 1146 -74.22 -6.56 -10.41
C LEU A 1146 -75.36 -7.44 -9.91
N LEU A 1147 -76.29 -6.88 -9.13
CA LEU A 1147 -77.37 -7.62 -8.48
C LEU A 1147 -78.25 -8.39 -9.48
N PRO A 1148 -78.63 -7.86 -10.66
CA PRO A 1148 -79.37 -8.62 -11.66
C PRO A 1148 -78.65 -9.91 -12.09
N GLY A 1149 -77.32 -9.86 -12.21
CA GLY A 1149 -76.49 -11.02 -12.57
C GLY A 1149 -76.46 -12.08 -11.47
N VAL A 1150 -76.34 -11.66 -10.20
CA VAL A 1150 -76.37 -12.55 -9.04
C VAL A 1150 -77.75 -13.23 -8.89
N LEU A 1151 -78.83 -12.46 -9.07
CA LEU A 1151 -80.21 -12.98 -9.04
C LEU A 1151 -80.47 -13.96 -10.18
N LYS A 1152 -79.98 -13.65 -11.39
CA LYS A 1152 -80.01 -14.56 -12.54
C LYS A 1152 -79.26 -15.88 -12.25
N CYS A 1153 -78.12 -15.84 -11.56
CA CYS A 1153 -77.40 -17.05 -11.15
C CYS A 1153 -78.19 -17.91 -10.14
N LEU A 1154 -78.87 -17.30 -9.16
CA LEU A 1154 -79.68 -18.02 -8.17
C LEU A 1154 -80.86 -18.79 -8.79
N VAL A 1155 -81.40 -18.25 -9.90
CA VAL A 1155 -82.53 -18.84 -10.63
C VAL A 1155 -82.07 -19.89 -11.64
N LEU A 1156 -81.10 -19.56 -12.50
CA LEU A 1156 -80.77 -20.38 -13.68
C LEU A 1156 -79.73 -21.48 -13.41
N VAL A 1157 -78.98 -21.42 -12.29
CA VAL A 1157 -77.88 -22.35 -12.02
C VAL A 1157 -78.22 -23.30 -10.88
N SER A 1158 -78.14 -24.61 -11.13
CA SER A 1158 -78.45 -25.65 -10.12
C SER A 1158 -77.27 -26.06 -9.25
N GLU A 1159 -76.06 -25.60 -9.54
CA GLU A 1159 -74.84 -25.96 -8.81
C GLU A 1159 -74.87 -25.42 -7.36
N PRO A 1160 -74.68 -26.27 -6.33
CA PRO A 1160 -74.88 -25.88 -4.93
C PRO A 1160 -73.87 -24.83 -4.46
N GLN A 1161 -72.62 -24.89 -4.93
CA GLN A 1161 -71.59 -23.90 -4.58
C GLN A 1161 -71.90 -22.51 -5.15
N VAL A 1162 -72.37 -22.45 -6.40
CA VAL A 1162 -72.80 -21.21 -7.06
C VAL A 1162 -73.99 -20.61 -6.31
N LYS A 1163 -75.01 -21.42 -5.97
CA LYS A 1163 -76.16 -20.94 -5.19
C LYS A 1163 -75.77 -20.38 -3.83
N ARG A 1164 -74.88 -21.06 -3.11
CA ARG A 1164 -74.37 -20.58 -1.82
C ARG A 1164 -73.67 -19.23 -1.96
N LEU A 1165 -72.69 -19.12 -2.86
CA LEU A 1165 -71.93 -17.88 -3.05
C LEU A 1165 -72.78 -16.74 -3.60
N ALA A 1166 -73.73 -17.02 -4.50
CA ALA A 1166 -74.67 -16.02 -4.98
C ALA A 1166 -75.60 -15.53 -3.86
N THR A 1167 -76.01 -16.43 -2.94
CA THR A 1167 -76.80 -16.05 -1.76
C THR A 1167 -75.97 -15.19 -0.81
N GLU A 1168 -74.70 -15.54 -0.55
CA GLU A 1168 -73.80 -14.73 0.28
C GLU A 1168 -73.55 -13.32 -0.33
N ASN A 1169 -73.39 -13.23 -1.66
CA ASN A 1169 -73.30 -11.96 -2.39
C ASN A 1169 -74.57 -11.12 -2.23
N LEU A 1170 -75.73 -11.73 -2.45
CA LEU A 1170 -77.04 -11.10 -2.27
C LEU A 1170 -77.19 -10.54 -0.84
N GLN A 1171 -76.89 -11.36 0.16
CA GLN A 1171 -77.01 -10.95 1.56
C GLN A 1171 -76.10 -9.77 1.89
N TYR A 1172 -74.86 -9.77 1.39
CA TYR A 1172 -73.91 -8.70 1.66
C TYR A 1172 -74.27 -7.41 0.91
N MET A 1173 -74.68 -7.49 -0.36
CA MET A 1173 -75.10 -6.32 -1.15
C MET A 1173 -76.33 -5.65 -0.53
N VAL A 1174 -77.32 -6.43 -0.08
CA VAL A 1174 -78.53 -5.90 0.59
C VAL A 1174 -78.17 -5.27 1.95
N LYS A 1175 -77.36 -5.93 2.79
CA LYS A 1175 -76.89 -5.36 4.06
C LYS A 1175 -76.10 -4.05 3.88
N SER A 1176 -75.30 -3.96 2.82
CA SER A 1176 -74.51 -2.75 2.52
C SER A 1176 -75.39 -1.54 2.22
N CYS A 1177 -76.57 -1.74 1.63
CA CYS A 1177 -77.55 -0.67 1.39
C CYS A 1177 -78.24 -0.15 2.67
N GLN A 1178 -78.21 -0.91 3.78
CA GLN A 1178 -78.89 -0.53 5.02
C GLN A 1178 -78.10 0.46 5.89
N VAL A 1179 -76.78 0.45 5.77
CA VAL A 1179 -75.86 1.20 6.64
C VAL A 1179 -75.79 2.70 6.25
N GLY A 1180 -76.29 3.10 5.07
CA GLY A 1180 -76.40 4.50 4.64
C GLY A 1180 -77.85 4.99 4.67
N SER A 1181 -78.24 5.69 5.73
CA SER A 1181 -79.63 6.14 5.98
C SER A 1181 -80.08 7.32 5.09
N GLY A 1182 -80.28 7.08 3.78
CA GLY A 1182 -81.08 7.92 2.88
C GLY A 1182 -82.17 7.06 2.23
N GLY A 1183 -83.33 7.60 1.87
CA GLY A 1183 -84.44 6.83 1.27
C GLY A 1183 -84.22 6.38 -0.19
N GLU A 1184 -83.19 6.89 -0.86
CA GLU A 1184 -82.86 6.65 -2.28
C GLU A 1184 -82.40 5.22 -2.62
N PRO A 1185 -81.51 4.56 -1.83
CA PRO A 1185 -81.03 3.19 -2.09
C PRO A 1185 -82.13 2.13 -2.03
N ALA A 1186 -83.10 2.30 -1.14
CA ALA A 1186 -84.22 1.37 -1.00
C ALA A 1186 -85.14 1.39 -2.23
N ALA A 1187 -85.35 2.56 -2.85
CA ALA A 1187 -86.17 2.71 -4.05
C ALA A 1187 -85.50 2.04 -5.27
N GLN A 1188 -84.19 2.22 -5.45
CA GLN A 1188 -83.42 1.57 -6.53
C GLN A 1188 -83.29 0.06 -6.32
N LEU A 1189 -83.07 -0.40 -5.09
CA LEU A 1189 -83.07 -1.84 -4.79
C LEU A 1189 -84.44 -2.47 -5.08
N THR A 1190 -85.52 -1.77 -4.71
CA THR A 1190 -86.90 -2.18 -5.04
C THR A 1190 -87.13 -2.24 -6.55
N SER A 1191 -86.58 -1.32 -7.35
CA SER A 1191 -86.73 -1.36 -8.82
C SER A 1191 -86.03 -2.57 -9.44
N VAL A 1192 -84.82 -2.90 -8.99
CA VAL A 1192 -84.06 -4.07 -9.46
C VAL A 1192 -84.81 -5.37 -9.15
N PHE A 1193 -85.33 -5.52 -7.92
CA PHE A 1193 -86.13 -6.69 -7.57
C PHE A 1193 -87.48 -6.75 -8.31
N ARG A 1194 -88.12 -5.61 -8.56
CA ARG A 1194 -89.34 -5.53 -9.38
C ARG A 1194 -89.08 -6.05 -10.79
N GLN A 1195 -88.02 -5.58 -11.44
CA GLN A 1195 -87.60 -6.07 -12.76
C GLN A 1195 -87.28 -7.57 -12.74
N PHE A 1196 -86.59 -8.05 -11.70
CA PHE A 1196 -86.29 -9.47 -11.53
C PHE A 1196 -87.55 -10.35 -11.40
N ILE A 1197 -88.55 -9.88 -10.66
CA ILE A 1197 -89.85 -10.57 -10.54
C ILE A 1197 -90.57 -10.59 -11.89
N GLU A 1198 -90.55 -9.49 -12.63
CA GLU A 1198 -91.17 -9.42 -13.97
C GLU A 1198 -90.48 -10.35 -14.98
N ASP A 1199 -89.14 -10.42 -14.95
CA ASP A 1199 -88.35 -11.22 -15.91
C ASP A 1199 -88.46 -12.74 -15.65
N TYR A 1200 -88.53 -13.19 -14.39
CA TYR A 1200 -88.47 -14.61 -14.02
C TYR A 1200 -89.74 -15.17 -13.34
N GLY A 1201 -90.64 -14.30 -12.86
CA GLY A 1201 -91.84 -14.62 -12.06
C GLY A 1201 -92.96 -15.36 -12.77
N MET A 1202 -92.73 -15.79 -14.01
CA MET A 1202 -93.64 -16.65 -14.76
C MET A 1202 -93.17 -18.11 -14.84
N ARG A 1203 -91.87 -18.38 -14.65
CA ARG A 1203 -91.27 -19.72 -14.79
C ARG A 1203 -90.61 -20.24 -13.51
N TYR A 1204 -90.16 -19.37 -12.61
CA TYR A 1204 -89.31 -19.74 -11.47
C TYR A 1204 -89.86 -19.27 -10.11
N ASN A 1205 -91.18 -19.37 -9.93
CA ASN A 1205 -91.92 -18.68 -8.86
C ASN A 1205 -91.48 -19.11 -7.45
N TYR A 1206 -91.32 -20.42 -7.22
CA TYR A 1206 -90.84 -20.96 -5.93
C TYR A 1206 -89.44 -20.48 -5.56
N GLN A 1207 -88.55 -20.38 -6.55
CA GLN A 1207 -87.17 -19.94 -6.34
C GLN A 1207 -87.14 -18.44 -6.02
N ILE A 1208 -87.97 -17.65 -6.69
CA ILE A 1208 -88.11 -16.21 -6.42
C ILE A 1208 -88.62 -15.98 -4.99
N TYR A 1209 -89.64 -16.72 -4.54
CA TYR A 1209 -90.14 -16.58 -3.18
C TYR A 1209 -89.07 -16.95 -2.14
N SER A 1210 -88.31 -18.03 -2.35
CA SER A 1210 -87.20 -18.41 -1.45
C SER A 1210 -86.06 -17.38 -1.43
N ILE A 1211 -85.72 -16.77 -2.56
CA ILE A 1211 -84.74 -15.68 -2.64
C ILE A 1211 -85.26 -14.46 -1.86
N LEU A 1212 -86.53 -14.09 -2.06
CA LEU A 1212 -87.15 -12.97 -1.36
C LEU A 1212 -87.37 -13.23 0.13
N GLU A 1213 -87.52 -14.49 0.58
CA GLU A 1213 -87.51 -14.84 2.02
C GLU A 1213 -86.16 -14.47 2.63
N THR A 1214 -85.08 -14.75 1.90
CA THR A 1214 -83.72 -14.38 2.33
C THR A 1214 -83.54 -12.86 2.37
N VAL A 1215 -84.14 -12.12 1.44
CA VAL A 1215 -84.12 -10.64 1.44
C VAL A 1215 -84.99 -10.09 2.56
N ALA A 1216 -86.18 -10.65 2.81
CA ALA A 1216 -87.10 -10.25 3.88
C ALA A 1216 -86.48 -10.40 5.27
N ALA A 1217 -85.66 -11.43 5.48
CA ALA A 1217 -84.91 -11.63 6.73
C ALA A 1217 -83.83 -10.55 6.96
N LEU A 1218 -83.39 -9.85 5.90
CA LEU A 1218 -82.41 -8.78 5.99
C LEU A 1218 -83.08 -7.41 6.04
N ASP A 1219 -83.97 -7.14 5.08
CA ASP A 1219 -84.70 -5.89 4.89
C ASP A 1219 -86.18 -6.17 4.55
N GLN A 1220 -87.03 -6.12 5.57
CA GLN A 1220 -88.46 -6.33 5.39
C GLN A 1220 -89.11 -5.25 4.51
N GLN A 1221 -88.59 -4.01 4.55
CA GLN A 1221 -89.21 -2.87 3.89
C GLN A 1221 -89.12 -2.95 2.36
N VAL A 1222 -88.01 -3.46 1.83
CA VAL A 1222 -87.83 -3.69 0.38
C VAL A 1222 -88.85 -4.70 -0.13
N VAL A 1223 -89.10 -5.78 0.60
CA VAL A 1223 -90.05 -6.83 0.20
C VAL A 1223 -91.51 -6.38 0.36
N ILE A 1224 -91.82 -5.59 1.40
CA ILE A 1224 -93.15 -4.97 1.57
C ILE A 1224 -93.51 -4.12 0.34
N ASN A 1225 -92.57 -3.32 -0.18
CA ASN A 1225 -92.78 -2.49 -1.37
C ASN A 1225 -92.96 -3.29 -2.69
N LEU A 1226 -92.73 -4.61 -2.67
CA LEU A 1226 -92.86 -5.53 -3.81
C LEU A 1226 -94.14 -6.39 -3.75
N ILE A 1227 -94.88 -6.37 -2.65
CA ILE A 1227 -96.09 -7.21 -2.46
C ILE A 1227 -97.05 -7.06 -3.64
N SER A 1228 -97.34 -5.83 -4.07
CA SER A 1228 -98.25 -5.57 -5.20
C SER A 1228 -97.79 -6.26 -6.50
N THR A 1229 -96.48 -6.25 -6.79
CA THR A 1229 -95.90 -6.88 -7.98
C THR A 1229 -95.91 -8.40 -7.85
N LEU A 1230 -95.65 -8.94 -6.66
CA LEU A 1230 -95.67 -10.38 -6.42
C LEU A 1230 -97.08 -10.97 -6.52
N THR A 1231 -98.07 -10.30 -5.92
CA THR A 1231 -99.50 -10.66 -6.05
C THR A 1231 -99.93 -10.60 -7.52
N GLN A 1232 -99.49 -9.59 -8.28
CA GLN A 1232 -99.78 -9.48 -9.71
C GLN A 1232 -99.08 -10.56 -10.55
N SER A 1233 -97.82 -10.91 -10.23
CA SER A 1233 -97.08 -12.00 -10.89
C SER A 1233 -97.71 -13.38 -10.61
N LEU A 1234 -98.17 -13.61 -9.37
CA LEU A 1234 -98.93 -14.81 -9.00
C LEU A 1234 -100.21 -14.91 -9.84
N LYS A 1235 -101.05 -13.86 -9.82
CA LYS A 1235 -102.31 -13.80 -10.58
C LYS A 1235 -102.10 -13.94 -12.10
N SER A 1236 -101.03 -13.36 -12.65
CA SER A 1236 -100.70 -13.48 -14.07
C SER A 1236 -100.18 -14.86 -14.45
N SER A 1237 -99.40 -15.52 -13.58
CA SER A 1237 -98.96 -16.90 -13.76
C SER A 1237 -100.14 -17.88 -13.74
N GLU A 1238 -101.07 -17.75 -12.79
CA GLU A 1238 -102.29 -18.58 -12.72
C GLU A 1238 -103.16 -18.42 -13.98
N ARG A 1239 -103.29 -17.18 -14.50
CA ARG A 1239 -104.06 -16.89 -15.72
C ARG A 1239 -103.43 -17.45 -16.99
N LYS A 1240 -102.10 -17.39 -17.14
CA LYS A 1240 -101.41 -17.70 -18.40
C LYS A 1240 -101.17 -19.19 -18.61
N TRP A 1241 -101.04 -19.96 -17.53
CA TRP A 1241 -100.81 -21.42 -17.59
C TRP A 1241 -102.11 -22.24 -17.55
N GLY A 1242 -103.28 -21.61 -17.37
CA GLY A 1242 -104.59 -22.27 -17.44
C GLY A 1242 -104.85 -23.33 -16.36
N LEU A 1243 -103.98 -23.42 -15.34
CA LEU A 1243 -103.96 -24.50 -14.34
C LEU A 1243 -104.89 -24.28 -13.14
N GLY A 1244 -105.69 -23.20 -13.10
CA GLY A 1244 -106.41 -22.81 -11.90
C GLY A 1244 -105.49 -22.34 -10.77
N ARG A 1245 -106.02 -22.16 -9.57
CA ARG A 1245 -105.26 -21.66 -8.40
C ARG A 1245 -104.22 -22.70 -7.97
N ASN A 1246 -102.94 -22.34 -8.03
CA ASN A 1246 -101.86 -23.25 -7.67
C ASN A 1246 -101.63 -23.19 -6.15
N ILE A 1247 -102.24 -24.13 -5.42
CA ILE A 1247 -102.23 -24.19 -3.95
C ILE A 1247 -100.79 -24.18 -3.41
N ALA A 1248 -99.91 -25.00 -3.97
CA ALA A 1248 -98.51 -25.06 -3.54
C ALA A 1248 -97.76 -23.73 -3.78
N GLN A 1249 -98.06 -23.01 -4.87
CA GLN A 1249 -97.46 -21.70 -5.14
C GLN A 1249 -98.01 -20.62 -4.20
N ARG A 1250 -99.31 -20.66 -3.89
CA ARG A 1250 -99.94 -19.77 -2.90
C ARG A 1250 -99.42 -20.03 -1.50
N GLU A 1251 -99.24 -21.29 -1.09
CA GLU A 1251 -98.64 -21.66 0.20
C GLU A 1251 -97.19 -21.15 0.33
N ALA A 1252 -96.37 -21.30 -0.71
CA ALA A 1252 -95.01 -20.77 -0.74
C ALA A 1252 -94.99 -19.23 -0.67
N TYR A 1253 -95.97 -18.56 -1.29
CA TYR A 1253 -96.10 -17.11 -1.22
C TYR A 1253 -96.61 -16.63 0.16
N SER A 1254 -97.60 -17.30 0.75
CA SER A 1254 -98.06 -17.03 2.12
C SER A 1254 -96.95 -17.24 3.14
N LYS A 1255 -96.08 -18.24 2.92
CA LYS A 1255 -94.88 -18.44 3.74
C LYS A 1255 -93.95 -17.22 3.67
N LEU A 1256 -93.68 -16.68 2.49
CA LEU A 1256 -92.92 -15.42 2.35
C LEU A 1256 -93.60 -14.26 3.08
N LEU A 1257 -94.90 -14.06 2.87
CA LEU A 1257 -95.67 -12.97 3.48
C LEU A 1257 -95.67 -13.03 5.02
N SER A 1258 -95.62 -14.22 5.60
CA SER A 1258 -95.57 -14.40 7.07
C SER A 1258 -94.31 -13.77 7.72
N HIS A 1259 -93.24 -13.56 6.94
CA HIS A 1259 -92.00 -12.93 7.41
C HIS A 1259 -92.04 -11.39 7.37
N LEU A 1260 -93.13 -10.77 6.89
CA LEU A 1260 -93.25 -9.32 6.65
C LEU A 1260 -94.11 -8.58 7.70
N GLY A 1261 -94.37 -9.19 8.85
CA GLY A 1261 -95.16 -8.58 9.92
C GLY A 1261 -96.62 -8.33 9.52
N GLN A 1262 -97.23 -7.26 10.05
CA GLN A 1262 -98.67 -6.98 9.90
C GLN A 1262 -99.10 -6.81 8.43
N VAL A 1263 -98.29 -6.11 7.61
CA VAL A 1263 -98.63 -5.86 6.19
C VAL A 1263 -98.68 -7.16 5.38
N GLY A 1264 -97.84 -8.14 5.73
CA GLY A 1264 -97.88 -9.47 5.13
C GLY A 1264 -99.10 -10.28 5.55
N GLN A 1265 -99.49 -10.22 6.84
CA GLN A 1265 -100.70 -10.86 7.36
C GLN A 1265 -101.96 -10.32 6.71
N ASP A 1266 -102.04 -9.01 6.50
CA ASP A 1266 -103.16 -8.36 5.82
C ASP A 1266 -103.31 -8.85 4.37
N GLU A 1267 -102.20 -9.09 3.66
CA GLU A 1267 -102.22 -9.62 2.30
C GLU A 1267 -102.52 -11.14 2.26
N ILE A 1268 -102.06 -11.93 3.24
CA ILE A 1268 -102.44 -13.35 3.40
C ILE A 1268 -103.97 -13.45 3.55
N GLN A 1269 -104.56 -12.62 4.40
CA GLN A 1269 -106.00 -12.59 4.60
C GLN A 1269 -106.75 -12.20 3.31
N ARG A 1270 -106.19 -11.29 2.50
CA ARG A 1270 -106.73 -10.98 1.15
C ARG A 1270 -106.63 -12.15 0.18
N LEU A 1271 -105.53 -12.92 0.20
CA LEU A 1271 -105.36 -14.10 -0.64
C LEU A 1271 -106.27 -15.27 -0.22
N GLU A 1272 -106.53 -15.41 1.08
CA GLU A 1272 -107.50 -16.36 1.64
C GLU A 1272 -108.94 -15.94 1.33
N ASN A 1273 -109.25 -14.64 1.36
CA ASN A 1273 -110.54 -14.13 0.92
C ASN A 1273 -110.72 -14.31 -0.60
N ASP A 1274 -109.66 -14.12 -1.39
CA ASP A 1274 -109.60 -14.51 -2.81
C ASP A 1274 -109.82 -16.03 -2.97
N ASN A 1275 -109.44 -16.89 -2.00
CA ASN A 1275 -109.74 -18.33 -2.04
C ASN A 1275 -111.25 -18.60 -1.87
N THR A 1276 -111.96 -17.82 -1.05
CA THR A 1276 -113.40 -17.98 -0.81
C THR A 1276 -114.29 -17.47 -1.95
N GLU A 1277 -113.85 -16.51 -2.77
CA GLU A 1277 -114.67 -15.93 -3.85
C GLU A 1277 -114.84 -16.78 -5.13
N SER A 1278 -114.47 -18.08 -5.16
CA SER A 1278 -114.81 -18.95 -6.31
C SER A 1278 -115.39 -20.32 -5.97
N ILE A 1279 -116.03 -20.46 -4.80
CA ILE A 1279 -117.04 -21.52 -4.61
C ILE A 1279 -118.45 -20.91 -4.63
N LEU A 1280 -118.63 -19.83 -5.39
CA LEU A 1280 -119.92 -19.33 -5.82
C LEU A 1280 -119.91 -19.07 -7.32
#